data_AF-P08987-F1
#
_entry.id   AF-P08987-F1
#
_cell.length_a   1.000
_cell.length_b   1.000
_cell.length_c   1.000
_cell.angle_alpha   90.00
_cell.angle_beta   90.00
_cell.angle_gamma   90.00
#
_symmetry.space_group_name_H-M   'P 1'
#
loop_
_entity.id
_entity.type
_entity.pdbx_description
1 polymer ?
#
loop_
_entity_poly.entity_id
_entity_poly.type
_entity_poly.pdbx_seq_one_letter_code
_entity_poly.pdbx_strand_id
1 'polypeptide(L)'
;MDKKVRYKLRKVKKRWVTVSVASAVMTLTTLSGGLVKADSNESKSQISNDSNTSVVTANEESNVTTEVTSKQEAASSQTNHTVTTISSSTSVVNPKEVVSNPYTVGETASNGEKLQNQTTTVDKTSEAAANNISKQTTEADTDVIDDSNAANLQILEKLPNVKEIDGKYYYYDNNGKVRTNFTLIADGKILHFDETGAYTDTSIDTVNKDIVTTRSNLYKKYNQVYDRSAQSFEHVDHYLTAESWYRPKYILKDGKTWTQSTEKDFRPLLMTWWPSQETQRQYVNYMNAQLGINKTYDDTSNQLQLNIAAATIQAKIEAKITTLKNTDWLRQTISAFVKTQSAWNSDSEKPFDDHLQNGAVLYDNEGKLTPYANSNYRILNRTPTNQTGKKDPRYTADNTIGGYEFLLANDVDNSNPVVQAEQLNWLHFLMNFGNIYANDPDANFDSIRVDAVDNVDADLLQIAGDYLKAAKGIHKNDKAANDHLSILEAWSDNDTPYLHDDGDNMINMDNKLRLSLLFSLAKPLNQRSGMNPLITNSLVNRTDDNAETAAVPSYSFIRAHDSEVQDLIRDIIKAEINPNVVGYSFTMEEIKKAFEIYNKDLLATEKKYTHYNTALSYALLLTNKSSVPRVYYGDMFTDDGQYMAHKTINYEAIETLLKARIKYVSGGQAMRNQQVGNSEIITSVRYGKGALKATDTGDRTTRTSGVAVIEGNNPSLRLKASDRVVVNMGAAHKNQAYRPLLLTTDNGIKAYHSDQEAAGLVRYTNDRGELIFTAADIKGYANPQVSGYLGVWVPVGAAADQDVRVAASTAPSTDGKSVHQNAALDSRVMFEGFSNFQAFATKKEEYTNVVIAKNVDKFAEWGVTDFEMAPQYVSSTDGSFLDSVIQNGYAFTDRYDLGISKPNKYGTADDLVKAIKALHSKGIKVMADWVPDQMYAFPEKEVVTATRVDKFGKPVEGSQIKSVLYVADSKSSGKDQQAKYGGAFLEELQAKYPELFARKQISTGVPMDPSVKIKQWSAKYFNGTNILGRGAGYVLKDQATNTYFNISDNKEINFLPKTLLNQDSQVGFSYDGKGYVYYSTSGYQAKNTFISEGDKWYYFDNNGYMVTGAQSINGVNYYFLSNGLQLRDAILKNEDGTYAYYGNDGRRYENGYYQFMSGVWRHFNNGEMSVGLTVIDGQVQYFDEMGYQAKGKFVTTADGKIRYFDKQSGNMYRNRFIENEEGKWLYLGEDGAAVTGSQTINGQHLYFRANGVQVKGEFVTDRYGRISYYDSNSGDQIRNRFVRNAQGQWFYFDNNGYAVTGARTINGQHLYFRANGVQVKGEFVTDRHGRISYYDGNSGDQIRNRFVRNAQGQWFYFDNNGYAVTGARTINGQHLYFRANGVQVKGEFVTDRYGRISYYDSNSGDQIRNRFVRNAQGQWFYFDNNGYAVTGARTINGQHLYFRANGVQVKGEFVTDRYGRISYYDANSGERVRIN
;
A
#
# COMPACT_ATOMS: atom_id res chain seq x y z
N MET A 1 42.07 -24.08 28.15
CA MET A 1 41.23 -23.19 28.99
C MET A 1 39.84 -23.15 28.37
N ASP A 2 38.85 -23.68 29.09
CA ASP A 2 37.47 -23.78 28.63
C ASP A 2 36.82 -22.40 28.48
N LYS A 3 36.25 -22.13 27.30
CA LYS A 3 35.39 -20.97 27.03
C LYS A 3 34.08 -21.13 27.81
N LYS A 4 34.02 -20.56 29.02
CA LYS A 4 32.76 -20.42 29.77
C LYS A 4 31.93 -19.28 29.18
N VAL A 5 31.10 -19.58 28.19
CA VAL A 5 30.07 -18.66 27.67
C VAL A 5 28.93 -18.62 28.69
N ARG A 6 28.71 -17.46 29.31
CA ARG A 6 27.54 -17.24 30.18
C ARG A 6 26.42 -16.61 29.35
N TYR A 7 25.26 -17.25 29.34
CA TYR A 7 24.05 -16.74 28.71
C TYR A 7 23.16 -16.09 29.78
N LYS A 8 22.63 -14.90 29.48
CA LYS A 8 21.55 -14.29 30.26
C LYS A 8 20.28 -14.32 29.41
N LEU A 9 19.24 -14.96 29.92
CA LEU A 9 17.89 -14.88 29.37
C LEU A 9 17.30 -13.51 29.73
N ARG A 10 16.92 -12.72 28.72
CA ARG A 10 16.12 -11.51 28.90
C ARG A 10 14.75 -11.71 28.28
N LYS A 11 13.70 -11.30 29.00
CA LYS A 11 12.34 -11.25 28.46
C LYS A 11 12.20 -9.93 27.68
N VAL A 12 11.94 -10.02 26.38
CA VAL A 12 11.66 -8.88 25.51
C VAL A 12 10.22 -9.04 25.00
N LYS A 13 9.33 -8.15 25.45
CA LYS A 13 7.88 -8.26 25.25
C LYS A 13 7.36 -9.64 25.71
N LYS A 14 6.90 -10.47 24.77
CA LYS A 14 6.37 -11.83 25.02
C LYS A 14 7.35 -12.96 24.69
N ARG A 15 8.62 -12.65 24.34
CA ARG A 15 9.62 -13.67 23.97
C ARG A 15 10.82 -13.64 24.91
N TRP A 16 11.36 -14.82 25.20
CA TRP A 16 12.64 -14.96 25.87
C TRP A 16 13.75 -14.90 24.83
N VAL A 17 14.68 -13.98 25.01
CA VAL A 17 15.84 -13.79 24.13
C VAL A 17 17.10 -14.10 24.92
N THR A 18 17.92 -14.97 24.36
CA THR A 18 19.20 -15.36 24.94
C THR A 18 20.27 -14.37 24.52
N VAL A 19 20.81 -13.59 25.47
CA VAL A 19 21.89 -12.65 25.20
C VAL A 19 23.19 -13.24 25.75
N SER A 20 24.14 -13.52 24.85
CA SER A 20 25.50 -13.92 25.20
C SER A 20 26.33 -12.69 25.55
N VAL A 21 26.85 -12.60 26.77
CA VAL A 21 27.82 -11.58 27.14
C VAL A 21 29.21 -12.17 26.94
N ALA A 22 29.82 -11.85 25.80
CA ALA A 22 31.19 -12.26 25.49
C ALA A 22 32.16 -11.18 25.98
N SER A 23 32.87 -11.46 27.08
CA SER A 23 34.01 -10.66 27.53
C SER A 23 35.21 -10.91 26.61
N ALA A 24 35.74 -9.84 26.04
CA ALA A 24 36.74 -9.81 24.98
C ALA A 24 38.11 -10.41 25.35
N VAL A 25 38.75 -11.08 24.38
CA VAL A 25 40.19 -10.96 24.09
C VAL A 25 40.38 -11.20 22.58
N MET A 26 40.79 -10.16 21.86
CA MET A 26 41.17 -10.21 20.44
C MET A 26 42.52 -10.92 20.30
N THR A 27 42.57 -12.07 19.63
CA THR A 27 43.80 -12.61 19.04
C THR A 27 43.47 -13.11 17.64
N LEU A 28 44.01 -12.41 16.64
CA LEU A 28 44.00 -12.79 15.23
C LEU A 28 44.73 -14.13 15.06
N THR A 29 44.06 -15.14 14.49
CA THR A 29 44.67 -16.05 13.51
C THR A 29 43.59 -16.78 12.71
N THR A 30 43.82 -16.74 11.40
CA THR A 30 43.21 -17.44 10.27
C THR A 30 42.93 -18.94 10.47
N LEU A 31 41.78 -19.42 9.98
CA LEU A 31 41.63 -20.55 9.03
C LEU A 31 40.18 -21.07 9.01
N SER A 32 39.52 -20.83 7.87
CA SER A 32 38.67 -21.75 7.10
C SER A 32 37.96 -22.95 7.77
N GLY A 33 36.65 -23.02 7.53
CA GLY A 33 35.99 -24.28 7.17
C GLY A 33 35.11 -24.93 8.24
N GLY A 34 33.79 -24.89 8.05
CA GLY A 34 32.86 -25.67 8.86
C GLY A 34 31.39 -25.32 8.57
N LEU A 35 30.87 -25.81 7.44
CA LEU A 35 29.43 -25.86 7.18
C LEU A 35 28.72 -26.70 8.25
N VAL A 36 27.71 -26.14 8.91
CA VAL A 36 26.71 -26.92 9.66
C VAL A 36 25.33 -26.58 9.12
N LYS A 37 24.77 -27.55 8.39
CA LYS A 37 23.35 -27.64 8.04
C LYS A 37 22.54 -27.77 9.32
N ALA A 38 21.53 -26.93 9.51
CA ALA A 38 20.48 -27.13 10.50
C ALA A 38 19.13 -27.10 9.78
N ASP A 39 18.34 -28.14 10.03
CA ASP A 39 17.16 -28.52 9.30
C ASP A 39 16.01 -27.51 9.36
N SER A 40 15.32 -27.45 8.22
CA SER A 40 14.02 -26.84 8.01
C SER A 40 12.94 -27.48 8.87
N ASN A 41 12.22 -26.67 9.66
CA ASN A 41 10.91 -27.05 10.15
C ASN A 41 9.89 -25.96 9.80
N GLU A 42 8.99 -26.36 8.91
CA GLU A 42 7.84 -25.62 8.40
C GLU A 42 6.97 -25.11 9.55
N SER A 43 6.79 -23.80 9.64
CA SER A 43 5.64 -23.23 10.34
C SER A 43 5.03 -22.14 9.49
N LYS A 44 3.85 -22.46 8.94
CA LYS A 44 2.96 -21.59 8.18
C LYS A 44 2.69 -20.31 8.97
N SER A 45 3.38 -19.22 8.64
CA SER A 45 3.08 -17.90 9.20
C SER A 45 2.11 -17.17 8.30
N GLN A 46 0.99 -16.74 8.88
CA GLN A 46 -0.07 -15.98 8.26
C GLN A 46 0.46 -14.64 7.71
N ILE A 47 0.12 -14.37 6.47
CA ILE A 47 0.48 -13.17 5.70
C ILE A 47 -0.25 -11.97 6.31
N SER A 48 0.49 -11.01 6.87
CA SER A 48 -0.02 -9.67 7.21
C SER A 48 0.10 -8.77 5.98
N ASN A 49 -1.03 -8.43 5.37
CA ASN A 49 -1.11 -7.52 4.24
C ASN A 49 -0.97 -6.06 4.71
N ASP A 50 0.26 -5.57 4.83
CA ASP A 50 0.58 -4.14 4.92
C ASP A 50 0.90 -3.63 3.51
N SER A 51 -0.13 -3.25 2.75
CA SER A 51 0.02 -2.66 1.42
C SER A 51 -0.38 -1.18 1.48
N ASN A 52 0.61 -0.30 1.51
CA ASN A 52 0.48 1.11 1.10
C ASN A 52 0.28 1.13 -0.43
N THR A 53 -0.91 0.75 -0.88
CA THR A 53 -1.35 0.94 -2.27
C THR A 53 -1.92 2.34 -2.40
N SER A 54 -1.09 3.27 -2.85
CA SER A 54 -1.51 4.51 -3.48
C SER A 54 -2.11 4.22 -4.85
N VAL A 55 -3.37 3.79 -4.93
CA VAL A 55 -4.14 3.84 -6.19
C VAL A 55 -5.61 4.12 -5.90
N VAL A 56 -6.11 5.14 -6.59
CA VAL A 56 -7.48 5.60 -6.69
C VAL A 56 -8.46 4.44 -6.91
N THR A 57 -9.35 4.20 -5.95
CA THR A 57 -10.55 3.38 -6.16
C THR A 57 -11.62 4.24 -6.81
N ALA A 58 -11.90 4.01 -8.09
CA ALA A 58 -13.13 4.45 -8.74
C ALA A 58 -14.25 3.45 -8.40
N ASN A 59 -15.27 3.88 -7.67
CA ASN A 59 -16.57 3.22 -7.58
C ASN A 59 -17.56 4.17 -6.90
N GLU A 60 -18.58 4.63 -7.62
CA GLU A 60 -20.00 4.37 -7.33
C GLU A 60 -20.86 5.18 -8.30
N GLU A 61 -21.56 4.45 -9.17
CA GLU A 61 -22.66 4.93 -9.98
C GLU A 61 -23.79 5.43 -9.06
N SER A 62 -24.25 6.66 -9.27
CA SER A 62 -25.60 7.05 -8.85
C SER A 62 -26.32 7.70 -10.03
N ASN A 63 -27.13 6.89 -10.70
CA ASN A 63 -28.20 7.35 -11.58
C ASN A 63 -29.22 8.12 -10.74
N VAL A 64 -29.10 9.44 -10.71
CA VAL A 64 -30.18 10.33 -10.25
C VAL A 64 -30.55 11.25 -11.41
N THR A 65 -31.43 10.73 -12.26
CA THR A 65 -32.25 11.52 -13.16
C THR A 65 -33.16 12.42 -12.32
N THR A 66 -32.89 13.72 -12.26
CA THR A 66 -33.88 14.70 -11.82
C THR A 66 -33.99 15.79 -12.88
N GLU A 67 -35.17 15.87 -13.47
CA GLU A 67 -35.53 16.82 -14.50
C GLU A 67 -35.32 18.27 -14.05
N VAL A 68 -34.66 19.02 -14.92
CA VAL A 68 -34.53 20.47 -14.89
C VAL A 68 -35.91 21.07 -15.14
N THR A 69 -36.54 21.62 -14.10
CA THR A 69 -37.63 22.59 -14.28
C THR A 69 -37.15 23.96 -13.80
N SER A 70 -36.85 24.80 -14.79
CA SER A 70 -36.64 26.23 -14.67
C SER A 70 -37.92 26.92 -14.18
N LYS A 71 -37.86 27.61 -13.05
CA LYS A 71 -38.81 28.69 -12.73
C LYS A 71 -38.08 29.92 -12.23
N GLN A 72 -38.28 30.96 -13.02
CA GLN A 72 -37.92 32.37 -12.89
C GLN A 72 -38.09 32.98 -11.49
N GLU A 73 -37.18 33.93 -11.26
CA GLU A 73 -37.20 35.00 -10.27
C GLU A 73 -38.56 35.70 -10.17
N ALA A 74 -39.00 35.93 -8.92
CA ALA A 74 -39.90 37.02 -8.59
C ALA A 74 -39.37 37.69 -7.32
N ALA A 75 -38.86 38.91 -7.49
CA ALA A 75 -38.50 39.82 -6.43
C ALA A 75 -39.75 40.20 -5.62
N SER A 76 -39.73 40.00 -4.30
CA SER A 76 -40.67 40.63 -3.38
C SER A 76 -39.92 41.45 -2.34
N SER A 77 -40.32 42.71 -2.29
CA SER A 77 -39.89 43.82 -1.48
C SER A 77 -40.13 43.67 0.04
N GLN A 78 -39.25 44.34 0.80
CA GLN A 78 -39.49 45.02 2.09
C GLN A 78 -39.93 44.18 3.31
N THR A 79 -39.06 44.08 4.32
CA THR A 79 -39.34 44.68 5.65
C THR A 79 -38.09 44.79 6.51
N ASN A 80 -38.06 45.87 7.28
CA ASN A 80 -36.95 46.36 8.09
C ASN A 80 -36.63 45.47 9.31
N HIS A 81 -35.36 45.15 9.53
CA HIS A 81 -34.85 44.90 10.88
C HIS A 81 -33.63 45.78 11.13
N THR A 82 -33.83 46.68 12.09
CA THR A 82 -32.99 47.76 12.56
C THR A 82 -31.74 47.20 13.24
N VAL A 83 -30.54 47.51 12.70
CA VAL A 83 -29.25 47.24 13.37
C VAL A 83 -28.78 48.55 13.99
N THR A 84 -28.67 48.56 15.31
CA THR A 84 -28.17 49.65 16.13
C THR A 84 -26.68 49.85 15.87
N THR A 85 -26.34 50.94 15.18
CA THR A 85 -24.99 51.44 14.97
C THR A 85 -24.51 52.18 16.23
N ILE A 86 -23.44 51.67 16.86
CA ILE A 86 -22.70 52.43 17.87
C ILE A 86 -21.60 53.20 17.15
N SER A 87 -21.75 54.52 17.19
CA SER A 87 -20.94 55.51 16.51
C SER A 87 -19.50 55.58 17.05
N SER A 88 -18.55 55.55 16.12
CA SER A 88 -17.15 55.91 16.31
C SER A 88 -17.00 57.43 16.47
N SER A 89 -16.58 57.91 17.63
CA SER A 89 -16.07 59.28 17.83
C SER A 89 -14.55 59.27 17.87
N THR A 90 -13.94 59.70 16.77
CA THR A 90 -12.52 60.01 16.61
C THR A 90 -12.24 61.40 17.17
N SER A 91 -11.59 61.47 18.33
CA SER A 91 -11.01 62.73 18.85
C SER A 91 -9.49 62.63 18.84
N VAL A 92 -8.90 63.40 17.92
CA VAL A 92 -7.47 63.66 17.79
C VAL A 92 -7.03 64.52 18.97
N VAL A 93 -6.13 64.02 19.82
CA VAL A 93 -5.39 64.84 20.80
C VAL A 93 -3.90 64.57 20.62
N ASN A 94 -3.19 65.68 20.42
CA ASN A 94 -1.79 65.81 20.08
C ASN A 94 -0.87 65.39 21.26
N PRO A 95 0.23 64.67 21.02
CA PRO A 95 1.19 64.28 22.04
C PRO A 95 2.21 65.41 22.32
N LYS A 96 2.15 66.01 23.51
CA LYS A 96 3.24 66.80 24.10
C LYS A 96 3.16 66.67 25.63
N GLU A 97 4.05 65.87 26.20
CA GLU A 97 4.76 66.20 27.44
C GLU A 97 5.84 65.14 27.70
N VAL A 98 7.07 65.51 27.37
CA VAL A 98 8.29 64.80 27.76
C VAL A 98 8.65 65.33 29.15
N VAL A 99 8.39 64.53 30.18
CA VAL A 99 8.88 64.80 31.54
C VAL A 99 10.22 64.07 31.69
N SER A 100 11.29 64.82 31.51
CA SER A 100 12.65 64.45 31.91
C SER A 100 12.73 64.46 33.44
N ASN A 101 13.10 63.33 34.04
CA ASN A 101 13.45 63.27 35.46
C ASN A 101 14.93 62.88 35.60
N PRO A 102 15.82 63.82 35.93
CA PRO A 102 17.26 63.59 36.05
C PRO A 102 17.60 63.05 37.44
N TYR A 103 18.19 61.86 37.51
CA TYR A 103 18.89 61.40 38.71
C TYR A 103 20.37 61.73 38.59
N THR A 104 20.74 62.86 39.18
CA THR A 104 22.11 63.33 39.34
C THR A 104 22.79 62.52 40.45
N VAL A 105 23.95 61.95 40.13
CA VAL A 105 24.84 61.22 41.04
C VAL A 105 25.43 62.21 42.05
N GLY A 106 25.05 62.08 43.31
CA GLY A 106 25.62 62.84 44.42
C GLY A 106 26.88 62.16 44.94
N GLU A 107 28.04 62.75 44.65
CA GLU A 107 29.30 62.48 45.33
C GLU A 107 29.15 62.80 46.83
N THR A 108 29.36 61.80 47.69
CA THR A 108 29.67 62.04 49.11
C THR A 108 31.00 61.37 49.41
N ALA A 109 31.98 62.22 49.65
CA ALA A 109 33.32 61.87 50.06
C ALA A 109 33.38 61.52 51.56
N SER A 110 34.36 60.68 51.89
CA SER A 110 35.12 60.68 53.14
C SER A 110 34.38 60.34 54.44
N ASN A 111 34.60 59.11 54.92
CA ASN A 111 35.23 58.93 56.24
C ASN A 111 35.93 57.58 56.30
N GLY A 112 37.26 57.63 56.49
CA GLY A 112 38.09 56.46 56.70
C GLY A 112 38.07 56.05 58.16
N GLU A 113 37.86 54.76 58.41
CA GLU A 113 38.33 54.10 59.61
C GLU A 113 39.33 53.01 59.23
N LYS A 114 40.53 53.17 59.77
CA LYS A 114 41.65 52.24 59.72
C LYS A 114 41.29 51.01 60.57
N LEU A 115 41.28 49.82 59.96
CA LEU A 115 41.58 48.60 60.71
C LEU A 115 42.84 47.94 60.16
N GLN A 116 43.70 47.59 61.10
CA GLN A 116 45.07 47.17 60.93
C GLN A 116 45.19 45.77 60.32
N ASN A 117 46.23 45.62 59.50
CA ASN A 117 46.84 44.36 59.10
C ASN A 117 47.17 43.50 60.32
N GLN A 118 46.58 42.30 60.40
CA GLN A 118 47.24 41.15 60.98
C GLN A 118 47.32 40.02 59.95
N THR A 119 48.49 39.94 59.35
CA THR A 119 49.02 38.82 58.60
C THR A 119 49.03 37.60 59.54
N THR A 120 48.19 36.60 59.28
CA THR A 120 48.33 35.28 59.92
C THR A 120 48.61 34.25 58.84
N THR A 121 49.65 33.49 59.11
CA THR A 121 50.38 32.60 58.23
C THR A 121 49.51 31.43 57.75
N VAL A 122 49.69 31.11 56.46
CA VAL A 122 49.07 29.98 55.77
C VAL A 122 49.71 28.68 56.27
N ASP A 123 49.01 27.95 57.14
CA ASP A 123 49.40 26.59 57.51
C ASP A 123 48.75 25.56 56.57
N LYS A 124 49.62 24.70 56.05
CA LYS A 124 49.31 23.60 55.12
C LYS A 124 48.88 22.37 55.93
N THR A 125 47.60 21.98 55.86
CA THR A 125 47.12 20.61 56.14
C THR A 125 45.96 20.33 55.16
N SER A 126 46.17 19.60 54.06
CA SER A 126 46.15 18.14 53.90
C SER A 126 44.88 17.46 54.43
N GLU A 127 43.97 17.16 53.49
CA GLU A 127 43.14 15.95 53.39
C GLU A 127 42.68 15.27 54.69
N ALA A 128 41.64 15.80 55.35
CA ALA A 128 40.74 15.01 56.20
C ALA A 128 39.50 15.84 56.61
N ALA A 129 38.75 16.38 55.66
CA ALA A 129 37.50 17.10 55.95
C ALA A 129 36.36 16.61 55.04
N ALA A 130 36.12 15.30 55.03
CA ALA A 130 35.00 14.69 54.31
C ALA A 130 34.03 13.91 55.22
N ASN A 131 34.23 13.85 56.54
CA ASN A 131 33.43 12.99 57.43
C ASN A 131 32.73 13.66 58.62
N ASN A 132 32.65 15.00 58.70
CA ASN A 132 31.91 15.67 59.77
C ASN A 132 30.94 16.73 59.23
N ILE A 133 29.91 16.30 58.51
CA ILE A 133 28.68 17.10 58.34
C ILE A 133 27.49 16.16 58.56
N SER A 134 27.30 15.79 59.82
CA SER A 134 26.01 15.38 60.35
C SER A 134 25.81 16.19 61.63
N LYS A 135 24.61 16.75 61.82
CA LYS A 135 24.21 17.70 62.89
C LYS A 135 24.48 19.19 62.62
N GLN A 136 23.64 19.79 61.78
CA GLN A 136 23.10 21.14 62.04
C GLN A 136 21.97 21.48 61.06
N THR A 137 20.79 20.88 61.28
CA THR A 137 19.49 21.42 60.85
C THR A 137 18.46 20.90 61.84
N THR A 138 18.45 21.52 63.02
CA THR A 138 17.37 21.43 64.00
C THR A 138 16.86 22.84 64.21
N GLU A 139 15.89 23.23 63.41
CA GLU A 139 14.95 24.34 63.62
C GLU A 139 13.88 24.10 62.55
N ALA A 140 12.88 23.26 62.86
CA ALA A 140 11.61 23.72 63.40
C ALA A 140 10.88 24.66 62.43
N ASP A 141 10.72 24.24 61.17
CA ASP A 141 9.54 24.66 60.41
C ASP A 141 8.48 23.59 60.66
N THR A 142 7.50 23.95 61.48
CA THR A 142 6.29 23.16 61.70
C THR A 142 5.49 23.16 60.41
N ASP A 143 5.88 22.30 59.47
CA ASP A 143 5.04 21.96 58.32
C ASP A 143 3.73 21.43 58.87
N VAL A 144 2.64 22.14 58.58
CA VAL A 144 1.28 21.65 58.75
C VAL A 144 1.19 20.41 57.88
N ILE A 145 1.33 19.24 58.51
CA ILE A 145 1.02 17.96 57.88
C ILE A 145 -0.47 18.02 57.58
N ASP A 146 -0.83 18.41 56.36
CA ASP A 146 -2.17 18.22 55.86
C ASP A 146 -2.33 16.70 55.72
N ASP A 147 -3.12 16.10 56.62
CA ASP A 147 -3.43 14.66 56.69
C ASP A 147 -4.27 14.18 55.48
N SER A 148 -4.09 14.86 54.34
CA SER A 148 -4.76 14.68 53.06
C SER A 148 -4.63 13.26 52.52
N ASN A 149 -3.48 12.59 52.74
CA ASN A 149 -3.32 11.19 52.35
C ASN A 149 -4.21 10.27 53.19
N ALA A 150 -4.31 10.49 54.52
CA ALA A 150 -5.22 9.71 55.35
C ALA A 150 -6.69 9.90 54.94
N ALA A 151 -7.08 11.10 54.52
CA ALA A 151 -8.42 11.36 53.98
C ALA A 151 -8.67 10.63 52.65
N ASN A 152 -7.68 10.58 51.75
CA ASN A 152 -7.80 9.86 50.48
C ASN A 152 -7.92 8.34 50.69
N LEU A 153 -7.15 7.77 51.62
CA LEU A 153 -7.22 6.35 51.97
C LEU A 153 -8.61 5.95 52.48
N GLN A 154 -9.25 6.78 53.32
CA GLN A 154 -10.62 6.53 53.79
C GLN A 154 -11.68 6.53 52.68
N ILE A 155 -11.46 7.28 51.59
CA ILE A 155 -12.37 7.28 50.42
C ILE A 155 -12.15 6.01 49.60
N LEU A 156 -10.89 5.60 49.38
CA LEU A 156 -10.54 4.38 48.64
C LEU A 156 -11.17 3.13 49.26
N GLU A 157 -11.14 3.00 50.58
CA GLU A 157 -11.75 1.86 51.31
C GLU A 157 -13.28 1.76 51.15
N LYS A 158 -13.96 2.86 50.80
CA LYS A 158 -15.43 2.91 50.63
C LYS A 158 -15.89 2.67 49.19
N LEU A 159 -14.98 2.73 48.21
CA LEU A 159 -15.33 2.60 46.80
C LEU A 159 -15.55 1.13 46.40
N PRO A 160 -16.72 0.75 45.86
CA PRO A 160 -17.08 -0.66 45.61
C PRO A 160 -16.19 -1.35 44.57
N ASN A 161 -15.59 -0.57 43.67
CA ASN A 161 -14.71 -1.07 42.61
C ASN A 161 -13.23 -1.04 43.01
N VAL A 162 -12.89 -0.57 44.21
CA VAL A 162 -11.50 -0.50 44.69
C VAL A 162 -11.23 -1.69 45.60
N LYS A 163 -10.05 -2.31 45.45
CA LYS A 163 -9.57 -3.39 46.32
C LYS A 163 -8.14 -3.14 46.75
N GLU A 164 -7.85 -3.43 48.00
CA GLU A 164 -6.50 -3.45 48.54
C GLU A 164 -5.85 -4.82 48.28
N ILE A 165 -4.65 -4.82 47.69
CA ILE A 165 -3.83 -6.01 47.44
C ILE A 165 -2.39 -5.64 47.79
N ASP A 166 -1.77 -6.41 48.71
CA ASP A 166 -0.39 -6.21 49.17
C ASP A 166 -0.09 -4.77 49.64
N GLY A 167 -1.03 -4.13 50.34
CA GLY A 167 -0.89 -2.77 50.87
C GLY A 167 -1.07 -1.65 49.83
N LYS A 168 -1.55 -1.99 48.62
CA LYS A 168 -1.84 -1.03 47.54
C LYS A 168 -3.28 -1.13 47.09
N TYR A 169 -3.87 0.00 46.70
CA TYR A 169 -5.24 0.07 46.22
C TYR A 169 -5.31 0.04 44.70
N TYR A 170 -6.26 -0.72 44.15
CA TYR A 170 -6.47 -0.89 42.70
C TYR A 170 -7.94 -0.72 42.33
N TYR A 171 -8.21 -0.03 41.21
CA TYR A 171 -9.57 0.10 40.68
C TYR A 171 -9.86 -1.00 39.64
N TYR A 172 -10.95 -1.73 39.84
CA TYR A 172 -11.41 -2.81 38.97
C TYR A 172 -12.62 -2.38 38.12
N ASP A 173 -12.60 -2.74 36.84
CA ASP A 173 -13.77 -2.62 35.96
C ASP A 173 -14.81 -3.73 36.22
N ASN A 174 -15.95 -3.65 35.53
CA ASN A 174 -17.04 -4.62 35.64
C ASN A 174 -16.65 -6.05 35.19
N ASN A 175 -15.56 -6.19 34.44
CA ASN A 175 -15.02 -7.46 33.96
C ASN A 175 -13.94 -8.02 34.91
N GLY A 176 -13.68 -7.34 36.03
CA GLY A 176 -12.66 -7.72 37.01
C GLY A 176 -11.22 -7.44 36.55
N LYS A 177 -11.01 -6.55 35.57
CA LYS A 177 -9.68 -6.09 35.17
C LYS A 177 -9.29 -4.80 35.89
N VAL A 178 -8.02 -4.70 36.25
CA VAL A 178 -7.43 -3.49 36.84
C VAL A 178 -7.37 -2.38 35.77
N ARG A 179 -7.82 -1.18 36.12
CA ARG A 179 -7.67 0.03 35.32
C ARG A 179 -6.29 0.66 35.60
N THR A 180 -5.48 0.80 34.56
CA THR A 180 -4.19 1.52 34.59
C THR A 180 -4.37 2.91 33.99
N ASN A 181 -3.52 3.86 34.38
CA ASN A 181 -3.60 5.28 33.96
C ASN A 181 -5.04 5.82 34.08
N PHE A 182 -5.63 5.64 35.26
CA PHE A 182 -7.02 5.96 35.52
C PHE A 182 -7.13 6.90 36.70
N THR A 183 -7.81 8.01 36.50
CA THR A 183 -8.11 8.99 37.53
C THR A 183 -9.61 9.07 37.70
N LEU A 184 -10.09 9.17 38.93
CA LEU A 184 -11.49 9.53 39.18
C LEU A 184 -11.59 10.60 40.25
N ILE A 185 -12.68 11.36 40.18
CA ILE A 185 -13.07 12.30 41.23
C ILE A 185 -14.13 11.62 42.09
N ALA A 186 -13.85 11.48 43.39
CA ALA A 186 -14.75 10.89 44.38
C ALA A 186 -14.75 11.75 45.65
N ASP A 187 -15.94 12.14 46.13
CA ASP A 187 -16.12 13.05 47.27
C ASP A 187 -15.28 14.34 47.17
N GLY A 188 -15.18 14.92 45.97
CA GLY A 188 -14.36 16.10 45.70
C GLY A 188 -12.84 15.89 45.78
N LYS A 189 -12.37 14.65 45.98
CA LYS A 189 -10.95 14.28 45.97
C LYS A 189 -10.56 13.59 44.67
N ILE A 190 -9.34 13.85 44.23
CA ILE A 190 -8.76 13.30 43.00
C ILE A 190 -7.98 12.04 43.38
N LEU A 191 -8.43 10.88 42.88
CA LEU A 191 -7.79 9.59 43.12
C LEU A 191 -7.15 9.11 41.81
N HIS A 192 -5.83 8.99 41.79
CA HIS A 192 -5.06 8.61 40.61
C HIS A 192 -4.46 7.21 40.76
N PHE A 193 -4.68 6.37 39.75
CA PHE A 193 -4.11 5.03 39.60
C PHE A 193 -3.14 5.05 38.42
N ASP A 194 -1.88 4.76 38.71
CA ASP A 194 -0.76 4.92 37.77
C ASP A 194 -0.76 3.87 36.64
N GLU A 195 0.32 3.86 35.86
CA GLU A 195 0.57 2.90 34.77
C GLU A 195 0.64 1.44 35.22
N THR A 196 0.90 1.18 36.50
CA THR A 196 0.83 -0.15 37.12
C THR A 196 -0.57 -0.48 37.64
N GLY A 197 -1.47 0.51 37.66
CA GLY A 197 -2.83 0.44 38.18
C GLY A 197 -2.92 0.64 39.69
N ALA A 198 -1.80 0.87 40.37
CA ALA A 198 -1.78 1.13 41.80
C ALA A 198 -2.14 2.58 42.07
N TYR A 199 -2.88 2.82 43.16
CA TYR A 199 -3.11 4.16 43.68
C TYR A 199 -1.77 4.83 44.02
N THR A 200 -1.61 6.06 43.54
CA THR A 200 -0.45 6.91 43.82
C THR A 200 -0.92 8.16 44.53
N ASP A 201 -0.33 8.43 45.70
CA ASP A 201 -0.60 9.67 46.42
C ASP A 201 -0.11 10.87 45.58
N THR A 202 -1.03 11.79 45.34
CA THR A 202 -0.81 12.99 44.52
C THR A 202 -1.16 14.25 45.31
N SER A 203 -1.13 14.16 46.65
CA SER A 203 -1.24 15.28 47.57
C SER A 203 -0.09 16.29 47.39
N ILE A 204 -0.34 17.55 47.72
CA ILE A 204 0.63 18.64 47.55
C ILE A 204 1.95 18.41 48.31
N ASP A 205 1.94 17.60 49.38
CA ASP A 205 3.13 17.24 50.15
C ASP A 205 4.12 16.37 49.38
N THR A 206 3.68 15.76 48.27
CA THR A 206 4.55 14.99 47.37
C THR A 206 5.37 15.86 46.40
N VAL A 207 5.14 17.18 46.38
CA VAL A 207 5.95 18.10 45.59
C VAL A 207 7.38 18.10 46.13
N ASN A 208 8.36 17.82 45.26
CA ASN A 208 9.76 17.82 45.63
C ASN A 208 10.18 19.24 46.08
N LYS A 209 10.54 19.44 47.35
CA LYS A 209 10.87 20.76 47.93
C LYS A 209 12.37 21.11 47.84
N ASP A 210 13.20 20.33 47.15
CA ASP A 210 14.66 20.53 47.11
C ASP A 210 15.06 21.80 46.34
N ILE A 211 15.15 22.94 47.03
CA ILE A 211 15.83 24.13 46.53
C ILE A 211 17.33 23.95 46.75
N VAL A 212 18.09 23.82 45.65
CA VAL A 212 19.55 23.87 45.73
C VAL A 212 20.04 25.24 45.30
N THR A 213 20.63 25.99 46.23
CA THR A 213 21.37 27.20 45.87
C THR A 213 22.65 26.81 45.12
N THR A 214 22.99 27.55 44.07
CA THR A 214 24.20 27.29 43.24
C THR A 214 25.53 27.30 44.01
N ARG A 215 25.55 27.65 45.31
CA ARG A 215 26.73 27.52 46.19
C ARG A 215 27.26 26.07 46.25
N SER A 216 26.47 25.06 45.91
CA SER A 216 26.89 23.64 45.88
C SER A 216 27.71 23.22 44.66
N ASN A 217 27.81 24.05 43.60
CA ASN A 217 28.59 23.71 42.40
C ASN A 217 30.05 24.20 42.51
N LEU A 218 30.93 23.33 43.03
CA LEU A 218 32.35 23.60 43.32
C LEU A 218 33.14 24.20 42.14
N TYR A 219 32.80 23.84 40.90
CA TYR A 219 33.59 24.21 39.71
C TYR A 219 32.99 25.37 38.90
N LYS A 220 31.80 25.86 39.27
CA LYS A 220 31.08 26.96 38.57
C LYS A 220 31.96 28.18 38.26
N LYS A 221 32.69 28.69 39.27
CA LYS A 221 33.58 29.86 39.10
C LYS A 221 34.66 29.64 38.05
N TYR A 222 35.15 28.40 37.90
CA TYR A 222 36.21 28.08 36.96
C TYR A 222 35.66 27.81 35.56
N ASN A 223 34.50 27.15 35.49
CA ASN A 223 33.82 26.77 34.25
C ASN A 223 33.01 27.89 33.61
N GLN A 224 32.95 29.08 34.21
CA GLN A 224 32.29 30.23 33.58
C GLN A 224 32.87 30.49 32.19
N VAL A 225 32.06 31.03 31.28
CA VAL A 225 32.51 31.39 29.93
C VAL A 225 33.64 32.42 30.01
N TYR A 226 34.62 32.33 29.12
CA TYR A 226 35.76 33.25 29.07
C TYR A 226 35.28 34.69 28.83
N ASP A 227 34.42 34.85 27.83
CA ASP A 227 33.64 36.05 27.57
C ASP A 227 32.32 35.68 26.85
N ARG A 228 31.58 36.69 26.39
CA ARG A 228 30.30 36.51 25.69
C ARG A 228 30.40 36.75 24.18
N SER A 229 31.61 36.78 23.61
CA SER A 229 31.81 36.95 22.16
C SER A 229 31.47 35.66 21.41
N ALA A 230 31.02 35.76 20.17
CA ALA A 230 30.68 34.59 19.37
C ALA A 230 31.88 33.64 19.19
N GLN A 231 33.10 34.18 19.11
CA GLN A 231 34.36 33.43 18.96
C GLN A 231 34.70 32.56 20.17
N SER A 232 34.09 32.79 21.33
CA SER A 232 34.24 31.94 22.52
C SER A 232 33.31 30.72 22.51
N PHE A 233 32.54 30.48 21.44
CA PHE A 233 31.58 29.39 21.35
C PHE A 233 31.59 28.73 19.96
N GLU A 234 31.27 27.45 19.92
CA GLU A 234 30.84 26.75 18.70
C GLU A 234 29.32 26.79 18.65
N HIS A 235 28.78 27.45 17.64
CA HIS A 235 27.35 27.75 17.50
C HIS A 235 26.90 27.61 16.03
N VAL A 236 25.59 27.56 15.80
CA VAL A 236 25.00 27.62 14.45
C VAL A 236 24.07 28.82 14.41
N ASP A 237 24.33 29.78 13.52
CA ASP A 237 23.57 31.04 13.39
C ASP A 237 23.28 31.71 14.76
N HIS A 238 24.32 31.89 15.57
CA HIS A 238 24.25 32.44 16.94
C HIS A 238 23.53 31.60 18.01
N TYR A 239 22.97 30.45 17.67
CA TYR A 239 22.29 29.57 18.63
C TYR A 239 23.20 28.45 19.13
N LEU A 240 23.04 28.10 20.41
CA LEU A 240 23.70 26.96 21.02
C LEU A 240 22.88 25.68 20.81
N THR A 241 23.59 24.58 20.56
CA THR A 241 23.00 23.25 20.33
C THR A 241 23.51 22.25 21.36
N ALA A 242 22.91 21.06 21.43
CA ALA A 242 23.38 19.98 22.30
C ALA A 242 24.85 19.60 22.06
N GLU A 243 25.39 19.86 20.87
CA GLU A 243 26.80 19.64 20.53
C GLU A 243 27.68 20.90 20.65
N SER A 244 27.17 22.02 21.16
CA SER A 244 27.95 23.25 21.30
C SER A 244 29.10 23.13 22.31
N TRP A 245 30.22 23.74 21.96
CA TRP A 245 31.39 23.89 22.83
C TRP A 245 31.59 25.36 23.15
N TYR A 246 32.32 25.64 24.21
CA TYR A 246 32.67 27.00 24.60
C TYR A 246 34.07 27.05 25.21
N ARG A 247 34.66 28.24 25.23
CA ARG A 247 35.90 28.52 25.94
C ARG A 247 35.58 28.86 27.41
N PRO A 248 35.92 28.02 28.40
CA PRO A 248 35.80 28.37 29.80
C PRO A 248 36.90 29.36 30.19
N LYS A 249 36.76 30.06 31.31
CA LYS A 249 37.78 30.99 31.82
C LYS A 249 39.03 30.28 32.32
N TYR A 250 38.86 29.06 32.86
CA TYR A 250 39.93 28.20 33.34
C TYR A 250 39.75 26.76 32.85
N ILE A 251 40.85 26.03 32.76
CA ILE A 251 40.88 24.57 32.56
C ILE A 251 41.53 23.90 33.77
N LEU A 252 41.11 22.67 34.09
CA LEU A 252 41.64 21.91 35.23
C LEU A 252 42.81 21.02 34.76
N LYS A 253 43.95 21.62 34.44
CA LYS A 253 45.13 20.92 33.93
C LYS A 253 45.51 19.71 34.80
N ASP A 254 45.82 18.60 34.15
CA ASP A 254 46.12 17.29 34.78
C ASP A 254 44.99 16.75 35.68
N GLY A 255 43.78 17.32 35.60
CA GLY A 255 42.66 17.02 36.50
C GLY A 255 42.82 17.59 37.92
N LYS A 256 43.79 18.48 38.17
CA LYS A 256 44.17 18.92 39.52
C LYS A 256 44.39 20.42 39.67
N THR A 257 44.97 21.07 38.67
CA THR A 257 45.42 22.48 38.79
C THR A 257 44.67 23.38 37.83
N TRP A 258 43.90 24.32 38.37
CA TRP A 258 43.22 25.33 37.56
C TRP A 258 44.22 26.31 36.93
N THR A 259 44.19 26.44 35.61
CA THR A 259 45.01 27.37 34.83
C THR A 259 44.12 28.17 33.88
N GLN A 260 44.49 29.42 33.57
CA GLN A 260 43.74 30.20 32.57
C GLN A 260 43.70 29.47 31.23
N SER A 261 42.55 29.52 30.55
CA SER A 261 42.37 28.90 29.25
C SER A 261 43.01 29.72 28.13
N THR A 262 43.45 29.03 27.08
CA THR A 262 43.84 29.64 25.81
C THR A 262 42.67 29.68 24.84
N GLU A 263 42.82 30.37 23.70
CA GLU A 263 41.81 30.41 22.63
C GLU A 263 41.49 29.03 22.04
N LYS A 264 42.34 28.02 22.26
CA LYS A 264 42.13 26.65 21.75
C LYS A 264 41.46 25.73 22.75
N ASP A 265 41.29 26.16 24.00
CA ASP A 265 40.83 25.32 25.10
C ASP A 265 39.31 25.22 25.19
N PHE A 266 38.65 24.81 24.11
CA PHE A 266 37.20 24.59 24.09
C PHE A 266 36.81 23.36 24.92
N ARG A 267 35.63 23.42 25.55
CA ARG A 267 35.01 22.32 26.30
C ARG A 267 33.52 22.19 25.92
N PRO A 268 32.94 20.98 25.97
CA PRO A 268 31.53 20.80 25.64
C PRO A 268 30.65 21.48 26.68
N LEU A 269 29.59 22.15 26.23
CA LEU A 269 28.62 22.79 27.11
C LEU A 269 28.03 21.80 28.13
N LEU A 270 27.72 20.59 27.66
CA LEU A 270 27.18 19.46 28.44
C LEU A 270 28.14 18.87 29.49
N MET A 271 29.34 19.41 29.67
CA MET A 271 30.19 19.09 30.82
C MET A 271 29.89 19.98 32.04
N THR A 272 29.30 21.15 31.81
CA THR A 272 29.10 22.18 32.83
C THR A 272 27.62 22.45 33.12
N TRP A 273 26.76 22.33 32.11
CA TRP A 273 25.33 22.65 32.22
C TRP A 273 24.48 21.65 31.43
N TRP A 274 23.29 21.35 31.95
CA TRP A 274 22.32 20.42 31.35
C TRP A 274 20.91 21.04 31.40
N PRO A 275 20.04 20.78 30.40
CA PRO A 275 18.68 21.35 30.36
C PRO A 275 17.73 20.87 31.46
N SER A 276 18.04 19.76 32.12
CA SER A 276 17.25 19.18 33.21
C SER A 276 18.15 18.36 34.14
N GLN A 277 17.66 18.06 35.35
CA GLN A 277 18.34 17.14 36.27
C GLN A 277 18.43 15.73 35.67
N GLU A 278 17.41 15.30 34.91
CA GLU A 278 17.40 14.02 34.20
C GLU A 278 18.58 13.93 33.21
N THR A 279 18.74 14.93 32.35
CA THR A 279 19.84 14.96 31.37
C THR A 279 21.20 14.97 32.07
N GLN A 280 21.34 15.67 33.21
CA GLN A 280 22.56 15.63 34.01
C GLN A 280 22.84 14.24 34.56
N ARG A 281 21.83 13.56 35.11
CA ARG A 281 21.97 12.19 35.64
C ARG A 281 22.39 11.22 34.54
N GLN A 282 21.75 11.30 33.38
CA GLN A 282 22.08 10.49 32.21
C GLN A 282 23.49 10.78 31.71
N TYR A 283 23.90 12.06 31.65
CA TYR A 283 25.27 12.45 31.33
C TYR A 283 26.28 11.85 32.32
N VAL A 284 26.03 12.00 33.62
CA VAL A 284 26.91 11.50 34.69
C VAL A 284 27.08 9.98 34.55
N ASN A 285 25.99 9.25 34.40
CA ASN A 285 26.01 7.80 34.23
C ASN A 285 26.75 7.37 32.95
N TYR A 286 26.47 8.05 31.83
CA TYR A 286 27.12 7.78 30.56
C TYR A 286 28.64 8.01 30.66
N MET A 287 29.06 9.16 31.20
CA MET A 287 30.47 9.50 31.34
C MET A 287 31.20 8.63 32.37
N ASN A 288 30.54 8.22 33.45
CA ASN A 288 31.11 7.26 34.39
C ASN A 288 31.48 5.94 33.68
N ALA A 289 30.58 5.43 32.83
CA ALA A 289 30.88 4.24 32.02
C ALA A 289 32.05 4.47 31.06
N GLN A 290 32.10 5.62 30.36
CA GLN A 290 33.17 5.96 29.41
C GLN A 290 34.54 6.21 30.07
N LEU A 291 34.56 6.60 31.35
CA LEU A 291 35.78 6.93 32.12
C LEU A 291 36.15 5.86 33.17
N GLY A 292 35.46 4.71 33.17
CA GLY A 292 35.71 3.60 34.10
C GLY A 292 35.48 3.98 35.56
N ILE A 293 34.49 4.83 35.85
CA ILE A 293 34.04 5.16 37.20
C ILE A 293 32.91 4.19 37.56
N ASN A 294 33.13 3.30 38.52
CA ASN A 294 32.15 2.29 38.93
C ASN A 294 31.09 2.87 39.87
N LYS A 295 30.30 3.84 39.40
CA LYS A 295 29.18 4.43 40.15
C LYS A 295 28.05 4.82 39.20
N THR A 296 26.82 4.56 39.60
CA THR A 296 25.60 4.90 38.86
C THR A 296 24.65 5.66 39.79
N TYR A 297 23.87 6.55 39.22
CA TYR A 297 22.89 7.40 39.90
C TYR A 297 21.50 7.10 39.33
N ASP A 298 20.49 7.11 40.18
CA ASP A 298 19.09 6.87 39.85
C ASP A 298 18.23 8.12 40.11
N ASP A 299 16.92 7.99 39.93
CA ASP A 299 15.92 9.05 40.13
C ASP A 299 15.80 9.54 41.58
N THR A 300 16.36 8.81 42.55
CA THR A 300 16.44 9.25 43.96
C THR A 300 17.67 10.13 44.25
N SER A 301 18.59 10.24 43.29
CA SER A 301 19.84 10.99 43.46
C SER A 301 19.59 12.51 43.46
N ASN A 302 19.97 13.18 44.55
CA ASN A 302 19.75 14.61 44.69
C ASN A 302 20.76 15.46 43.88
N GLN A 303 20.44 16.74 43.70
CA GLN A 303 21.23 17.66 42.88
C GLN A 303 22.68 17.84 43.38
N LEU A 304 22.92 17.78 44.69
CA LEU A 304 24.28 17.87 45.26
C LEU A 304 25.14 16.68 44.85
N GLN A 305 24.60 15.46 44.92
CA GLN A 305 25.29 14.24 44.51
C GLN A 305 25.67 14.30 43.02
N LEU A 306 24.77 14.76 42.16
CA LEU A 306 25.03 14.92 40.73
C LEU A 306 26.11 15.97 40.44
N ASN A 307 26.12 17.09 41.17
CA ASN A 307 27.15 18.12 41.03
C ASN A 307 28.55 17.61 41.42
N ILE A 308 28.66 16.84 42.51
CA ILE A 308 29.94 16.21 42.93
C ILE A 308 30.40 15.19 41.88
N ALA A 309 29.45 14.41 41.32
CA ALA A 309 29.74 13.45 40.27
C ALA A 309 30.28 14.14 39.01
N ALA A 310 29.64 15.22 38.57
CA ALA A 310 30.06 16.02 37.43
C ALA A 310 31.46 16.60 37.61
N ALA A 311 31.79 17.13 38.80
CA ALA A 311 33.14 17.60 39.12
C ALA A 311 34.20 16.48 39.02
N THR A 312 33.87 15.28 39.52
CA THR A 312 34.74 14.10 39.44
C THR A 312 34.97 13.67 37.98
N ILE A 313 33.91 13.67 37.17
CA ILE A 313 33.96 13.39 35.74
C ILE A 313 34.84 14.41 35.03
N GLN A 314 34.64 15.71 35.27
CA GLN A 314 35.45 16.76 34.68
C GLN A 314 36.94 16.60 34.99
N ALA A 315 37.30 16.32 36.26
CA ALA A 315 38.69 16.07 36.63
C ALA A 315 39.32 14.90 35.84
N LYS A 316 38.56 13.82 35.61
CA LYS A 316 39.02 12.70 34.78
C LYS A 316 39.11 13.04 33.30
N ILE A 317 38.14 13.77 32.76
CA ILE A 317 38.17 14.27 31.37
C ILE A 317 39.46 15.08 31.17
N GLU A 318 39.74 16.02 32.07
CA GLU A 318 40.87 16.93 31.94
C GLU A 318 42.22 16.23 32.14
N ALA A 319 42.31 15.25 33.04
CA ALA A 319 43.49 14.38 33.14
C ALA A 319 43.74 13.61 31.83
N LYS A 320 42.67 13.11 31.20
CA LYS A 320 42.74 12.39 29.92
C LYS A 320 43.10 13.33 28.76
N ILE A 321 42.54 14.54 28.71
CA ILE A 321 42.94 15.58 27.73
C ILE A 321 44.42 15.92 27.89
N THR A 322 44.90 16.09 29.13
CA THR A 322 46.32 16.42 29.34
C THR A 322 47.24 15.28 28.89
N THR A 323 46.81 14.04 29.10
CA THR A 323 47.52 12.83 28.65
C THR A 323 47.54 12.70 27.12
N LEU A 324 46.39 12.87 26.47
CA LEU A 324 46.22 12.66 25.02
C LEU A 324 46.55 13.90 24.17
N LYS A 325 46.60 15.07 24.80
CA LYS A 325 46.84 16.40 24.20
C LYS A 325 45.86 16.78 23.07
N ASN A 326 44.64 16.23 23.09
CA ASN A 326 43.55 16.58 22.18
C ASN A 326 42.17 16.31 22.83
N THR A 327 41.11 16.78 22.16
CA THR A 327 39.71 16.61 22.58
C THR A 327 38.88 15.79 21.60
N ASP A 328 39.48 15.16 20.59
CA ASP A 328 38.74 14.47 19.51
C ASP A 328 37.91 13.31 20.06
N TRP A 329 38.51 12.54 20.98
CA TRP A 329 37.82 11.47 21.69
C TRP A 329 36.60 11.99 22.48
N LEU A 330 36.71 13.21 23.03
CA LEU A 330 35.64 13.82 23.83
C LEU A 330 34.53 14.34 22.92
N ARG A 331 34.85 14.92 21.77
CA ARG A 331 33.86 15.30 20.73
C ARG A 331 33.03 14.09 20.32
N GLN A 332 33.68 12.99 19.93
CA GLN A 332 32.99 11.75 19.58
C GLN A 332 32.14 11.20 20.74
N THR A 333 32.65 11.27 21.97
CA THR A 333 31.93 10.80 23.17
C THR A 333 30.67 11.63 23.41
N ILE A 334 30.73 12.95 23.28
CA ILE A 334 29.60 13.86 23.46
C ILE A 334 28.59 13.68 22.33
N SER A 335 29.02 13.61 21.07
CA SER A 335 28.14 13.32 19.94
C SER A 335 27.39 11.99 20.10
N ALA A 336 28.07 10.97 20.63
CA ALA A 336 27.44 9.69 20.94
C ALA A 336 26.44 9.81 22.10
N PHE A 337 26.76 10.57 23.16
CA PHE A 337 25.83 10.86 24.24
C PHE A 337 24.57 11.57 23.74
N VAL A 338 24.73 12.62 22.93
CA VAL A 338 23.61 13.40 22.39
C VAL A 338 22.60 12.49 21.67
N LYS A 339 23.07 11.55 20.87
CA LYS A 339 22.22 10.56 20.17
C LYS A 339 21.44 9.63 21.10
N THR A 340 21.85 9.47 22.35
CA THR A 340 21.11 8.66 23.35
C THR A 340 19.92 9.39 23.96
N GLN A 341 19.83 10.72 23.76
CA GLN A 341 18.83 11.56 24.39
C GLN A 341 17.65 11.76 23.43
N SER A 342 16.45 11.37 23.86
CA SER A 342 15.24 11.41 23.02
C SER A 342 14.89 12.82 22.49
N ALA A 343 15.19 13.85 23.28
CA ALA A 343 14.98 15.26 22.87
C ALA A 343 15.94 15.72 21.76
N TRP A 344 17.04 15.01 21.53
CA TRP A 344 18.12 15.35 20.60
C TRP A 344 18.39 14.24 19.58
N ASN A 345 17.38 13.42 19.33
CA ASN A 345 17.41 12.40 18.31
C ASN A 345 16.01 12.27 17.69
N SER A 346 15.88 11.34 16.75
CA SER A 346 14.65 11.13 16.00
C SER A 346 13.42 10.77 16.86
N ASP A 347 13.58 10.30 18.11
CA ASP A 347 12.44 9.95 18.96
C ASP A 347 11.47 11.10 19.19
N SER A 348 11.95 12.35 19.17
CA SER A 348 11.14 13.57 19.31
C SER A 348 10.62 14.14 17.99
N GLU A 349 10.87 13.48 16.86
CA GLU A 349 10.50 13.92 15.50
C GLU A 349 9.39 13.08 14.86
N LYS A 350 8.87 12.09 15.61
CA LYS A 350 7.79 11.17 15.20
C LYS A 350 6.48 11.93 14.88
N PRO A 351 5.60 11.37 14.02
CA PRO A 351 5.65 10.04 13.37
C PRO A 351 6.61 9.96 12.17
N PHE A 352 6.82 8.77 11.59
CA PHE A 352 7.75 8.55 10.46
C PHE A 352 7.12 7.87 9.23
N ASP A 353 5.85 7.52 9.29
CA ASP A 353 5.18 6.62 8.34
C ASP A 353 4.42 7.36 7.22
N ASP A 354 4.63 8.67 7.07
CA ASP A 354 3.89 9.53 6.15
C ASP A 354 4.67 9.98 4.90
N HIS A 355 5.97 9.69 4.77
CA HIS A 355 6.84 10.12 3.65
C HIS A 355 7.91 9.09 3.25
N LEU A 356 8.58 9.33 2.11
CA LEU A 356 9.70 8.52 1.61
C LEU A 356 10.96 8.59 2.51
N GLN A 357 11.18 9.70 3.22
CA GLN A 357 12.33 9.93 4.12
C GLN A 357 11.92 10.23 5.58
N ASN A 358 11.00 9.43 6.13
CA ASN A 358 10.59 9.48 7.54
C ASN A 358 9.85 10.75 7.99
N GLY A 359 9.48 11.66 7.08
CA GLY A 359 8.72 12.86 7.42
C GLY A 359 9.31 14.14 6.85
N ALA A 360 8.60 15.24 7.02
CA ALA A 360 9.05 16.57 6.63
C ALA A 360 8.74 17.64 7.70
N VAL A 361 9.58 18.67 7.73
CA VAL A 361 9.32 19.92 8.45
C VAL A 361 9.20 21.07 7.45
N LEU A 362 8.16 21.88 7.61
CA LEU A 362 7.96 23.15 6.92
C LEU A 362 8.73 24.24 7.66
N TYR A 363 9.39 25.14 6.92
CA TYR A 363 10.00 26.33 7.49
C TYR A 363 8.96 27.42 7.71
N ASP A 364 8.84 27.85 8.96
CA ASP A 364 7.88 28.86 9.35
C ASP A 364 8.36 30.25 8.94
N ASN A 365 7.43 31.11 8.53
CA ASN A 365 7.69 32.52 8.27
C ASN A 365 7.62 33.38 9.55
N GLU A 366 8.19 32.88 10.65
CA GLU A 366 8.19 33.57 11.94
C GLU A 366 9.39 34.52 12.06
N GLY A 367 9.19 35.78 11.65
CA GLY A 367 10.26 36.78 11.50
C GLY A 367 11.01 37.22 12.77
N LYS A 368 10.74 36.67 13.96
CA LYS A 368 11.47 37.06 15.18
C LYS A 368 12.70 36.20 15.45
N LEU A 369 12.63 34.89 15.20
CA LEU A 369 13.70 33.96 15.57
C LEU A 369 14.69 33.72 14.43
N THR A 370 14.18 33.56 13.20
CA THR A 370 15.00 33.25 12.02
C THR A 370 14.58 34.10 10.80
N PRO A 371 14.62 35.45 10.87
CA PRO A 371 14.15 36.33 9.80
C PRO A 371 14.88 36.13 8.47
N TYR A 372 16.14 35.71 8.51
CA TYR A 372 16.94 35.41 7.32
C TYR A 372 16.44 34.20 6.53
N ALA A 373 15.64 33.33 7.15
CA ALA A 373 15.04 32.16 6.54
C ALA A 373 13.61 32.40 6.03
N ASN A 374 13.02 33.60 6.19
CA ASN A 374 11.65 33.85 5.75
C ASN A 374 11.53 33.92 4.21
N SER A 375 10.41 33.43 3.67
CA SER A 375 10.00 33.58 2.28
C SER A 375 8.49 33.83 2.19
N ASN A 376 8.09 34.94 1.57
CA ASN A 376 6.68 35.25 1.30
C ASN A 376 6.05 34.34 0.24
N TYR A 377 6.85 33.50 -0.40
CA TYR A 377 6.45 32.73 -1.57
C TYR A 377 6.35 31.24 -1.30
N ARG A 378 6.53 30.74 -0.07
CA ARG A 378 6.27 29.33 0.29
C ARG A 378 4.80 28.97 0.17
N ILE A 379 4.30 28.88 -1.06
CA ILE A 379 2.92 28.51 -1.37
C ILE A 379 2.92 27.08 -1.89
N LEU A 380 2.32 26.21 -1.11
CA LEU A 380 2.44 24.77 -1.32
C LEU A 380 1.39 24.24 -2.30
N ASN A 381 1.73 23.14 -2.97
CA ASN A 381 0.85 22.27 -3.75
C ASN A 381 0.27 22.99 -4.98
N ARG A 382 1.09 23.74 -5.71
CA ARG A 382 0.68 24.54 -6.90
C ARG A 382 0.82 23.78 -8.22
N THR A 383 0.45 22.51 -8.18
CA THR A 383 0.44 21.56 -9.31
C THR A 383 -0.49 22.00 -10.45
N PRO A 384 -0.45 21.37 -11.64
CA PRO A 384 -1.20 21.80 -12.82
C PRO A 384 -2.71 22.04 -12.59
N THR A 385 -3.34 21.20 -11.77
CA THR A 385 -4.78 21.30 -11.48
C THR A 385 -5.12 22.15 -10.27
N ASN A 386 -4.11 22.59 -9.51
CA ASN A 386 -4.27 23.36 -8.28
C ASN A 386 -3.35 24.58 -8.23
N GLN A 387 -2.91 25.08 -9.40
CA GLN A 387 -1.90 26.13 -9.53
C GLN A 387 -2.28 27.44 -8.80
N THR A 388 -3.58 27.76 -8.73
CA THR A 388 -4.10 28.93 -7.99
C THR A 388 -4.31 28.67 -6.49
N GLY A 389 -3.98 27.48 -6.00
CA GLY A 389 -4.28 27.00 -4.64
C GLY A 389 -5.71 26.49 -4.48
N LYS A 390 -6.46 26.38 -5.58
CA LYS A 390 -7.79 25.76 -5.64
C LYS A 390 -7.85 24.84 -6.86
N LYS A 391 -8.51 23.70 -6.70
CA LYS A 391 -8.76 22.77 -7.80
C LYS A 391 -9.48 23.49 -8.94
N ASP A 392 -8.89 23.48 -10.12
CA ASP A 392 -9.48 24.05 -11.32
C ASP A 392 -10.68 23.19 -11.76
N PRO A 393 -11.88 23.77 -11.88
CA PRO A 393 -13.09 23.03 -12.23
C PRO A 393 -13.09 22.47 -13.65
N ARG A 394 -12.17 22.90 -14.53
CA ARG A 394 -12.03 22.36 -15.89
C ARG A 394 -11.51 20.93 -15.88
N TYR A 395 -10.70 20.56 -14.89
CA TYR A 395 -10.01 19.27 -14.85
C TYR A 395 -10.69 18.30 -13.88
N THR A 396 -11.40 17.34 -14.46
CA THR A 396 -12.29 16.40 -13.75
C THR A 396 -12.01 14.93 -14.07
N ALA A 397 -10.92 14.65 -14.79
CA ALA A 397 -10.52 13.29 -15.16
C ALA A 397 -10.16 12.43 -13.94
N ASP A 398 -9.65 13.06 -12.87
CA ASP A 398 -9.56 12.46 -11.53
C ASP A 398 -9.97 13.44 -10.41
N ASN A 399 -10.12 12.90 -9.19
CA ASN A 399 -10.60 13.62 -8.01
C ASN A 399 -9.49 14.27 -7.18
N THR A 400 -8.22 14.11 -7.56
CA THR A 400 -7.08 14.66 -6.82
C THR A 400 -6.92 16.16 -7.08
N ILE A 401 -5.94 16.76 -6.41
CA ILE A 401 -5.41 18.10 -6.67
C ILE A 401 -4.11 18.04 -7.49
N GLY A 402 -3.87 16.98 -8.27
CA GLY A 402 -2.61 16.73 -9.01
C GLY A 402 -1.56 16.02 -8.13
N GLY A 403 -1.17 16.64 -7.02
CA GLY A 403 -0.18 16.04 -6.12
C GLY A 403 0.14 16.89 -4.89
N TYR A 404 1.40 16.88 -4.44
CA TYR A 404 1.79 17.35 -3.10
C TYR A 404 3.27 17.78 -2.99
N GLU A 405 3.62 18.66 -2.05
CA GLU A 405 5.00 19.08 -1.75
C GLU A 405 5.75 18.12 -0.81
N PHE A 406 7.04 18.31 -0.54
CA PHE A 406 7.83 17.45 0.35
C PHE A 406 7.95 16.00 -0.11
N LEU A 407 8.26 15.80 -1.39
CA LEU A 407 8.57 14.47 -1.89
C LEU A 407 9.83 13.91 -1.22
N LEU A 408 10.96 14.64 -1.33
CA LEU A 408 12.28 14.23 -0.83
C LEU A 408 13.15 15.44 -0.43
N ALA A 409 14.04 15.22 0.53
CA ALA A 409 15.12 16.13 0.94
C ALA A 409 14.70 17.60 1.20
N ASN A 410 15.55 18.58 0.85
CA ASN A 410 15.17 19.99 0.90
C ASN A 410 14.26 20.29 -0.29
N ASP A 411 13.03 20.66 0.05
CA ASP A 411 11.95 20.92 -0.90
C ASP A 411 12.05 22.37 -1.41
N VAL A 412 12.27 22.54 -2.71
CA VAL A 412 12.57 23.82 -3.35
C VAL A 412 11.29 24.68 -3.44
N ASP A 413 11.37 25.94 -2.99
CA ASP A 413 10.26 26.90 -3.07
C ASP A 413 10.07 27.38 -4.53
N ASN A 414 9.50 26.52 -5.37
CA ASN A 414 9.35 26.72 -6.82
C ASN A 414 8.36 27.84 -7.19
N SER A 415 7.61 28.34 -6.23
CA SER A 415 6.78 29.54 -6.32
C SER A 415 7.54 30.85 -6.12
N ASN A 416 8.74 30.82 -5.54
CA ASN A 416 9.53 32.02 -5.31
C ASN A 416 10.07 32.60 -6.63
N PRO A 417 9.78 33.86 -6.98
CA PRO A 417 10.22 34.46 -8.24
C PRO A 417 11.73 34.44 -8.48
N VAL A 418 12.54 34.49 -7.40
CA VAL A 418 14.00 34.36 -7.47
C VAL A 418 14.40 32.92 -7.79
N VAL A 419 13.70 31.94 -7.20
CA VAL A 419 13.92 30.52 -7.49
C VAL A 419 13.46 30.18 -8.91
N GLN A 420 12.32 30.69 -9.37
CA GLN A 420 11.86 30.51 -10.75
C GLN A 420 12.87 31.05 -11.77
N ALA A 421 13.47 32.23 -11.51
CA ALA A 421 14.55 32.74 -12.33
C ALA A 421 15.76 31.79 -12.30
N GLU A 422 16.15 31.28 -11.13
CA GLU A 422 17.22 30.28 -11.01
C GLU A 422 16.90 28.97 -11.75
N GLN A 423 15.66 28.50 -11.71
CA GLN A 423 15.20 27.32 -12.45
C GLN A 423 15.34 27.54 -13.97
N LEU A 424 14.97 28.72 -14.47
CA LEU A 424 15.22 29.11 -15.87
C LEU A 424 16.72 29.18 -16.19
N ASN A 425 17.53 29.74 -15.30
CA ASN A 425 18.99 29.81 -15.44
C ASN A 425 19.61 28.41 -15.53
N TRP A 426 19.14 27.47 -14.71
CA TRP A 426 19.57 26.07 -14.75
C TRP A 426 19.09 25.34 -16.01
N LEU A 427 17.83 25.52 -16.40
CA LEU A 427 17.32 24.98 -17.65
C LEU A 427 18.15 25.47 -18.85
N HIS A 428 18.49 26.76 -18.86
CA HIS A 428 19.38 27.32 -19.89
C HIS A 428 20.77 26.65 -19.88
N PHE A 429 21.33 26.40 -18.70
CA PHE A 429 22.58 25.67 -18.55
C PHE A 429 22.51 24.26 -19.14
N LEU A 430 21.48 23.47 -18.81
CA LEU A 430 21.29 22.13 -19.36
C LEU A 430 21.20 22.19 -20.89
N MET A 431 20.32 23.03 -21.42
CA MET A 431 20.09 23.16 -22.87
C MET A 431 21.29 23.72 -23.66
N ASN A 432 22.30 24.24 -22.97
CA ASN A 432 23.54 24.78 -23.54
C ASN A 432 24.79 24.19 -22.88
N PHE A 433 24.69 22.99 -22.30
CA PHE A 433 25.77 22.37 -21.53
C PHE A 433 27.08 22.27 -22.32
N GLY A 434 27.01 21.78 -23.56
CA GLY A 434 28.17 21.68 -24.46
C GLY A 434 28.84 23.02 -24.72
N ASN A 435 28.06 24.07 -24.99
CA ASN A 435 28.57 25.44 -25.15
C ASN A 435 29.23 25.96 -23.87
N ILE A 436 28.59 25.78 -22.72
CA ILE A 436 29.02 26.40 -21.46
C ILE A 436 30.22 25.68 -20.84
N TYR A 437 30.20 24.34 -20.83
CA TYR A 437 31.26 23.54 -20.21
C TYR A 437 32.42 23.27 -21.18
N ALA A 438 32.12 22.86 -22.42
CA ALA A 438 33.12 22.39 -23.38
C ALA A 438 33.40 23.37 -24.53
N ASN A 439 32.68 24.49 -24.62
CA ASN A 439 32.71 25.38 -25.78
C ASN A 439 32.44 24.63 -27.10
N ASP A 440 31.51 23.68 -27.06
CA ASP A 440 31.18 22.77 -28.16
C ASP A 440 29.65 22.64 -28.32
N PRO A 441 29.02 23.37 -29.26
CA PRO A 441 27.57 23.34 -29.45
C PRO A 441 27.03 21.99 -29.88
N ASP A 442 27.84 21.11 -30.49
CA ASP A 442 27.44 19.77 -30.89
C ASP A 442 27.24 18.84 -29.67
N ALA A 443 27.56 19.32 -28.46
CA ALA A 443 27.40 18.59 -27.20
C ALA A 443 26.28 19.17 -26.30
N ASN A 444 25.40 20.01 -26.83
CA ASN A 444 24.22 20.49 -26.09
C ASN A 444 23.12 19.44 -26.03
N PHE A 445 22.31 19.44 -24.98
CA PHE A 445 21.07 18.67 -24.97
C PHE A 445 20.02 19.30 -25.91
N ASP A 446 19.15 18.47 -26.48
CA ASP A 446 18.08 18.87 -27.39
C ASP A 446 16.74 19.09 -26.67
N SER A 447 16.49 18.35 -25.60
CA SER A 447 15.23 18.40 -24.85
C SER A 447 15.40 18.04 -23.37
N ILE A 448 14.31 18.08 -22.61
CA ILE A 448 14.27 17.69 -21.19
C ILE A 448 13.20 16.63 -20.90
N ARG A 449 13.46 15.78 -19.91
CA ARG A 449 12.43 15.13 -19.09
C ARG A 449 12.20 16.05 -17.88
N VAL A 450 10.95 16.35 -17.57
CA VAL A 450 10.59 17.03 -16.33
C VAL A 450 10.19 15.97 -15.31
N ASP A 451 11.00 15.85 -14.26
CA ASP A 451 10.78 14.95 -13.12
C ASP A 451 9.64 15.44 -12.22
N ALA A 452 8.88 14.49 -11.64
CA ALA A 452 7.96 14.74 -10.53
C ALA A 452 7.01 15.94 -10.75
N VAL A 453 6.31 15.98 -11.88
CA VAL A 453 5.46 17.12 -12.27
C VAL A 453 4.35 17.40 -11.27
N ASP A 454 3.84 16.34 -10.62
CA ASP A 454 2.81 16.43 -9.58
C ASP A 454 3.34 16.93 -8.22
N ASN A 455 4.64 17.22 -8.10
CA ASN A 455 5.27 17.64 -6.85
C ASN A 455 5.81 19.07 -6.89
N VAL A 456 5.79 19.74 -8.06
CA VAL A 456 6.30 21.11 -8.22
C VAL A 456 5.23 22.13 -8.61
N ASP A 457 5.52 23.41 -8.42
CA ASP A 457 4.70 24.51 -8.94
C ASP A 457 4.64 24.45 -10.48
N ALA A 458 3.42 24.35 -11.02
CA ALA A 458 3.15 24.23 -12.44
C ALA A 458 3.52 25.47 -13.27
N ASP A 459 3.82 26.60 -12.62
CA ASP A 459 4.44 27.77 -13.27
C ASP A 459 5.75 27.36 -13.98
N LEU A 460 6.49 26.38 -13.43
CA LEU A 460 7.72 25.88 -14.06
C LEU A 460 7.49 25.23 -15.42
N LEU A 461 6.34 24.58 -15.63
CA LEU A 461 6.01 23.98 -16.93
C LEU A 461 5.80 25.06 -18.00
N GLN A 462 5.17 26.17 -17.62
CA GLN A 462 4.96 27.32 -18.50
C GLN A 462 6.28 28.02 -18.79
N ILE A 463 7.11 28.22 -17.77
CA ILE A 463 8.46 28.80 -17.92
C ILE A 463 9.31 27.95 -18.87
N ALA A 464 9.31 26.62 -18.70
CA ALA A 464 10.04 25.70 -19.58
C ALA A 464 9.48 25.75 -21.01
N GLY A 465 8.16 25.70 -21.18
CA GLY A 465 7.50 25.79 -22.48
C GLY A 465 7.79 27.10 -23.21
N ASP A 466 7.69 28.23 -22.53
CA ASP A 466 7.98 29.56 -23.09
C ASP A 466 9.47 29.71 -23.43
N TYR A 467 10.37 29.21 -22.58
CA TYR A 467 11.81 29.19 -22.87
C TYR A 467 12.12 28.35 -24.12
N LEU A 468 11.55 27.14 -24.25
CA LEU A 468 11.74 26.30 -25.44
C LEU A 468 11.16 26.96 -26.69
N LYS A 469 10.03 27.67 -26.58
CA LYS A 469 9.48 28.48 -27.68
C LYS A 469 10.46 29.57 -28.10
N ALA A 470 11.00 30.33 -27.15
CA ALA A 470 11.88 31.46 -27.43
C ALA A 470 13.27 31.01 -27.95
N ALA A 471 13.87 30.03 -27.29
CA ALA A 471 15.23 29.58 -27.55
C ALA A 471 15.35 28.56 -28.69
N LYS A 472 14.36 27.66 -28.83
CA LYS A 472 14.40 26.55 -29.80
C LYS A 472 13.32 26.64 -30.88
N GLY A 473 12.32 27.51 -30.71
CA GLY A 473 11.31 27.73 -31.74
C GLY A 473 10.33 26.58 -31.93
N ILE A 474 10.06 25.79 -30.88
CA ILE A 474 9.21 24.59 -30.96
C ILE A 474 7.81 24.84 -31.53
N HIS A 475 7.26 26.04 -31.34
CA HIS A 475 5.95 26.45 -31.84
C HIS A 475 5.93 26.80 -33.34
N LYS A 476 7.09 26.81 -34.02
CA LYS A 476 7.17 27.29 -35.40
C LYS A 476 6.67 26.26 -36.40
N ASN A 477 6.98 24.97 -36.19
CA ASN A 477 6.61 23.85 -37.06
C ASN A 477 6.92 22.51 -36.39
N ASP A 478 6.34 21.43 -36.92
CA ASP A 478 6.57 20.05 -36.44
C ASP A 478 8.05 19.68 -36.36
N LYS A 479 8.88 20.15 -37.31
CA LYS A 479 10.32 19.84 -37.30
C LYS A 479 10.99 20.40 -36.06
N ALA A 480 10.76 21.67 -35.75
CA ALA A 480 11.34 22.30 -34.56
C ALA A 480 10.81 21.67 -33.26
N ALA A 481 9.52 21.35 -33.21
CA ALA A 481 8.91 20.66 -32.07
C ALA A 481 9.53 19.26 -31.86
N ASN A 482 9.58 18.45 -32.91
CA ASN A 482 10.10 17.09 -32.83
C ASN A 482 11.61 17.05 -32.59
N ASP A 483 12.38 18.01 -33.10
CA ASP A 483 13.83 18.08 -32.82
C ASP A 483 14.13 18.43 -31.35
N HIS A 484 13.16 18.97 -30.60
CA HIS A 484 13.28 19.40 -29.21
C HIS A 484 12.18 18.83 -28.31
N LEU A 485 11.76 17.59 -28.61
CA LEU A 485 10.66 16.91 -27.96
C LEU A 485 10.97 16.64 -26.49
N SER A 486 10.30 17.37 -25.59
CA SER A 486 10.44 17.25 -24.13
C SER A 486 9.24 16.52 -23.55
N ILE A 487 9.46 15.77 -22.46
CA ILE A 487 8.44 14.91 -21.85
C ILE A 487 8.18 15.28 -20.39
N LEU A 488 6.96 15.03 -19.93
CA LEU A 488 6.53 15.23 -18.56
C LEU A 488 6.34 13.88 -17.87
N GLU A 489 6.91 13.73 -16.67
CA GLU A 489 6.49 12.69 -15.74
C GLU A 489 5.29 13.18 -14.91
N ALA A 490 4.12 13.18 -15.52
CA ALA A 490 2.87 13.63 -14.90
C ALA A 490 1.91 12.43 -14.75
N TRP A 491 1.66 12.01 -13.52
CA TRP A 491 0.91 10.80 -13.20
C TRP A 491 -0.61 11.05 -13.10
N SER A 492 -1.03 12.30 -12.89
CA SER A 492 -2.45 12.67 -12.83
C SER A 492 -3.09 12.64 -14.22
N ASP A 493 -4.30 12.08 -14.29
CA ASP A 493 -5.09 12.07 -15.52
C ASP A 493 -5.51 13.49 -15.95
N ASN A 494 -5.47 14.44 -15.02
CA ASN A 494 -5.80 15.84 -15.25
C ASN A 494 -4.63 16.66 -15.82
N ASP A 495 -3.38 16.18 -15.77
CA ASP A 495 -2.24 16.92 -16.32
C ASP A 495 -2.29 16.99 -17.84
N THR A 496 -2.85 15.95 -18.47
CA THR A 496 -3.02 15.89 -19.93
C THR A 496 -3.91 17.03 -20.46
N PRO A 497 -5.16 17.22 -19.99
CA PRO A 497 -5.96 18.35 -20.44
C PRO A 497 -5.38 19.71 -20.03
N TYR A 498 -4.66 19.81 -18.90
CA TYR A 498 -3.93 21.04 -18.56
C TYR A 498 -2.87 21.39 -19.60
N LEU A 499 -2.00 20.43 -19.95
CA LEU A 499 -0.94 20.63 -20.94
C LEU A 499 -1.52 20.92 -22.32
N HIS A 500 -2.63 20.26 -22.65
CA HIS A 500 -3.37 20.53 -23.87
C HIS A 500 -3.86 21.97 -23.91
N ASP A 501 -4.47 22.48 -22.84
CA ASP A 501 -4.91 23.87 -22.75
C ASP A 501 -3.74 24.87 -22.89
N ASP A 502 -2.54 24.54 -22.40
CA ASP A 502 -1.34 25.40 -22.44
C ASP A 502 -0.50 25.28 -23.74
N GLY A 503 -1.07 24.64 -24.77
CA GLY A 503 -0.50 24.67 -26.12
C GLY A 503 0.39 23.49 -26.48
N ASP A 504 0.34 22.38 -25.76
CA ASP A 504 1.07 21.14 -26.09
C ASP A 504 2.57 21.42 -26.33
N ASN A 505 3.20 22.16 -25.43
CA ASN A 505 4.61 22.57 -25.53
C ASN A 505 5.58 21.42 -25.26
N MET A 506 5.08 20.39 -24.57
CA MET A 506 5.74 19.15 -24.19
C MET A 506 4.68 18.04 -24.28
N ILE A 507 5.06 16.77 -24.08
CA ILE A 507 4.11 15.66 -24.12
C ILE A 507 4.02 14.91 -22.80
N ASN A 508 2.80 14.52 -22.43
CA ASN A 508 2.54 13.78 -21.19
C ASN A 508 2.53 12.26 -21.42
N MET A 509 2.69 11.49 -20.35
CA MET A 509 2.55 10.04 -20.39
C MET A 509 1.09 9.63 -20.55
N ASP A 510 0.83 8.57 -21.33
CA ASP A 510 -0.46 7.87 -21.34
C ASP A 510 -0.51 6.84 -20.20
N ASN A 511 -0.70 7.32 -18.97
CA ASN A 511 -0.73 6.46 -17.78
C ASN A 511 -1.87 5.42 -17.84
N LYS A 512 -2.99 5.73 -18.52
CA LYS A 512 -4.09 4.79 -18.74
C LYS A 512 -3.65 3.60 -19.60
N LEU A 513 -2.92 3.85 -20.68
CA LEU A 513 -2.37 2.76 -21.49
C LEU A 513 -1.32 1.97 -20.72
N ARG A 514 -0.44 2.63 -19.94
CA ARG A 514 0.54 1.96 -19.08
C ARG A 514 -0.15 0.98 -18.12
N LEU A 515 -1.17 1.42 -17.40
CA LEU A 515 -1.95 0.57 -16.50
C LEU A 515 -2.66 -0.57 -17.26
N SER A 516 -3.19 -0.29 -18.45
CA SER A 516 -3.82 -1.31 -19.29
C SER A 516 -2.83 -2.41 -19.72
N LEU A 517 -1.62 -2.04 -20.13
CA LEU A 517 -0.53 -2.98 -20.45
C LEU A 517 -0.16 -3.82 -19.22
N LEU A 518 0.01 -3.16 -18.07
CA LEU A 518 0.39 -3.79 -16.82
C LEU A 518 -0.65 -4.83 -16.37
N PHE A 519 -1.91 -4.43 -16.23
CA PHE A 519 -2.98 -5.30 -15.72
C PHE A 519 -3.47 -6.32 -16.73
N SER A 520 -3.38 -6.07 -18.04
CA SER A 520 -3.83 -7.06 -19.04
C SER A 520 -2.76 -8.12 -19.34
N LEU A 521 -1.47 -7.76 -19.31
CA LEU A 521 -0.39 -8.61 -19.80
C LEU A 521 0.63 -8.99 -18.72
N ALA A 522 1.03 -8.05 -17.85
CA ALA A 522 2.23 -8.20 -17.02
C ALA A 522 2.01 -8.82 -15.63
N LYS A 523 0.83 -8.62 -15.02
CA LYS A 523 0.52 -9.19 -13.70
C LYS A 523 0.28 -10.73 -13.74
N PRO A 524 0.31 -11.45 -12.60
CA PRO A 524 -0.04 -12.87 -12.53
C PRO A 524 -1.46 -13.16 -13.00
N LEU A 525 -1.73 -14.35 -13.53
CA LEU A 525 -3.00 -14.70 -14.19
C LEU A 525 -4.25 -14.43 -13.33
N ASN A 526 -4.18 -14.63 -12.02
CA ASN A 526 -5.29 -14.38 -11.08
C ASN A 526 -5.52 -12.89 -10.77
N GLN A 527 -4.63 -12.00 -11.22
CA GLN A 527 -4.73 -10.54 -11.10
C GLN A 527 -4.90 -9.85 -12.45
N ARG A 528 -4.86 -10.59 -13.56
CA ARG A 528 -5.00 -9.99 -14.91
C ARG A 528 -6.42 -9.51 -15.15
N SER A 529 -6.55 -8.33 -15.75
CA SER A 529 -7.78 -7.87 -16.37
C SER A 529 -8.04 -8.60 -17.69
N GLY A 530 -9.22 -8.40 -18.26
CA GLY A 530 -9.43 -8.69 -19.69
C GLY A 530 -8.58 -7.79 -20.59
N MET A 531 -8.57 -8.05 -21.89
CA MET A 531 -7.72 -7.38 -22.88
C MET A 531 -8.35 -6.14 -23.53
N ASN A 532 -9.66 -5.91 -23.37
CA ASN A 532 -10.35 -4.73 -23.94
C ASN A 532 -9.78 -3.36 -23.49
N PRO A 533 -9.29 -3.18 -22.24
CA PRO A 533 -8.64 -1.93 -21.83
C PRO A 533 -7.46 -1.52 -22.71
N LEU A 534 -6.71 -2.47 -23.30
CA LEU A 534 -5.62 -2.18 -24.24
C LEU A 534 -6.08 -1.42 -25.50
N ILE A 535 -7.38 -1.46 -25.82
CA ILE A 535 -7.98 -0.78 -26.97
C ILE A 535 -8.55 0.59 -26.59
N THR A 536 -9.20 0.66 -25.42
CA THR A 536 -10.14 1.74 -25.09
C THR A 536 -9.74 2.57 -23.87
N ASN A 537 -8.90 2.04 -22.97
CA ASN A 537 -8.45 2.73 -21.76
C ASN A 537 -7.06 3.33 -21.98
N SER A 538 -7.03 4.40 -22.79
CA SER A 538 -5.85 5.15 -23.23
C SER A 538 -6.32 6.55 -23.63
N LEU A 539 -5.39 7.50 -23.77
CA LEU A 539 -5.69 8.80 -24.40
C LEU A 539 -6.16 8.65 -25.86
N VAL A 540 -5.85 7.52 -26.50
CA VAL A 540 -6.27 7.19 -27.86
C VAL A 540 -7.09 5.90 -27.86
N ASN A 541 -8.35 6.00 -28.28
CA ASN A 541 -9.16 4.81 -28.56
C ASN A 541 -8.72 4.19 -29.89
N ARG A 542 -8.11 3.01 -29.82
CA ARG A 542 -7.52 2.31 -30.98
C ARG A 542 -8.47 1.31 -31.63
N THR A 543 -9.77 1.39 -31.34
CA THR A 543 -10.77 0.60 -32.08
C THR A 543 -10.63 0.92 -33.56
N ASP A 544 -10.69 2.19 -33.95
CA ASP A 544 -10.45 2.63 -35.33
C ASP A 544 -9.71 3.98 -35.32
N ASP A 545 -8.39 3.96 -35.10
CA ASP A 545 -7.52 5.15 -35.16
C ASP A 545 -7.10 5.43 -36.62
N ASN A 546 -8.01 6.05 -37.36
CA ASN A 546 -7.88 6.35 -38.78
C ASN A 546 -7.70 7.85 -39.10
N ALA A 547 -7.48 8.68 -38.09
CA ALA A 547 -7.22 10.10 -38.26
C ALA A 547 -5.74 10.34 -38.60
N GLU A 548 -5.47 11.34 -39.44
CA GLU A 548 -4.10 11.77 -39.77
C GLU A 548 -3.38 12.29 -38.52
N THR A 549 -4.12 13.01 -37.67
CA THR A 549 -3.64 13.55 -36.40
C THR A 549 -4.53 13.13 -35.23
N ALA A 550 -3.93 12.80 -34.09
CA ALA A 550 -4.67 12.59 -32.84
C ALA A 550 -4.87 13.92 -32.09
N ALA A 551 -5.84 13.95 -31.19
CA ALA A 551 -6.22 15.17 -30.46
C ALA A 551 -5.15 15.65 -29.49
N VAL A 552 -4.46 14.72 -28.81
CA VAL A 552 -3.47 15.05 -27.78
C VAL A 552 -2.19 14.23 -28.03
N PRO A 553 -1.02 14.88 -28.16
CA PRO A 553 0.26 14.19 -28.25
C PRO A 553 0.67 13.61 -26.89
N SER A 554 1.22 12.40 -26.91
CA SER A 554 1.60 11.69 -25.69
C SER A 554 2.76 10.71 -25.95
N TYR A 555 3.42 10.28 -24.89
CA TYR A 555 4.32 9.13 -24.93
C TYR A 555 3.79 7.99 -24.06
N SER A 556 4.23 6.78 -24.32
CA SER A 556 3.82 5.58 -23.59
C SER A 556 5.02 4.73 -23.23
N PHE A 557 4.96 4.05 -22.09
CA PHE A 557 5.98 3.11 -21.62
C PHE A 557 5.34 1.98 -20.81
N ILE A 558 6.12 0.95 -20.51
CA ILE A 558 5.68 -0.21 -19.72
C ILE A 558 6.24 -0.14 -18.30
N ARG A 559 7.56 0.07 -18.21
CA ARG A 559 8.33 0.23 -16.97
C ARG A 559 9.28 1.42 -17.11
N ALA A 560 9.78 1.90 -15.98
CA ALA A 560 10.77 2.97 -15.88
C ALA A 560 11.80 2.62 -14.80
N HIS A 561 12.85 3.43 -14.68
CA HIS A 561 13.94 3.22 -13.71
C HIS A 561 13.47 3.07 -12.24
N ASP A 562 12.36 3.72 -11.87
CA ASP A 562 11.72 3.67 -10.56
C ASP A 562 10.41 2.84 -10.56
N SER A 563 9.66 2.91 -11.65
CA SER A 563 8.34 2.30 -11.78
C SER A 563 8.41 0.84 -12.24
N GLU A 564 7.90 -0.07 -11.39
CA GLU A 564 7.93 -1.53 -11.61
C GLU A 564 9.34 -2.15 -11.68
N VAL A 565 10.33 -1.47 -11.07
CA VAL A 565 11.66 -2.02 -10.78
C VAL A 565 12.00 -1.79 -9.30
N GLN A 566 12.06 -0.52 -8.87
CA GLN A 566 12.40 -0.15 -7.49
C GLN A 566 11.40 -0.73 -6.48
N ASP A 567 10.10 -0.68 -6.80
CA ASP A 567 9.04 -1.28 -5.98
C ASP A 567 9.17 -2.80 -5.88
N LEU A 568 9.54 -3.48 -6.97
CA LEU A 568 9.75 -4.93 -6.96
C LEU A 568 10.95 -5.31 -6.09
N ILE A 569 12.04 -4.53 -6.14
CA ILE A 569 13.19 -4.72 -5.26
C ILE A 569 12.81 -4.52 -3.79
N ARG A 570 12.04 -3.47 -3.46
CA ARG A 570 11.49 -3.26 -2.11
C ARG A 570 10.69 -4.48 -1.65
N ASP A 571 9.77 -4.96 -2.49
CA ASP A 571 8.87 -6.05 -2.15
C ASP A 571 9.62 -7.37 -1.96
N ILE A 572 10.64 -7.65 -2.78
CA ILE A 572 11.56 -8.79 -2.60
C ILE A 572 12.31 -8.67 -1.28
N ILE A 573 12.88 -7.50 -0.97
CA ILE A 573 13.64 -7.30 0.28
C ILE A 573 12.72 -7.55 1.47
N LYS A 574 11.53 -6.93 1.49
CA LYS A 574 10.56 -7.07 2.59
C LYS A 574 10.09 -8.52 2.76
N ALA A 575 9.85 -9.24 1.65
CA ALA A 575 9.32 -10.60 1.70
C ALA A 575 10.38 -11.68 2.00
N GLU A 576 11.60 -11.54 1.48
CA GLU A 576 12.58 -12.64 1.42
C GLU A 576 13.87 -12.39 2.20
N ILE A 577 14.20 -11.13 2.49
CA ILE A 577 15.54 -10.76 3.00
C ILE A 577 15.44 -10.11 4.39
N ASN A 578 14.68 -9.01 4.50
CA ASN A 578 14.53 -8.22 5.72
C ASN A 578 13.08 -7.76 5.92
N PRO A 579 12.25 -8.55 6.64
CA PRO A 579 10.86 -8.20 6.92
C PRO A 579 10.65 -6.94 7.77
N ASN A 580 11.71 -6.44 8.43
CA ASN A 580 11.65 -5.24 9.26
C ASN A 580 12.14 -3.98 8.52
N VAL A 581 12.43 -4.09 7.22
CA VAL A 581 12.84 -2.94 6.41
C VAL A 581 11.72 -1.89 6.37
N VAL A 582 12.10 -0.62 6.48
CA VAL A 582 11.16 0.51 6.45
C VAL A 582 11.40 1.30 5.17
N GLY A 583 10.32 1.60 4.44
CA GLY A 583 10.37 2.39 3.20
C GLY A 583 11.38 1.84 2.19
N TYR A 584 12.26 2.72 1.71
CA TYR A 584 13.32 2.40 0.73
C TYR A 584 14.74 2.45 1.34
N SER A 585 14.87 2.32 2.66
CA SER A 585 16.18 2.34 3.34
C SER A 585 16.87 0.97 3.24
N PHE A 586 17.50 0.70 2.10
CA PHE A 586 18.18 -0.56 1.79
C PHE A 586 19.70 -0.46 1.84
N THR A 587 20.36 -1.54 2.24
CA THR A 587 21.81 -1.70 2.09
C THR A 587 22.17 -2.23 0.70
N MET A 588 23.39 -1.93 0.23
CA MET A 588 23.90 -2.48 -1.04
C MET A 588 23.89 -4.01 -1.09
N GLU A 589 24.12 -4.66 0.06
CA GLU A 589 24.06 -6.12 0.19
C GLU A 589 22.63 -6.68 0.06
N GLU A 590 21.63 -5.97 0.59
CA GLU A 590 20.21 -6.34 0.41
C GLU A 590 19.79 -6.17 -1.06
N ILE A 591 20.18 -5.07 -1.71
CA ILE A 591 19.91 -4.83 -3.14
C ILE A 591 20.52 -5.94 -4.00
N LYS A 592 21.78 -6.31 -3.76
CA LYS A 592 22.45 -7.39 -4.49
C LYS A 592 21.71 -8.73 -4.36
N LYS A 593 21.32 -9.11 -3.13
CA LYS A 593 20.55 -10.34 -2.88
C LYS A 593 19.17 -10.29 -3.53
N ALA A 594 18.53 -9.11 -3.54
CA ALA A 594 17.25 -8.93 -4.21
C ALA A 594 17.38 -9.16 -5.72
N PHE A 595 18.46 -8.67 -6.35
CA PHE A 595 18.72 -8.93 -7.77
C PHE A 595 19.03 -10.40 -8.08
N GLU A 596 19.66 -11.15 -7.17
CA GLU A 596 19.81 -12.61 -7.35
C GLU A 596 18.45 -13.33 -7.42
N ILE A 597 17.44 -12.84 -6.70
CA ILE A 597 16.06 -13.35 -6.73
C ILE A 597 15.34 -12.85 -7.98
N TYR A 598 15.37 -11.54 -8.23
CA TYR A 598 14.75 -10.89 -9.39
C TYR A 598 15.21 -11.51 -10.72
N ASN A 599 16.52 -11.67 -10.92
CA ASN A 599 17.07 -12.22 -12.16
C ASN A 599 16.73 -13.71 -12.36
N LYS A 600 16.61 -14.49 -11.28
CA LYS A 600 16.12 -15.88 -11.35
C LYS A 600 14.64 -15.93 -11.71
N ASP A 601 13.84 -15.04 -11.11
CA ASP A 601 12.40 -14.92 -11.36
C ASP A 601 12.10 -14.49 -12.81
N LEU A 602 12.92 -13.59 -13.38
CA LEU A 602 12.83 -13.19 -14.79
C LEU A 602 12.95 -14.39 -15.74
N LEU A 603 13.69 -15.43 -15.37
CA LEU A 603 13.88 -16.65 -16.14
C LEU A 603 12.85 -17.75 -15.80
N ALA A 604 12.01 -17.55 -14.79
CA ALA A 604 10.97 -18.49 -14.40
C ALA A 604 9.75 -18.40 -15.33
N THR A 605 9.09 -19.54 -15.58
CA THR A 605 7.80 -19.59 -16.29
C THR A 605 6.65 -19.13 -15.40
N GLU A 606 6.66 -19.55 -14.13
CA GLU A 606 5.78 -19.00 -13.10
C GLU A 606 6.59 -17.98 -12.28
N LYS A 607 6.22 -16.71 -12.41
CA LYS A 607 6.91 -15.58 -11.82
C LYS A 607 6.23 -15.17 -10.53
N LYS A 608 7.04 -14.85 -9.52
CA LYS A 608 6.58 -14.34 -8.23
C LYS A 608 6.61 -12.81 -8.18
N TYR A 609 7.58 -12.18 -8.86
CA TYR A 609 7.81 -10.72 -8.75
C TYR A 609 7.87 -10.03 -10.12
N THR A 610 8.65 -10.57 -11.05
CA THR A 610 8.91 -9.98 -12.36
C THR A 610 7.72 -10.09 -13.30
N HIS A 611 7.71 -9.23 -14.31
CA HIS A 611 6.60 -9.10 -15.25
C HIS A 611 6.48 -10.31 -16.16
N TYR A 612 5.24 -10.73 -16.38
CA TYR A 612 4.91 -11.61 -17.50
C TYR A 612 4.85 -10.83 -18.82
N ASN A 613 4.98 -11.54 -19.93
CA ASN A 613 4.57 -11.03 -21.25
C ASN A 613 5.20 -9.69 -21.67
N THR A 614 6.41 -9.35 -21.22
CA THR A 614 7.11 -8.10 -21.59
C THR A 614 7.17 -7.93 -23.11
N ALA A 615 7.46 -9.00 -23.85
CA ALA A 615 7.50 -8.99 -25.31
C ALA A 615 6.14 -8.70 -25.97
N LEU A 616 5.01 -9.11 -25.36
CA LEU A 616 3.67 -8.77 -25.85
C LEU A 616 3.43 -7.27 -25.63
N SER A 617 3.72 -6.77 -24.43
CA SER A 617 3.60 -5.34 -24.14
C SER A 617 4.39 -4.48 -25.13
N TYR A 618 5.61 -4.88 -25.50
CA TYR A 618 6.39 -4.19 -26.53
C TYR A 618 5.85 -4.38 -27.95
N ALA A 619 5.24 -5.51 -28.28
CA ALA A 619 4.62 -5.70 -29.59
C ALA A 619 3.47 -4.70 -29.79
N LEU A 620 2.66 -4.44 -28.77
CA LEU A 620 1.65 -3.36 -28.82
C LEU A 620 2.30 -1.98 -28.78
N LEU A 621 3.19 -1.71 -27.81
CA LEU A 621 3.82 -0.39 -27.65
C LEU A 621 4.53 0.07 -28.94
N LEU A 622 5.31 -0.80 -29.56
CA LEU A 622 6.09 -0.51 -30.77
C LEU A 622 5.30 -0.66 -32.08
N THR A 623 4.00 -0.97 -32.02
CA THR A 623 3.13 -0.95 -33.22
C THR A 623 1.94 0.00 -33.09
N ASN A 624 1.63 0.47 -31.88
CA ASN A 624 0.60 1.47 -31.64
C ASN A 624 0.88 2.75 -32.41
N LYS A 625 -0.21 3.30 -32.96
CA LYS A 625 -0.29 4.63 -33.55
C LYS A 625 -0.57 5.67 -32.44
N SER A 626 -0.21 6.91 -32.72
CA SER A 626 -0.66 8.09 -31.98
C SER A 626 -0.12 8.19 -30.54
N SER A 627 1.04 7.60 -30.29
CA SER A 627 1.81 7.83 -29.06
C SER A 627 3.28 7.49 -29.32
N VAL A 628 4.20 8.25 -28.73
CA VAL A 628 5.64 7.98 -28.87
C VAL A 628 6.04 6.87 -27.89
N PRO A 629 6.57 5.72 -28.35
CA PRO A 629 7.00 4.68 -27.44
C PRO A 629 8.33 5.06 -26.77
N ARG A 630 8.40 4.96 -25.44
CA ARG A 630 9.64 4.97 -24.66
C ARG A 630 10.02 3.55 -24.26
N VAL A 631 11.17 3.10 -24.75
CA VAL A 631 11.75 1.80 -24.45
C VAL A 631 12.67 1.93 -23.26
N TYR A 632 12.47 1.08 -22.26
CA TYR A 632 13.27 1.07 -21.05
C TYR A 632 14.50 0.17 -21.18
N TYR A 633 15.67 0.69 -20.80
CA TYR A 633 16.94 -0.05 -20.81
C TYR A 633 16.83 -1.42 -20.13
N GLY A 634 16.20 -1.46 -18.93
CA GLY A 634 16.10 -2.67 -18.10
C GLY A 634 15.23 -3.79 -18.69
N ASP A 635 14.51 -3.53 -19.79
CA ASP A 635 13.79 -4.58 -20.53
C ASP A 635 14.66 -5.26 -21.58
N MET A 636 15.71 -4.59 -22.07
CA MET A 636 16.65 -5.14 -23.05
C MET A 636 17.92 -5.69 -22.39
N PHE A 637 18.42 -5.00 -21.37
CA PHE A 637 19.57 -5.41 -20.57
C PHE A 637 19.17 -5.54 -19.11
N THR A 638 19.93 -6.31 -18.32
CA THR A 638 19.63 -6.45 -16.89
C THR A 638 19.71 -5.09 -16.19
N ASP A 639 18.78 -4.85 -15.25
CA ASP A 639 18.75 -3.65 -14.41
C ASP A 639 20.01 -3.50 -13.54
N ASP A 640 20.61 -4.63 -13.15
CA ASP A 640 21.89 -4.68 -12.44
C ASP A 640 23.07 -5.05 -13.36
N GLY A 641 24.28 -4.88 -12.83
CA GLY A 641 25.53 -5.17 -13.53
C GLY A 641 26.05 -4.01 -14.37
N GLN A 642 27.12 -4.26 -15.12
CA GLN A 642 27.76 -3.24 -15.96
C GLN A 642 26.86 -2.88 -17.17
N TYR A 643 26.91 -1.62 -17.59
CA TYR A 643 26.03 -1.10 -18.65
C TYR A 643 26.17 -1.89 -19.97
N MET A 644 25.05 -2.35 -20.52
CA MET A 644 24.93 -3.22 -21.69
C MET A 644 25.68 -4.58 -21.61
N ALA A 645 26.07 -5.04 -20.42
CA ALA A 645 26.85 -6.27 -20.28
C ALA A 645 26.03 -7.55 -20.46
N HIS A 646 24.79 -7.58 -19.94
CA HIS A 646 23.94 -8.76 -19.97
C HIS A 646 22.57 -8.44 -20.59
N LYS A 647 22.22 -9.19 -21.64
CA LYS A 647 20.91 -9.10 -22.29
C LYS A 647 19.86 -9.84 -21.47
N THR A 648 18.65 -9.29 -21.40
CA THR A 648 17.51 -10.02 -20.82
C THR A 648 17.03 -11.10 -21.79
N ILE A 649 16.15 -11.98 -21.32
CA ILE A 649 15.43 -12.93 -22.17
C ILE A 649 14.53 -12.23 -23.22
N ASN A 650 14.17 -10.96 -23.03
CA ASN A 650 13.30 -10.21 -23.93
C ASN A 650 14.06 -9.45 -25.03
N TYR A 651 15.40 -9.35 -24.93
CA TYR A 651 16.23 -8.55 -25.83
C TYR A 651 15.94 -8.79 -27.33
N GLU A 652 15.93 -10.06 -27.77
CA GLU A 652 15.82 -10.40 -29.20
C GLU A 652 14.44 -10.02 -29.77
N ALA A 653 13.38 -10.19 -28.99
CA ALA A 653 12.03 -9.78 -29.38
C ALA A 653 11.92 -8.26 -29.50
N ILE A 654 12.41 -7.51 -28.51
CA ILE A 654 12.35 -6.04 -28.51
C ILE A 654 13.22 -5.46 -29.63
N GLU A 655 14.44 -5.97 -29.82
CA GLU A 655 15.32 -5.55 -30.92
C GLU A 655 14.69 -5.81 -32.30
N THR A 656 14.04 -6.97 -32.46
CA THR A 656 13.35 -7.31 -33.71
C THR A 656 12.19 -6.37 -33.97
N LEU A 657 11.40 -6.01 -32.96
CA LEU A 657 10.28 -5.07 -33.07
C LEU A 657 10.76 -3.65 -33.40
N LEU A 658 11.83 -3.20 -32.75
CA LEU A 658 12.45 -1.89 -33.01
C LEU A 658 12.87 -1.74 -34.47
N LYS A 659 13.62 -2.70 -35.01
CA LYS A 659 14.03 -2.72 -36.43
C LYS A 659 12.84 -2.86 -37.36
N ALA A 660 11.85 -3.68 -37.00
CA ALA A 660 10.64 -3.86 -37.81
C ALA A 660 9.77 -2.60 -37.83
N ARG A 661 9.77 -1.77 -36.78
CA ARG A 661 9.03 -0.50 -36.74
C ARG A 661 9.44 0.41 -37.89
N ILE A 662 10.75 0.59 -38.08
CA ILE A 662 11.32 1.39 -39.19
C ILE A 662 10.81 0.90 -40.55
N LYS A 663 10.73 -0.41 -40.74
CA LYS A 663 10.47 -1.04 -42.03
C LYS A 663 8.99 -1.23 -42.35
N TYR A 664 8.15 -1.47 -41.35
CA TYR A 664 6.78 -1.94 -41.56
C TYR A 664 5.69 -1.11 -40.85
N VAL A 665 5.99 -0.43 -39.73
CA VAL A 665 4.94 0.18 -38.91
C VAL A 665 4.60 1.57 -39.42
N SER A 666 3.47 1.69 -40.12
CA SER A 666 2.93 2.96 -40.63
C SER A 666 1.43 2.81 -40.98
N GLY A 667 0.77 3.92 -41.25
CA GLY A 667 -0.67 3.95 -41.58
C GLY A 667 -1.57 3.96 -40.35
N GLY A 668 -2.88 3.97 -40.61
CA GLY A 668 -3.91 3.93 -39.57
C GLY A 668 -3.92 2.60 -38.81
N GLN A 669 -4.58 2.61 -37.66
CA GLN A 669 -4.64 1.45 -36.76
C GLN A 669 -6.07 1.00 -36.50
N ALA A 670 -6.27 -0.32 -36.41
CA ALA A 670 -7.49 -0.91 -35.87
C ALA A 670 -7.17 -2.05 -34.92
N MET A 671 -7.78 -2.02 -33.73
CA MET A 671 -7.68 -3.09 -32.74
C MET A 671 -9.04 -3.73 -32.49
N ARG A 672 -9.06 -5.05 -32.32
CA ARG A 672 -10.27 -5.82 -32.02
C ARG A 672 -9.97 -6.81 -30.91
N ASN A 673 -10.92 -6.99 -30.00
CA ASN A 673 -10.91 -8.04 -29.00
C ASN A 673 -11.95 -9.10 -29.38
N GLN A 674 -11.55 -10.37 -29.44
CA GLN A 674 -12.39 -11.48 -29.87
C GLN A 674 -12.37 -12.59 -28.82
N GLN A 675 -13.55 -13.02 -28.38
CA GLN A 675 -13.70 -14.23 -27.58
C GLN A 675 -13.55 -15.46 -28.48
N VAL A 676 -12.62 -16.35 -28.13
CA VAL A 676 -12.32 -17.58 -28.86
C VAL A 676 -12.11 -18.75 -27.91
N GLY A 677 -12.80 -19.85 -28.17
CA GLY A 677 -12.69 -21.05 -27.35
C GLY A 677 -13.02 -20.81 -25.88
N ASN A 678 -11.98 -20.84 -25.03
CA ASN A 678 -12.04 -20.65 -23.58
C ASN A 678 -11.41 -19.33 -23.09
N SER A 679 -11.04 -18.42 -23.99
CA SER A 679 -10.33 -17.17 -23.63
C SER A 679 -10.60 -16.09 -24.68
N GLU A 680 -9.92 -14.96 -24.57
CA GLU A 680 -9.92 -13.90 -25.58
C GLU A 680 -8.57 -13.75 -26.29
N ILE A 681 -8.62 -13.10 -27.45
CA ILE A 681 -7.48 -12.68 -28.26
C ILE A 681 -7.70 -11.23 -28.68
N ILE A 682 -6.62 -10.44 -28.67
CA ILE A 682 -6.58 -9.14 -29.32
C ILE A 682 -5.86 -9.24 -30.67
N THR A 683 -6.36 -8.50 -31.65
CA THR A 683 -5.70 -8.30 -32.94
C THR A 683 -5.50 -6.81 -33.14
N SER A 684 -4.27 -6.38 -33.46
CA SER A 684 -3.92 -5.00 -33.80
C SER A 684 -3.35 -4.96 -35.21
N VAL A 685 -3.88 -4.08 -36.07
CA VAL A 685 -3.45 -3.92 -37.46
C VAL A 685 -2.98 -2.50 -37.69
N ARG A 686 -1.82 -2.37 -38.34
CA ARG A 686 -1.40 -1.14 -39.02
C ARG A 686 -1.49 -1.37 -40.54
N TYR A 687 -2.22 -0.51 -41.26
CA TYR A 687 -2.55 -0.71 -42.68
C TYR A 687 -1.43 -0.39 -43.67
N GLY A 688 -0.27 0.08 -43.20
CA GLY A 688 0.86 0.41 -44.06
C GLY A 688 0.87 1.87 -44.53
N LYS A 689 2.05 2.31 -45.00
CA LYS A 689 2.30 3.72 -45.35
C LYS A 689 1.31 4.21 -46.40
N GLY A 690 0.63 5.32 -46.12
CA GLY A 690 -0.37 5.92 -47.03
C GLY A 690 -1.78 5.34 -46.94
N ALA A 691 -2.05 4.35 -46.08
CA ALA A 691 -3.38 3.85 -45.81
C ALA A 691 -3.79 4.14 -44.35
N LEU A 692 -4.80 4.99 -44.16
CA LEU A 692 -5.37 5.29 -42.84
C LEU A 692 -6.53 4.36 -42.49
N LYS A 693 -7.23 3.85 -43.50
CA LYS A 693 -8.45 3.05 -43.35
C LYS A 693 -8.30 1.69 -44.00
N ALA A 694 -9.05 0.71 -43.51
CA ALA A 694 -9.16 -0.62 -44.11
C ALA A 694 -9.62 -0.60 -45.58
N THR A 695 -10.27 0.49 -46.03
CA THR A 695 -10.77 0.63 -47.41
C THR A 695 -9.76 1.22 -48.37
N ASP A 696 -8.66 1.79 -47.88
CA ASP A 696 -7.67 2.46 -48.72
C ASP A 696 -6.93 1.41 -49.55
N THR A 697 -6.74 1.69 -50.84
CA THR A 697 -6.12 0.75 -51.78
C THR A 697 -4.60 0.80 -51.78
N GLY A 698 -4.01 1.87 -51.22
CA GLY A 698 -2.57 2.05 -51.08
C GLY A 698 -1.79 2.09 -52.41
N ASP A 699 -0.46 2.03 -52.28
CA ASP A 699 0.50 1.88 -53.37
C ASP A 699 1.41 0.66 -53.15
N ARG A 700 2.52 0.58 -53.90
CA ARG A 700 3.50 -0.50 -53.75
C ARG A 700 4.15 -0.53 -52.35
N THR A 701 4.44 0.63 -51.78
CA THR A 701 5.04 0.78 -50.45
C THR A 701 4.03 0.44 -49.36
N THR A 702 2.75 0.82 -49.53
CA THR A 702 1.67 0.38 -48.65
C THR A 702 1.67 -1.14 -48.59
N ARG A 703 1.66 -1.82 -49.75
CA ARG A 703 1.66 -3.29 -49.82
C ARG A 703 2.85 -3.91 -49.08
N THR A 704 4.06 -3.35 -49.19
CA THR A 704 5.24 -3.90 -48.51
C THR A 704 5.42 -3.37 -47.08
N SER A 705 4.43 -2.66 -46.53
CA SER A 705 4.40 -2.20 -45.13
C SER A 705 3.09 -2.60 -44.45
N GLY A 706 2.90 -2.18 -43.20
CA GLY A 706 1.83 -2.68 -42.34
C GLY A 706 2.26 -3.88 -41.51
N VAL A 707 1.55 -4.09 -40.40
CA VAL A 707 1.85 -5.15 -39.43
C VAL A 707 0.56 -5.64 -38.77
N ALA A 708 0.49 -6.93 -38.49
CA ALA A 708 -0.53 -7.53 -37.64
C ALA A 708 0.11 -8.06 -36.35
N VAL A 709 -0.45 -7.70 -35.20
CA VAL A 709 -0.11 -8.25 -33.89
C VAL A 709 -1.32 -9.02 -33.37
N ILE A 710 -1.10 -10.26 -32.93
CA ILE A 710 -2.13 -11.16 -32.39
C ILE A 710 -1.64 -11.63 -31.02
N GLU A 711 -2.42 -11.36 -29.98
CA GLU A 711 -2.05 -11.74 -28.61
C GLU A 711 -3.19 -12.43 -27.88
N GLY A 712 -2.84 -13.40 -27.05
CA GLY A 712 -3.72 -13.90 -25.99
C GLY A 712 -2.98 -13.82 -24.67
N ASN A 713 -3.66 -13.47 -23.59
CA ASN A 713 -3.05 -13.33 -22.27
C ASN A 713 -3.30 -14.54 -21.34
N ASN A 714 -3.77 -15.67 -21.88
CA ASN A 714 -4.08 -16.87 -21.11
C ASN A 714 -3.22 -18.06 -21.58
N PRO A 715 -2.34 -18.64 -20.73
CA PRO A 715 -1.51 -19.77 -21.10
C PRO A 715 -2.31 -21.04 -21.45
N SER A 716 -3.58 -21.12 -21.03
CA SER A 716 -4.49 -22.22 -21.33
C SER A 716 -5.40 -21.96 -22.53
N LEU A 717 -5.17 -20.88 -23.31
CA LEU A 717 -5.93 -20.56 -24.52
C LEU A 717 -6.02 -21.77 -25.47
N ARG A 718 -7.23 -22.14 -25.86
CA ARG A 718 -7.51 -23.19 -26.85
C ARG A 718 -8.70 -22.79 -27.70
N LEU A 719 -8.46 -22.59 -29.00
CA LEU A 719 -9.51 -22.35 -29.98
C LEU A 719 -10.33 -23.63 -30.20
N LYS A 720 -11.64 -23.49 -30.45
CA LYS A 720 -12.46 -24.57 -30.99
C LYS A 720 -12.08 -24.81 -32.45
N ALA A 721 -12.33 -26.02 -32.97
CA ALA A 721 -12.07 -26.34 -34.38
C ALA A 721 -12.82 -25.41 -35.36
N SER A 722 -13.96 -24.85 -34.95
CA SER A 722 -14.74 -23.88 -35.71
C SER A 722 -14.25 -22.44 -35.61
N ASP A 723 -13.43 -22.11 -34.61
CA ASP A 723 -13.02 -20.73 -34.36
C ASP A 723 -12.06 -20.26 -35.44
N ARG A 724 -12.21 -18.99 -35.83
CA ARG A 724 -11.35 -18.30 -36.79
C ARG A 724 -10.96 -16.96 -36.17
N VAL A 725 -9.66 -16.69 -36.12
CA VAL A 725 -9.15 -15.37 -35.81
C VAL A 725 -8.91 -14.69 -37.14
N VAL A 726 -9.73 -13.69 -37.44
CA VAL A 726 -9.72 -12.98 -38.74
C VAL A 726 -9.10 -11.61 -38.53
N VAL A 727 -7.96 -11.38 -39.18
CA VAL A 727 -7.21 -10.13 -39.10
C VAL A 727 -7.34 -9.40 -40.44
N ASN A 728 -8.11 -8.31 -40.46
CA ASN A 728 -8.32 -7.53 -41.67
C ASN A 728 -7.15 -6.58 -41.91
N MET A 729 -6.25 -6.93 -42.84
CA MET A 729 -5.11 -6.11 -43.25
C MET A 729 -5.49 -4.96 -44.16
N GLY A 730 -6.75 -4.84 -44.59
CA GLY A 730 -7.24 -3.77 -45.45
C GLY A 730 -7.12 -4.05 -46.96
N ALA A 731 -7.79 -3.22 -47.74
CA ALA A 731 -7.98 -3.37 -49.17
C ALA A 731 -6.67 -3.27 -49.98
N ALA A 732 -5.69 -2.51 -49.49
CA ALA A 732 -4.35 -2.45 -50.05
C ALA A 732 -3.67 -3.83 -50.07
N HIS A 733 -4.02 -4.73 -49.15
CA HIS A 733 -3.32 -5.98 -48.90
C HIS A 733 -4.03 -7.22 -49.44
N LYS A 734 -4.97 -7.08 -50.38
CA LYS A 734 -5.65 -8.23 -51.00
C LYS A 734 -4.66 -9.19 -51.68
N ASN A 735 -4.93 -10.49 -51.54
CA ASN A 735 -4.18 -11.59 -52.16
C ASN A 735 -2.66 -11.50 -51.94
N GLN A 736 -2.24 -11.10 -50.75
CA GLN A 736 -0.85 -10.86 -50.39
C GLN A 736 -0.28 -11.92 -49.45
N ALA A 737 0.98 -12.27 -49.66
CA ALA A 737 1.75 -13.12 -48.77
C ALA A 737 2.24 -12.35 -47.53
N TYR A 738 2.02 -12.94 -46.36
CA TYR A 738 2.51 -12.52 -45.06
C TYR A 738 3.33 -13.62 -44.43
N ARG A 739 4.32 -13.22 -43.64
CA ARG A 739 5.18 -14.12 -42.88
C ARG A 739 5.27 -13.68 -41.43
N PRO A 740 5.54 -14.60 -40.49
CA PRO A 740 5.79 -14.21 -39.11
C PRO A 740 7.09 -13.39 -39.00
N LEU A 741 7.06 -12.39 -38.14
CA LEU A 741 8.21 -11.70 -37.59
C LEU A 741 8.58 -12.28 -36.22
N LEU A 742 7.57 -12.48 -35.37
CA LEU A 742 7.67 -13.14 -34.07
C LEU A 742 6.59 -14.21 -33.95
N LEU A 743 6.93 -15.40 -33.48
CA LEU A 743 5.96 -16.43 -33.08
C LEU A 743 6.33 -17.05 -31.75
N THR A 744 5.32 -17.29 -30.93
CA THR A 744 5.48 -18.07 -29.70
C THR A 744 5.72 -19.55 -30.02
N THR A 745 6.65 -20.14 -29.30
CA THR A 745 7.01 -21.57 -29.33
C THR A 745 6.95 -22.13 -27.90
N ASP A 746 7.10 -23.45 -27.75
CA ASP A 746 7.12 -24.07 -26.42
C ASP A 746 8.33 -23.59 -25.57
N ASN A 747 9.39 -23.04 -26.20
CA ASN A 747 10.62 -22.61 -25.52
C ASN A 747 10.76 -21.09 -25.33
N GLY A 748 9.82 -20.28 -25.82
CA GLY A 748 9.96 -18.82 -25.86
C GLY A 748 9.40 -18.23 -27.15
N ILE A 749 9.95 -17.11 -27.60
CA ILE A 749 9.58 -16.43 -28.84
C ILE A 749 10.67 -16.64 -29.89
N LYS A 750 10.29 -17.09 -31.08
CA LYS A 750 11.18 -17.19 -32.24
C LYS A 750 11.06 -15.95 -33.12
N ALA A 751 12.17 -15.25 -33.34
CA ALA A 751 12.29 -14.18 -34.32
C ALA A 751 12.67 -14.71 -35.71
N TYR A 752 12.08 -14.12 -36.74
CA TYR A 752 12.36 -14.37 -38.15
C TYR A 752 12.78 -13.07 -38.84
N HIS A 753 14.05 -12.99 -39.24
CA HIS A 753 14.66 -11.76 -39.74
C HIS A 753 14.55 -11.58 -41.25
N SER A 754 14.13 -12.63 -41.97
CA SER A 754 13.97 -12.58 -43.44
C SER A 754 12.79 -13.42 -43.93
N ASP A 755 12.33 -13.11 -45.14
CA ASP A 755 11.27 -13.87 -45.81
C ASP A 755 11.70 -15.33 -46.06
N GLN A 756 12.99 -15.55 -46.34
CA GLN A 756 13.55 -16.89 -46.57
C GLN A 756 13.54 -17.74 -45.29
N GLU A 757 13.84 -17.15 -44.14
CA GLU A 757 13.82 -17.85 -42.85
C GLU A 757 12.40 -18.32 -42.48
N ALA A 758 11.38 -17.56 -42.88
CA ALA A 758 9.98 -17.84 -42.58
C ALA A 758 9.21 -18.51 -43.74
N ALA A 759 9.89 -18.96 -44.80
CA ALA A 759 9.25 -19.44 -46.03
C ALA A 759 8.21 -20.56 -45.81
N GLY A 760 8.46 -21.45 -44.84
CA GLY A 760 7.54 -22.55 -44.48
C GLY A 760 6.30 -22.13 -43.67
N LEU A 761 6.20 -20.86 -43.28
CA LEU A 761 5.15 -20.33 -42.39
C LEU A 761 4.30 -19.25 -43.06
N VAL A 762 4.52 -18.98 -44.35
CA VAL A 762 3.78 -17.97 -45.11
C VAL A 762 2.27 -18.23 -45.06
N ARG A 763 1.50 -17.15 -44.93
CA ARG A 763 0.04 -17.12 -45.01
C ARG A 763 -0.38 -16.09 -46.05
N TYR A 764 -1.56 -16.27 -46.62
CA TYR A 764 -2.09 -15.34 -47.62
C TYR A 764 -3.35 -14.69 -47.09
N THR A 765 -3.46 -13.39 -47.29
CA THR A 765 -4.76 -12.72 -47.18
C THR A 765 -5.66 -13.19 -48.32
N ASN A 766 -6.96 -13.26 -48.10
CA ASN A 766 -7.93 -13.46 -49.18
C ASN A 766 -8.10 -12.21 -50.07
N ASP A 767 -9.10 -12.24 -50.95
CA ASP A 767 -9.50 -11.16 -51.85
C ASP A 767 -10.14 -9.94 -51.14
N ARG A 768 -10.35 -10.02 -49.82
CA ARG A 768 -10.79 -8.93 -48.94
C ARG A 768 -9.65 -8.32 -48.12
N GLY A 769 -8.45 -8.91 -48.16
CA GLY A 769 -7.31 -8.47 -47.35
C GLY A 769 -7.28 -9.11 -45.95
N GLU A 770 -8.00 -10.20 -45.72
CA GLU A 770 -8.11 -10.84 -44.40
C GLU A 770 -7.12 -12.01 -44.27
N LEU A 771 -6.25 -11.96 -43.25
CA LEU A 771 -5.52 -13.14 -42.76
C LEU A 771 -6.41 -13.95 -41.83
N ILE A 772 -6.46 -15.26 -42.03
CA ILE A 772 -7.32 -16.15 -41.25
C ILE A 772 -6.47 -17.22 -40.56
N PHE A 773 -6.56 -17.26 -39.23
CA PHE A 773 -5.89 -18.23 -38.38
C PHE A 773 -6.89 -19.17 -37.72
N THR A 774 -6.47 -20.41 -37.50
CA THR A 774 -7.30 -21.49 -36.96
C THR A 774 -6.71 -22.05 -35.67
N ALA A 775 -7.39 -23.04 -35.07
CA ALA A 775 -6.87 -23.79 -33.92
C ALA A 775 -5.54 -24.52 -34.19
N ALA A 776 -5.13 -24.70 -35.45
CA ALA A 776 -3.82 -25.25 -35.80
C ALA A 776 -2.69 -24.21 -35.69
N ASP A 777 -3.03 -22.91 -35.76
CA ASP A 777 -2.07 -21.81 -35.79
C ASP A 777 -1.88 -21.16 -34.40
N ILE A 778 -2.95 -21.18 -33.58
CA ILE A 778 -2.99 -20.45 -32.30
C ILE A 778 -3.40 -21.38 -31.16
N LYS A 779 -2.54 -21.46 -30.15
CA LYS A 779 -2.80 -22.06 -28.82
C LYS A 779 -2.11 -21.22 -27.74
N GLY A 780 -2.49 -21.40 -26.48
CA GLY A 780 -1.79 -20.83 -25.33
C GLY A 780 -0.48 -21.55 -25.02
N TYR A 781 0.47 -20.79 -24.49
CA TYR A 781 1.80 -21.22 -24.09
C TYR A 781 2.13 -20.70 -22.69
N ALA A 782 2.92 -21.46 -21.95
CA ALA A 782 3.55 -21.04 -20.70
C ALA A 782 5.05 -21.30 -20.81
N ASN A 783 5.84 -20.23 -20.91
CA ASN A 783 7.29 -20.24 -20.90
C ASN A 783 7.78 -18.92 -20.26
N PRO A 784 9.10 -18.73 -20.04
CA PRO A 784 9.61 -17.54 -19.35
C PRO A 784 9.32 -16.18 -20.02
N GLN A 785 9.07 -16.15 -21.33
CA GLN A 785 8.72 -14.92 -22.07
C GLN A 785 7.21 -14.73 -22.24
N VAL A 786 6.46 -15.84 -22.35
CA VAL A 786 5.04 -15.84 -22.73
C VAL A 786 4.20 -16.70 -21.80
N SER A 787 3.19 -16.10 -21.20
CA SER A 787 2.07 -16.73 -20.50
C SER A 787 0.79 -16.35 -21.24
N GLY A 788 0.57 -16.99 -22.39
CA GLY A 788 -0.39 -16.53 -23.38
C GLY A 788 -0.01 -16.96 -24.81
N TYR A 789 -0.15 -16.05 -25.76
CA TYR A 789 0.26 -16.20 -27.16
C TYR A 789 0.70 -14.85 -27.71
N LEU A 790 1.75 -14.84 -28.53
CA LEU A 790 2.18 -13.72 -29.35
C LEU A 790 2.46 -14.20 -30.77
N GLY A 791 1.88 -13.52 -31.75
CA GLY A 791 2.22 -13.62 -33.16
C GLY A 791 2.27 -12.23 -33.80
N VAL A 792 3.39 -11.89 -34.44
CA VAL A 792 3.56 -10.64 -35.19
C VAL A 792 3.82 -11.00 -36.64
N TRP A 793 3.05 -10.43 -37.58
CA TRP A 793 3.06 -10.79 -38.99
C TRP A 793 3.28 -9.55 -39.87
N VAL A 794 4.15 -9.69 -40.87
CA VAL A 794 4.53 -8.61 -41.79
C VAL A 794 4.47 -9.08 -43.25
N PRO A 795 4.24 -8.19 -44.22
CA PRO A 795 4.17 -8.57 -45.63
C PRO A 795 5.52 -9.06 -46.16
N VAL A 796 5.46 -10.05 -47.05
CA VAL A 796 6.62 -10.54 -47.81
C VAL A 796 7.00 -9.54 -48.92
N GLY A 797 8.29 -9.40 -49.21
CA GLY A 797 8.80 -8.67 -50.37
C GLY A 797 9.24 -7.23 -50.09
N ALA A 798 9.27 -6.80 -48.84
CA ALA A 798 9.81 -5.49 -48.46
C ALA A 798 11.35 -5.45 -48.62
N ALA A 799 11.87 -4.43 -49.31
CA ALA A 799 13.30 -4.25 -49.53
C ALA A 799 14.08 -4.20 -48.21
N ALA A 800 15.34 -4.66 -48.19
CA ALA A 800 16.14 -4.74 -46.97
C ALA A 800 16.30 -3.36 -46.28
N ASP A 801 16.38 -2.30 -47.08
CA ASP A 801 16.58 -0.90 -46.71
C ASP A 801 15.28 -0.07 -46.71
N GLN A 802 14.11 -0.69 -46.79
CA GLN A 802 12.83 0.04 -46.73
C GLN A 802 12.69 0.75 -45.37
N ASP A 803 12.41 2.06 -45.42
CA ASP A 803 12.12 2.90 -44.27
C ASP A 803 10.77 3.62 -44.51
N VAL A 804 9.78 3.31 -43.66
CA VAL A 804 8.42 3.85 -43.79
C VAL A 804 8.18 5.08 -42.91
N ARG A 805 9.17 5.50 -42.12
CA ARG A 805 9.07 6.70 -41.28
C ARG A 805 8.77 7.94 -42.11
N VAL A 806 8.22 8.94 -41.44
CA VAL A 806 7.80 10.22 -42.03
C VAL A 806 8.64 11.34 -41.40
N ALA A 807 9.20 12.19 -42.24
CA ALA A 807 9.93 13.37 -41.78
C ALA A 807 8.95 14.45 -41.30
N ALA A 808 9.32 15.17 -40.25
CA ALA A 808 8.54 16.27 -39.71
C ALA A 808 8.47 17.45 -40.69
N SER A 809 7.30 18.09 -40.76
CA SER A 809 7.05 19.21 -41.65
C SER A 809 7.79 20.47 -41.22
N THR A 810 8.25 21.26 -42.19
CA THR A 810 8.75 22.63 -41.97
C THR A 810 7.69 23.70 -42.22
N ALA A 811 6.46 23.29 -42.58
CA ALA A 811 5.34 24.21 -42.77
C ALA A 811 5.00 24.90 -41.45
N PRO A 812 4.73 26.23 -41.45
CA PRO A 812 4.42 26.95 -40.23
C PRO A 812 3.18 26.39 -39.48
N SER A 813 3.30 26.17 -38.17
CA SER A 813 2.17 25.87 -37.29
C SER A 813 1.36 27.15 -37.02
N THR A 814 0.03 27.05 -37.00
CA THR A 814 -0.88 28.23 -36.94
C THR A 814 -2.02 28.10 -35.94
N ASP A 815 -2.11 26.98 -35.22
CA ASP A 815 -3.18 26.67 -34.26
C ASP A 815 -2.81 27.01 -32.80
N GLY A 816 -1.61 27.54 -32.56
CA GLY A 816 -1.10 27.86 -31.24
C GLY A 816 -0.56 26.65 -30.45
N LYS A 817 -0.51 25.46 -31.06
CA LYS A 817 0.10 24.27 -30.46
C LYS A 817 1.55 24.11 -30.93
N SER A 818 2.41 23.56 -30.08
CA SER A 818 3.79 23.25 -30.46
C SER A 818 3.94 21.83 -31.02
N VAL A 819 3.44 20.82 -30.31
CA VAL A 819 3.58 19.41 -30.71
C VAL A 819 2.29 18.89 -31.32
N HIS A 820 2.40 18.22 -32.48
CA HIS A 820 1.26 17.63 -33.19
C HIS A 820 1.43 16.11 -33.33
N GLN A 821 0.44 15.34 -32.86
CA GLN A 821 0.45 13.89 -32.99
C GLN A 821 0.09 13.44 -34.41
N ASN A 822 1.06 13.50 -35.32
CA ASN A 822 0.92 13.12 -36.72
C ASN A 822 1.86 11.95 -37.10
N ALA A 823 1.94 11.58 -38.37
CA ALA A 823 2.78 10.49 -38.84
C ALA A 823 4.28 10.69 -38.58
N ALA A 824 4.76 11.94 -38.51
CA ALA A 824 6.15 12.23 -38.19
C ALA A 824 6.46 12.03 -36.70
N LEU A 825 5.55 12.45 -35.81
CA LEU A 825 5.69 12.16 -34.37
C LEU A 825 5.52 10.66 -34.10
N ASP A 826 4.62 9.96 -34.81
CA ASP A 826 4.47 8.50 -34.76
C ASP A 826 5.73 7.74 -35.16
N SER A 827 6.62 8.37 -35.94
CA SER A 827 7.90 7.80 -36.36
C SER A 827 9.01 7.90 -35.29
N ARG A 828 8.74 8.56 -34.16
CA ARG A 828 9.71 8.72 -33.05
C ARG A 828 9.74 7.48 -32.16
N VAL A 829 10.89 7.23 -31.54
CA VAL A 829 11.11 6.23 -30.50
C VAL A 829 12.10 6.80 -29.48
N MET A 830 11.67 6.85 -28.22
CA MET A 830 12.51 7.23 -27.09
C MET A 830 13.18 5.99 -26.49
N PHE A 831 14.43 6.14 -26.05
CA PHE A 831 15.13 5.13 -25.27
C PHE A 831 15.54 5.74 -23.93
N GLU A 832 14.91 5.25 -22.85
CA GLU A 832 15.33 5.53 -21.47
C GLU A 832 16.61 4.76 -21.21
N GLY A 833 17.75 5.46 -21.37
CA GLY A 833 19.08 4.87 -21.53
C GLY A 833 19.72 4.42 -20.24
N PHE A 834 18.95 4.16 -19.18
CA PHE A 834 19.47 3.80 -17.88
C PHE A 834 18.44 3.04 -17.03
N SER A 835 18.95 2.48 -15.94
CA SER A 835 18.21 1.99 -14.79
C SER A 835 18.90 2.58 -13.55
N ASN A 836 18.17 2.65 -12.44
CA ASN A 836 18.73 3.18 -11.19
C ASN A 836 19.81 2.23 -10.61
N PHE A 837 19.75 0.94 -10.96
CA PHE A 837 20.52 -0.12 -10.31
C PHE A 837 21.77 -0.56 -11.06
N GLN A 838 22.19 0.16 -12.11
CA GLN A 838 23.43 -0.17 -12.83
C GLN A 838 24.57 -0.25 -11.82
N ALA A 839 25.47 -1.20 -11.99
CA ALA A 839 26.66 -1.29 -11.15
C ALA A 839 27.55 -0.06 -11.37
N PHE A 840 28.26 0.34 -10.31
CA PHE A 840 29.34 1.31 -10.44
C PHE A 840 30.42 0.78 -11.39
N ALA A 841 30.91 1.65 -12.27
CA ALA A 841 32.04 1.34 -13.13
C ALA A 841 33.29 1.05 -12.27
N THR A 842 34.00 -0.03 -12.58
CA THR A 842 35.26 -0.40 -11.89
C THR A 842 36.49 0.13 -12.62
N LYS A 843 36.34 0.44 -13.91
CA LYS A 843 37.35 1.06 -14.78
C LYS A 843 36.68 2.06 -15.72
N LYS A 844 37.49 2.96 -16.30
CA LYS A 844 36.98 4.06 -17.14
C LYS A 844 36.13 3.58 -18.31
N GLU A 845 36.47 2.43 -18.91
CA GLU A 845 35.78 1.91 -20.08
C GLU A 845 34.35 1.41 -19.80
N GLU A 846 34.00 1.23 -18.53
CA GLU A 846 32.70 0.74 -18.06
C GLU A 846 31.70 1.87 -17.73
N TYR A 847 32.16 3.12 -17.63
CA TYR A 847 31.26 4.25 -17.43
C TYR A 847 30.19 4.29 -18.51
N THR A 848 28.92 4.42 -18.11
CA THR A 848 27.75 4.40 -18.99
C THR A 848 27.92 5.34 -20.19
N ASN A 849 28.37 6.57 -19.98
CA ASN A 849 28.56 7.55 -21.06
C ASN A 849 29.64 7.11 -22.07
N VAL A 850 30.70 6.43 -21.59
CA VAL A 850 31.75 5.87 -22.46
C VAL A 850 31.21 4.71 -23.28
N VAL A 851 30.37 3.85 -22.69
CA VAL A 851 29.76 2.72 -23.38
C VAL A 851 28.69 3.19 -24.39
N ILE A 852 27.89 4.21 -24.05
CA ILE A 852 26.93 4.85 -24.96
C ILE A 852 27.66 5.33 -26.22
N ALA A 853 28.73 6.11 -26.06
CA ALA A 853 29.49 6.66 -27.19
C ALA A 853 30.03 5.58 -28.14
N LYS A 854 30.36 4.38 -27.63
CA LYS A 854 30.84 3.24 -28.41
C LYS A 854 29.73 2.45 -29.12
N ASN A 855 28.47 2.62 -28.73
CA ASN A 855 27.35 1.82 -29.21
C ASN A 855 26.31 2.64 -30.00
N VAL A 856 26.62 3.86 -30.44
CA VAL A 856 25.67 4.73 -31.15
C VAL A 856 25.16 4.15 -32.47
N ASP A 857 25.98 3.36 -33.16
CA ASP A 857 25.54 2.61 -34.35
C ASP A 857 24.41 1.63 -34.01
N LYS A 858 24.43 1.07 -32.80
CA LYS A 858 23.42 0.12 -32.32
C LYS A 858 22.09 0.80 -32.03
N PHE A 859 22.12 1.96 -31.35
CA PHE A 859 20.92 2.76 -31.10
C PHE A 859 20.30 3.25 -32.42
N ALA A 860 21.13 3.66 -33.38
CA ALA A 860 20.68 4.03 -34.72
C ALA A 860 20.07 2.84 -35.49
N GLU A 861 20.67 1.64 -35.39
CA GLU A 861 20.13 0.41 -35.98
C GLU A 861 18.75 0.05 -35.41
N TRP A 862 18.52 0.32 -34.11
CA TRP A 862 17.21 0.13 -33.47
C TRP A 862 16.18 1.19 -33.86
N GLY A 863 16.59 2.28 -34.52
CA GLY A 863 15.69 3.37 -34.90
C GLY A 863 15.34 4.31 -33.75
N VAL A 864 16.14 4.32 -32.68
CA VAL A 864 16.02 5.33 -31.61
C VAL A 864 16.14 6.72 -32.24
N THR A 865 15.21 7.60 -31.91
CA THR A 865 15.24 9.01 -32.34
C THR A 865 15.59 9.95 -31.20
N ASP A 866 15.28 9.54 -29.97
CA ASP A 866 15.46 10.32 -28.75
C ASP A 866 16.12 9.41 -27.70
N PHE A 867 17.20 9.88 -27.10
CA PHE A 867 17.93 9.18 -26.06
C PHE A 867 17.80 9.97 -24.76
N GLU A 868 17.07 9.41 -23.79
CA GLU A 868 16.93 9.95 -22.45
C GLU A 868 18.11 9.48 -21.61
N MET A 869 18.95 10.44 -21.23
CA MET A 869 20.14 10.19 -20.42
C MET A 869 19.72 10.04 -18.95
N ALA A 870 20.46 9.22 -18.21
CA ALA A 870 20.35 9.21 -16.75
C ALA A 870 20.58 10.62 -16.17
N PRO A 871 20.03 10.96 -14.99
CA PRO A 871 20.35 12.21 -14.32
C PRO A 871 21.86 12.29 -14.04
N GLN A 872 22.53 13.22 -14.72
CA GLN A 872 24.00 13.29 -14.78
C GLN A 872 24.62 13.95 -13.53
N TYR A 873 23.87 14.10 -12.45
CA TYR A 873 24.33 14.85 -11.28
C TYR A 873 25.24 14.01 -10.37
N VAL A 874 26.17 14.69 -9.70
CA VAL A 874 26.98 14.09 -8.64
C VAL A 874 26.14 13.93 -7.38
N SER A 875 25.86 12.68 -6.98
CA SER A 875 25.07 12.38 -5.78
C SER A 875 25.85 12.56 -4.47
N SER A 876 25.11 12.87 -3.41
CA SER A 876 25.48 12.65 -2.01
C SER A 876 25.78 11.17 -1.76
N THR A 877 26.62 10.91 -0.76
CA THR A 877 27.02 9.56 -0.33
C THR A 877 26.70 9.33 1.15
N ASP A 878 25.70 10.03 1.70
CA ASP A 878 25.35 9.97 3.12
C ASP A 878 24.59 8.69 3.52
N GLY A 879 24.00 7.96 2.56
CA GLY A 879 23.25 6.73 2.81
C GLY A 879 21.88 6.96 3.48
N SER A 880 21.36 8.18 3.45
CA SER A 880 20.09 8.57 4.09
C SER A 880 18.85 8.02 3.37
N PHE A 881 18.97 7.80 2.06
CA PHE A 881 17.91 7.26 1.19
C PHE A 881 18.51 6.41 0.07
N LEU A 882 17.68 5.61 -0.60
CA LEU A 882 18.09 4.71 -1.68
C LEU A 882 18.98 5.41 -2.71
N ASP A 883 18.58 6.59 -3.17
CA ASP A 883 19.29 7.35 -4.20
C ASP A 883 20.73 7.70 -3.80
N SER A 884 20.98 7.99 -2.52
CA SER A 884 22.33 8.24 -2.00
C SER A 884 23.16 6.96 -1.82
N VAL A 885 22.51 5.80 -1.69
CA VAL A 885 23.16 4.49 -1.58
C VAL A 885 23.60 4.00 -2.97
N ILE A 886 22.73 4.12 -3.98
CA ILE A 886 23.00 3.67 -5.35
C ILE A 886 23.59 4.76 -6.25
N GLN A 887 23.61 6.01 -5.77
CA GLN A 887 24.15 7.21 -6.43
C GLN A 887 23.66 7.34 -7.88
N ASN A 888 22.35 7.17 -8.07
CA ASN A 888 21.69 7.20 -9.37
C ASN A 888 21.58 8.61 -9.96
N GLY A 889 22.02 9.66 -9.26
CA GLY A 889 21.95 11.03 -9.73
C GLY A 889 20.82 11.85 -9.12
N TYR A 890 19.80 11.27 -8.48
CA TYR A 890 18.69 12.03 -7.88
C TYR A 890 19.00 12.62 -6.49
N ALA A 891 19.95 12.01 -5.75
CA ALA A 891 20.40 12.54 -4.46
C ALA A 891 21.49 13.61 -4.58
N PHE A 892 21.36 14.59 -5.48
CA PHE A 892 22.41 15.57 -5.75
C PHE A 892 22.34 16.82 -4.85
N THR A 893 23.51 17.34 -4.50
CA THR A 893 23.65 18.56 -3.68
C THR A 893 24.02 19.79 -4.52
N ASP A 894 24.28 19.61 -5.82
CA ASP A 894 24.62 20.67 -6.77
C ASP A 894 24.06 20.32 -8.16
N ARG A 895 23.09 21.11 -8.60
CA ARG A 895 22.36 20.91 -9.86
C ARG A 895 23.20 21.23 -11.11
N TYR A 896 24.34 21.92 -10.95
CA TYR A 896 25.25 22.25 -12.04
C TYR A 896 26.41 21.26 -12.18
N ASP A 897 26.59 20.34 -11.24
CA ASP A 897 27.69 19.39 -11.25
C ASP A 897 27.34 18.12 -12.04
N LEU A 898 27.39 18.22 -13.37
CA LEU A 898 27.14 17.10 -14.30
C LEU A 898 28.36 16.16 -14.44
N GLY A 899 29.03 15.84 -13.33
CA GLY A 899 30.30 15.13 -13.31
C GLY A 899 31.52 16.03 -13.59
N ILE A 900 31.43 17.33 -13.25
CA ILE A 900 32.48 18.34 -13.43
C ILE A 900 33.49 18.26 -12.29
N SER A 901 33.03 18.20 -11.03
CA SER A 901 33.92 18.20 -9.87
C SER A 901 34.64 16.86 -9.69
N LYS A 902 33.93 15.78 -9.98
CA LYS A 902 34.39 14.39 -9.97
C LYS A 902 33.49 13.54 -10.88
N PRO A 903 33.92 12.36 -11.34
CA PRO A 903 33.02 11.45 -12.05
C PRO A 903 31.78 11.14 -11.20
N ASN A 904 30.61 11.23 -11.83
CA ASN A 904 29.38 10.67 -11.28
C ASN A 904 29.32 9.16 -11.57
N LYS A 905 28.19 8.50 -11.31
CA LYS A 905 27.99 7.08 -11.60
C LYS A 905 28.17 6.71 -13.09
N TYR A 906 27.88 7.64 -13.98
CA TYR A 906 27.80 7.45 -15.44
C TYR A 906 29.05 7.91 -16.20
N GLY A 907 29.90 8.74 -15.59
CA GLY A 907 31.16 9.22 -16.17
C GLY A 907 31.56 10.62 -15.70
N THR A 908 32.57 11.18 -16.37
CA THR A 908 32.92 12.60 -16.24
C THR A 908 32.07 13.48 -17.15
N ALA A 909 32.05 14.79 -16.91
CA ALA A 909 31.46 15.77 -17.84
C ALA A 909 32.05 15.65 -19.26
N ASP A 910 33.34 15.33 -19.41
CA ASP A 910 33.96 15.06 -20.73
C ASP A 910 33.44 13.78 -21.39
N ASP A 911 33.11 12.76 -20.61
CA ASP A 911 32.51 11.53 -21.14
C ASP A 911 31.05 11.79 -21.57
N LEU A 912 30.31 12.63 -20.82
CA LEU A 912 28.97 13.11 -21.20
C LEU A 912 29.01 13.88 -22.53
N VAL A 913 29.92 14.83 -22.68
CA VAL A 913 30.15 15.58 -23.94
C VAL A 913 30.36 14.62 -25.11
N LYS A 914 31.21 13.60 -24.94
CA LYS A 914 31.47 12.60 -26.00
C LYS A 914 30.24 11.76 -26.32
N ALA A 915 29.46 11.37 -25.31
CA ALA A 915 28.24 10.59 -25.50
C ALA A 915 27.20 11.38 -26.31
N ILE A 916 26.96 12.64 -25.96
CA ILE A 916 26.01 13.52 -26.68
C ILE A 916 26.44 13.67 -28.14
N LYS A 917 27.70 14.02 -28.39
CA LYS A 917 28.24 14.17 -29.76
C LYS A 917 28.14 12.89 -30.57
N ALA A 918 28.42 11.75 -29.95
CA ALA A 918 28.33 10.46 -30.63
C ALA A 918 26.87 10.16 -31.03
N LEU A 919 25.89 10.43 -30.16
CA LEU A 919 24.46 10.28 -30.47
C LEU A 919 24.02 11.23 -31.60
N HIS A 920 24.42 12.50 -31.53
CA HIS A 920 24.17 13.49 -32.58
C HIS A 920 24.78 13.11 -33.93
N SER A 921 25.93 12.45 -33.95
CA SER A 921 26.55 11.95 -35.20
C SER A 921 25.67 10.96 -35.97
N LYS A 922 24.67 10.38 -35.30
CA LYS A 922 23.66 9.48 -35.87
C LYS A 922 22.27 10.11 -35.98
N GLY A 923 22.15 11.41 -35.71
CA GLY A 923 20.89 12.15 -35.76
C GLY A 923 19.94 11.85 -34.59
N ILE A 924 20.42 11.19 -33.52
CA ILE A 924 19.63 10.89 -32.32
C ILE A 924 19.63 12.12 -31.43
N LYS A 925 18.45 12.56 -30.99
CA LYS A 925 18.27 13.68 -30.06
C LYS A 925 18.57 13.26 -28.63
N VAL A 926 19.15 14.14 -27.82
CA VAL A 926 19.55 13.80 -26.46
C VAL A 926 18.79 14.63 -25.44
N MET A 927 18.15 13.93 -24.50
CA MET A 927 17.29 14.51 -23.48
C MET A 927 18.02 14.52 -22.13
N ALA A 928 18.02 15.68 -21.47
CA ALA A 928 18.50 15.84 -20.11
C ALA A 928 17.37 15.59 -19.11
N ASP A 929 17.68 15.04 -17.95
CA ASP A 929 16.71 14.92 -16.86
C ASP A 929 16.71 16.17 -16.00
N TRP A 930 15.59 16.89 -15.91
CA TRP A 930 15.43 18.13 -15.15
C TRP A 930 14.63 17.86 -13.89
N VAL A 931 15.26 18.05 -12.73
CA VAL A 931 14.77 17.63 -11.40
C VAL A 931 14.56 18.86 -10.50
N PRO A 932 13.43 19.59 -10.64
CA PRO A 932 13.23 20.88 -10.01
C PRO A 932 12.79 20.82 -8.53
N ASP A 933 12.28 19.69 -8.06
CA ASP A 933 11.62 19.54 -6.75
C ASP A 933 12.59 19.63 -5.56
N GLN A 934 13.69 18.88 -5.60
CA GLN A 934 14.52 18.60 -4.43
C GLN A 934 15.99 19.00 -4.55
N MET A 935 16.62 19.30 -3.41
CA MET A 935 18.08 19.39 -3.24
C MET A 935 18.55 18.56 -2.03
N TYR A 936 19.47 17.63 -2.27
CA TYR A 936 19.94 16.71 -1.23
C TYR A 936 21.03 17.28 -0.31
N ALA A 937 21.02 16.83 0.95
CA ALA A 937 22.01 16.97 2.01
C ALA A 937 23.13 18.00 1.80
N PHE A 938 22.81 19.28 1.92
CA PHE A 938 23.84 20.30 1.83
C PHE A 938 24.86 20.21 2.98
N PRO A 939 26.14 20.59 2.74
CA PRO A 939 27.20 20.43 3.73
C PRO A 939 27.13 21.42 4.89
N GLU A 940 26.45 22.57 4.74
CA GLU A 940 26.40 23.61 5.77
C GLU A 940 25.03 23.68 6.46
N LYS A 941 25.08 23.97 7.77
CA LYS A 941 23.93 24.00 8.66
C LYS A 941 23.33 25.40 8.75
N GLU A 942 22.02 25.45 8.91
CA GLU A 942 21.27 26.68 9.20
C GLU A 942 20.25 26.44 10.31
N VAL A 943 20.05 27.42 11.19
CA VAL A 943 18.94 27.39 12.15
C VAL A 943 17.71 28.01 11.52
N VAL A 944 16.62 27.26 11.49
CA VAL A 944 15.31 27.66 10.95
C VAL A 944 14.25 27.50 12.03
N THR A 945 13.17 28.29 11.96
CA THR A 945 11.96 27.98 12.72
C THR A 945 11.14 26.99 11.89
N ALA A 946 10.68 25.89 12.49
CA ALA A 946 10.06 24.82 11.73
C ALA A 946 8.88 24.15 12.45
N THR A 947 7.98 23.60 11.63
CA THR A 947 6.78 22.85 12.05
C THR A 947 6.74 21.50 11.33
N ARG A 948 6.47 20.40 12.04
CA ARG A 948 6.26 19.07 11.43
C ARG A 948 4.97 19.09 10.62
N VAL A 949 5.05 18.64 9.37
CA VAL A 949 3.93 18.62 8.44
C VAL A 949 3.80 17.28 7.73
N ASP A 950 2.60 16.93 7.31
CA ASP A 950 2.40 15.85 6.33
C ASP A 950 2.91 16.29 4.94
N LYS A 951 2.80 15.39 3.96
CA LYS A 951 3.23 15.64 2.58
C LYS A 951 2.47 16.76 1.87
N PHE A 952 1.40 17.31 2.43
CA PHE A 952 0.71 18.46 1.84
C PHE A 952 1.09 19.77 2.54
N GLY A 953 2.03 19.72 3.49
CA GLY A 953 2.38 20.86 4.33
C GLY A 953 1.39 21.13 5.47
N LYS A 954 0.48 20.20 5.76
CA LYS A 954 -0.47 20.36 6.87
C LYS A 954 0.21 19.96 8.19
N PRO A 955 0.14 20.79 9.24
CA PRO A 955 0.75 20.47 10.53
C PRO A 955 0.28 19.12 11.10
N VAL A 956 1.25 18.30 11.53
CA VAL A 956 0.97 17.01 12.19
C VAL A 956 0.59 17.27 13.64
N GLU A 957 -0.64 16.88 14.00
CA GLU A 957 -1.12 17.07 15.36
C GLU A 957 -0.34 16.22 16.38
N GLY A 958 0.00 16.83 17.53
CA GLY A 958 0.75 16.17 18.60
C GLY A 958 2.27 16.13 18.40
N SER A 959 2.79 16.63 17.28
CA SER A 959 4.22 16.80 17.08
C SER A 959 4.85 17.76 18.10
N GLN A 960 6.05 17.43 18.57
CA GLN A 960 6.88 18.34 19.39
C GLN A 960 7.54 19.45 18.56
N ILE A 961 7.62 19.27 17.24
CA ILE A 961 8.11 20.28 16.30
C ILE A 961 6.91 21.09 15.80
N LYS A 962 6.69 22.23 16.44
CA LYS A 962 5.70 23.24 16.04
C LYS A 962 6.24 24.62 16.40
N SER A 963 6.65 25.38 15.40
CA SER A 963 7.27 26.70 15.55
C SER A 963 8.44 26.70 16.52
N VAL A 964 9.32 25.70 16.37
CA VAL A 964 10.55 25.54 17.15
C VAL A 964 11.78 25.75 16.29
N LEU A 965 12.88 26.20 16.89
CA LEU A 965 14.16 26.22 16.20
C LEU A 965 14.66 24.80 15.91
N TYR A 966 14.99 24.57 14.66
CA TYR A 966 15.49 23.33 14.11
C TYR A 966 16.76 23.61 13.32
N VAL A 967 17.72 22.70 13.35
CA VAL A 967 18.95 22.83 12.55
C VAL A 967 18.74 22.05 11.27
N ALA A 968 18.70 22.75 10.13
CA ALA A 968 18.56 22.19 8.80
C ALA A 968 19.90 22.12 8.06
N ASP A 969 20.00 21.23 7.08
CA ASP A 969 21.12 21.13 6.13
C ASP A 969 20.70 21.80 4.81
N SER A 970 20.44 23.11 4.89
CA SER A 970 19.85 23.92 3.82
C SER A 970 20.83 24.87 3.13
N LYS A 971 22.09 24.97 3.61
CA LYS A 971 23.09 25.87 3.05
C LYS A 971 24.12 25.12 2.22
N SER A 972 24.19 25.42 0.92
CA SER A 972 25.25 24.87 0.06
C SER A 972 26.62 25.47 0.43
N SER A 973 27.71 24.92 -0.11
CA SER A 973 29.07 25.29 0.32
C SER A 973 29.52 26.71 -0.06
N GLY A 974 28.81 27.33 -1.02
CA GLY A 974 29.19 28.61 -1.63
C GLY A 974 30.52 28.57 -2.41
N LYS A 975 31.06 27.38 -2.68
CA LYS A 975 32.33 27.14 -3.40
C LYS A 975 32.21 26.06 -4.48
N ASP A 976 30.98 25.63 -4.76
CA ASP A 976 30.59 24.56 -5.65
C ASP A 976 30.22 25.10 -7.06
N GLN A 977 29.71 24.24 -7.96
CA GLN A 977 29.31 24.67 -9.30
C GLN A 977 28.08 25.59 -9.24
N GLN A 978 27.22 25.46 -8.23
CA GLN A 978 26.17 26.46 -7.92
C GLN A 978 26.78 27.86 -7.72
N ALA A 979 27.87 28.00 -6.95
CA ALA A 979 28.54 29.29 -6.79
C ALA A 979 29.09 29.85 -8.11
N LYS A 980 29.47 28.98 -9.05
CA LYS A 980 29.92 29.39 -10.38
C LYS A 980 28.75 29.79 -11.28
N TYR A 981 27.75 28.93 -11.45
CA TYR A 981 26.73 29.04 -12.50
C TYR A 981 25.37 29.57 -12.04
N GLY A 982 25.08 29.58 -10.74
CA GLY A 982 23.83 30.10 -10.19
C GLY A 982 23.59 31.56 -10.59
N GLY A 983 22.45 31.85 -11.19
CA GLY A 983 22.08 33.13 -11.80
C GLY A 983 23.05 33.70 -12.86
N ALA A 984 23.99 32.92 -13.40
CA ALA A 984 25.05 33.43 -14.28
C ALA A 984 24.55 33.91 -15.65
N PHE A 985 23.43 33.37 -16.13
CA PHE A 985 22.88 33.60 -17.48
C PHE A 985 21.64 34.49 -17.48
N LEU A 986 21.16 34.94 -16.32
CA LEU A 986 19.92 35.72 -16.18
C LEU A 986 19.94 37.03 -16.96
N GLU A 987 21.06 37.76 -16.94
CA GLU A 987 21.22 39.01 -17.69
C GLU A 987 21.17 38.77 -19.21
N GLU A 988 21.82 37.68 -19.68
CA GLU A 988 21.79 37.28 -21.08
C GLU A 988 20.37 36.88 -21.52
N LEU A 989 19.69 36.07 -20.70
CA LEU A 989 18.33 35.63 -20.96
C LEU A 989 17.35 36.81 -20.97
N GLN A 990 17.48 37.76 -20.05
CA GLN A 990 16.63 38.94 -20.00
C GLN A 990 16.83 39.85 -21.21
N ALA A 991 18.07 39.95 -21.72
CA ALA A 991 18.37 40.71 -22.93
C ALA A 991 17.83 40.04 -24.20
N LYS A 992 17.91 38.70 -24.28
CA LYS A 992 17.45 37.93 -25.47
C LYS A 992 15.94 37.71 -25.50
N TYR A 993 15.34 37.48 -24.34
CA TYR A 993 13.95 37.03 -24.16
C TYR A 993 13.25 37.82 -23.04
N PRO A 994 13.12 39.16 -23.17
CA PRO A 994 12.56 40.01 -22.12
C PRO A 994 11.13 39.62 -21.71
N GLU A 995 10.35 39.01 -22.61
CA GLU A 995 8.99 38.52 -22.37
C GLU A 995 8.91 37.44 -21.29
N LEU A 996 9.94 36.58 -21.15
CA LEU A 996 9.98 35.56 -20.10
C LEU A 996 9.94 36.20 -18.71
N PHE A 997 10.57 37.36 -18.55
CA PHE A 997 10.64 38.11 -17.29
C PHE A 997 9.51 39.14 -17.13
N ALA A 998 8.68 39.35 -18.16
CA ALA A 998 7.51 40.21 -18.09
C ALA A 998 6.23 39.43 -17.72
N ARG A 999 6.18 38.13 -18.03
CA ARG A 999 5.03 37.26 -17.75
C ARG A 999 4.85 37.09 -16.24
N LYS A 1000 3.66 37.45 -15.75
CA LYS A 1000 3.24 37.16 -14.38
C LYS A 1000 2.90 35.69 -14.26
N GLN A 1001 3.45 35.05 -13.23
CA GLN A 1001 3.24 33.64 -12.96
C GLN A 1001 1.88 33.41 -12.29
N ILE A 1002 1.24 32.27 -12.55
CA ILE A 1002 -0.16 32.06 -12.17
C ILE A 1002 -0.29 31.86 -10.66
N SER A 1003 0.69 31.18 -10.03
CA SER A 1003 0.60 30.85 -8.61
C SER A 1003 0.75 32.09 -7.71
N THR A 1004 1.57 33.06 -8.13
CA THR A 1004 1.94 34.25 -7.34
C THR A 1004 1.39 35.58 -7.87
N GLY A 1005 1.08 35.69 -9.17
CA GLY A 1005 0.67 36.93 -9.82
C GLY A 1005 1.80 37.94 -10.07
N VAL A 1006 3.06 37.56 -9.88
CA VAL A 1006 4.24 38.39 -10.13
C VAL A 1006 5.18 37.75 -11.16
N PRO A 1007 6.00 38.52 -11.88
CA PRO A 1007 7.00 37.97 -12.79
C PRO A 1007 8.20 37.36 -12.05
N MET A 1008 8.99 36.53 -12.74
CA MET A 1008 10.29 36.05 -12.26
C MET A 1008 11.19 37.23 -11.87
N ASP A 1009 11.98 37.06 -10.82
CA ASP A 1009 12.92 38.08 -10.33
C ASP A 1009 14.37 37.68 -10.66
N PRO A 1010 14.97 38.24 -11.73
CA PRO A 1010 16.35 37.94 -12.10
C PRO A 1010 17.39 38.74 -11.31
N SER A 1011 16.98 39.62 -10.39
CA SER A 1011 17.90 40.54 -9.71
C SER A 1011 18.79 39.86 -8.67
N VAL A 1012 18.36 38.70 -8.15
CA VAL A 1012 19.09 37.92 -7.15
C VAL A 1012 19.69 36.68 -7.81
N LYS A 1013 21.01 36.56 -7.77
CA LYS A 1013 21.74 35.38 -8.25
C LYS A 1013 21.97 34.42 -7.08
N ILE A 1014 21.38 33.23 -7.12
CA ILE A 1014 21.54 32.22 -6.06
C ILE A 1014 22.93 31.58 -6.19
N LYS A 1015 23.95 32.23 -5.59
CA LYS A 1015 25.32 31.69 -5.54
C LYS A 1015 25.53 30.66 -4.41
N GLN A 1016 24.65 30.68 -3.42
CA GLN A 1016 24.64 29.74 -2.31
C GLN A 1016 23.18 29.50 -1.94
N TRP A 1017 22.80 28.23 -1.82
CA TRP A 1017 21.48 27.88 -1.32
C TRP A 1017 21.36 28.22 0.17
N SER A 1018 20.15 28.52 0.62
CA SER A 1018 19.81 28.78 2.02
C SER A 1018 18.31 28.55 2.22
N ALA A 1019 17.87 28.39 3.47
CA ALA A 1019 16.51 28.02 3.84
C ALA A 1019 15.42 28.89 3.20
N LYS A 1020 15.68 30.19 2.96
CA LYS A 1020 14.72 31.11 2.33
C LYS A 1020 14.33 30.76 0.88
N TYR A 1021 15.01 29.80 0.25
CA TYR A 1021 14.68 29.30 -1.09
C TYR A 1021 14.05 27.90 -1.08
N PHE A 1022 13.74 27.38 0.11
CA PHE A 1022 13.11 26.08 0.30
C PHE A 1022 11.84 26.25 1.10
N ASN A 1023 10.83 25.43 0.82
CA ASN A 1023 9.65 25.31 1.65
C ASN A 1023 10.01 24.68 3.00
N GLY A 1024 10.87 23.66 2.99
CA GLY A 1024 11.26 22.91 4.18
C GLY A 1024 12.27 21.81 3.87
N THR A 1025 12.33 20.79 4.73
CA THR A 1025 13.25 19.66 4.56
C THR A 1025 12.73 18.38 5.19
N ASN A 1026 13.30 17.24 4.81
CA ASN A 1026 13.03 15.96 5.44
C ASN A 1026 13.49 15.93 6.91
N ILE A 1027 12.99 14.98 7.68
CA ILE A 1027 13.47 14.76 9.06
C ILE A 1027 14.94 14.32 9.06
N LEU A 1028 15.76 14.95 9.90
CA LEU A 1028 17.23 14.79 9.93
C LEU A 1028 17.73 14.00 11.14
N GLY A 1029 16.85 13.56 12.05
CA GLY A 1029 17.25 12.78 13.21
C GLY A 1029 17.89 13.61 14.33
N ARG A 1030 17.66 14.92 14.37
CA ARG A 1030 18.34 15.85 15.29
C ARG A 1030 17.58 16.04 16.59
N GLY A 1031 16.26 15.90 16.55
CA GLY A 1031 15.37 16.06 17.68
C GLY A 1031 14.85 17.48 17.85
N ALA A 1032 13.64 17.60 18.39
CA ALA A 1032 12.94 18.88 18.57
C ALA A 1032 13.61 19.82 19.59
N GLY A 1033 14.45 19.27 20.49
CA GLY A 1033 15.17 20.02 21.53
C GLY A 1033 16.65 20.23 21.23
N TYR A 1034 17.11 19.93 20.01
CA TYR A 1034 18.53 19.97 19.65
C TYR A 1034 19.13 21.38 19.76
N VAL A 1035 18.35 22.40 19.36
CA VAL A 1035 18.65 23.80 19.64
C VAL A 1035 18.24 24.08 21.08
N LEU A 1036 19.21 24.46 21.91
CA LEU A 1036 19.00 24.50 23.35
C LEU A 1036 18.19 25.73 23.75
N LYS A 1037 17.20 25.51 24.61
CA LYS A 1037 16.37 26.55 25.19
C LYS A 1037 16.22 26.36 26.70
N ASP A 1038 15.95 27.46 27.38
CA ASP A 1038 15.54 27.43 28.78
C ASP A 1038 14.05 27.11 28.91
N GLN A 1039 13.69 26.08 29.68
CA GLN A 1039 12.30 25.68 29.87
C GLN A 1039 11.47 26.75 30.62
N ALA A 1040 12.10 27.47 31.55
CA ALA A 1040 11.41 28.44 32.41
C ALA A 1040 11.01 29.72 31.67
N THR A 1041 11.80 30.16 30.69
CA THR A 1041 11.50 31.34 29.88
C THR A 1041 11.08 31.04 28.44
N ASN A 1042 11.13 29.77 28.01
CA ASN A 1042 11.00 29.35 26.60
C ASN A 1042 11.95 30.08 25.63
N THR A 1043 13.05 30.65 26.13
CA THR A 1043 14.00 31.42 25.32
C THR A 1043 15.18 30.54 24.92
N TYR A 1044 15.50 30.54 23.62
CA TYR A 1044 16.66 29.83 23.07
C TYR A 1044 17.98 30.47 23.54
N PHE A 1045 18.97 29.65 23.84
CA PHE A 1045 20.29 30.17 24.20
C PHE A 1045 21.01 30.67 22.94
N ASN A 1046 21.40 31.94 23.00
CA ASN A 1046 21.97 32.64 21.88
C ASN A 1046 23.16 33.50 22.30
N ILE A 1047 24.08 33.69 21.37
CA ILE A 1047 25.30 34.47 21.53
C ILE A 1047 25.53 35.36 20.32
N SER A 1048 25.54 36.65 20.54
CA SER A 1048 25.81 37.68 19.54
C SER A 1048 26.93 38.59 20.02
N ASP A 1049 27.53 39.33 19.08
CA ASP A 1049 28.51 40.36 19.41
C ASP A 1049 27.90 41.50 20.24
N ASN A 1050 26.58 41.70 20.15
CA ASN A 1050 25.83 42.58 21.03
C ASN A 1050 25.48 41.87 22.35
N LYS A 1051 26.30 42.10 23.38
CA LYS A 1051 26.18 41.48 24.71
C LYS A 1051 24.81 41.64 25.38
N GLU A 1052 24.01 42.65 25.00
CA GLU A 1052 22.67 42.86 25.56
C GLU A 1052 21.63 41.84 25.06
N ILE A 1053 21.91 41.17 23.94
CA ILE A 1053 20.99 40.19 23.32
C ILE A 1053 21.31 38.76 23.78
N ASN A 1054 22.44 38.55 24.47
CA ASN A 1054 22.93 37.21 24.80
C ASN A 1054 22.13 36.62 25.97
N PHE A 1055 21.51 35.46 25.72
CA PHE A 1055 20.80 34.69 26.73
C PHE A 1055 21.55 33.38 27.00
N LEU A 1056 22.08 33.24 28.21
CA LEU A 1056 22.88 32.10 28.66
C LEU A 1056 22.45 31.63 30.05
N PRO A 1057 22.72 30.37 30.43
CA PRO A 1057 22.57 29.91 31.81
C PRO A 1057 23.37 30.77 32.80
N LYS A 1058 22.74 31.21 33.90
CA LYS A 1058 23.40 32.01 34.96
C LYS A 1058 24.61 31.30 35.55
N THR A 1059 24.59 29.97 35.57
CA THR A 1059 25.72 29.11 35.98
C THR A 1059 26.97 29.35 35.14
N LEU A 1060 26.83 29.52 33.82
CA LEU A 1060 27.96 29.83 32.93
C LEU A 1060 28.47 31.26 33.09
N LEU A 1061 27.68 32.14 33.70
CA LEU A 1061 28.03 33.53 33.97
C LEU A 1061 28.58 33.74 35.40
N ASN A 1062 28.74 32.66 36.17
CA ASN A 1062 29.09 32.69 37.58
C ASN A 1062 28.16 33.60 38.43
N GLN A 1063 26.88 33.69 38.07
CA GLN A 1063 25.87 34.48 38.78
C GLN A 1063 25.11 33.62 39.78
N ASP A 1064 24.83 34.13 40.98
CA ASP A 1064 24.04 33.41 41.98
C ASP A 1064 22.62 33.13 41.47
N SER A 1065 22.18 31.89 41.61
CA SER A 1065 20.86 31.43 41.20
C SER A 1065 20.38 30.25 42.04
N GLN A 1066 19.06 30.09 42.09
CA GLN A 1066 18.34 28.94 42.63
C GLN A 1066 17.99 27.98 41.48
N VAL A 1067 17.79 26.70 41.80
CA VAL A 1067 17.29 25.68 40.87
C VAL A 1067 16.28 24.79 41.61
N GLY A 1068 15.27 24.29 40.90
CA GLY A 1068 14.22 23.41 41.43
C GLY A 1068 12.98 24.13 41.92
N PHE A 1069 12.08 23.35 42.54
CA PHE A 1069 10.84 23.84 43.15
C PHE A 1069 11.12 24.53 44.48
N SER A 1070 10.36 25.58 44.77
CA SER A 1070 10.45 26.36 45.99
C SER A 1070 9.05 26.76 46.43
N TYR A 1071 8.75 26.67 47.72
CA TYR A 1071 7.58 27.31 48.30
C TYR A 1071 7.95 28.69 48.82
N ASP A 1072 7.33 29.75 48.31
CA ASP A 1072 7.65 31.13 48.66
C ASP A 1072 6.71 31.73 49.73
N GLY A 1073 5.86 30.90 50.33
CA GLY A 1073 4.81 31.31 51.28
C GLY A 1073 3.45 31.63 50.63
N LYS A 1074 3.39 31.79 49.30
CA LYS A 1074 2.14 32.00 48.56
C LYS A 1074 1.78 30.80 47.70
N GLY A 1075 2.78 30.19 47.08
CA GLY A 1075 2.61 29.03 46.23
C GLY A 1075 3.95 28.40 45.86
N TYR A 1076 3.87 27.32 45.09
CA TYR A 1076 5.07 26.69 44.54
C TYR A 1076 5.53 27.43 43.29
N VAL A 1077 6.79 27.83 43.27
CA VAL A 1077 7.50 28.38 42.11
C VAL A 1077 8.59 27.40 41.67
N TYR A 1078 9.08 27.54 40.44
CA TYR A 1078 10.17 26.71 39.93
C TYR A 1078 11.25 27.56 39.26
N TYR A 1079 12.51 27.19 39.49
CA TYR A 1079 13.67 27.75 38.80
C TYR A 1079 14.35 26.69 37.96
N SER A 1080 14.57 26.95 36.67
CA SER A 1080 15.27 26.03 35.77
C SER A 1080 16.72 25.79 36.19
N THR A 1081 17.36 24.77 35.64
CA THR A 1081 18.81 24.52 35.80
C THR A 1081 19.68 25.69 35.31
N SER A 1082 19.11 26.59 34.50
CA SER A 1082 19.72 27.84 34.04
C SER A 1082 19.63 28.98 35.05
N GLY A 1083 18.77 28.85 36.07
CA GLY A 1083 18.56 29.84 37.13
C GLY A 1083 17.48 30.89 36.86
N TYR A 1084 16.58 30.65 35.89
CA TYR A 1084 15.45 31.53 35.58
C TYR A 1084 14.15 30.97 36.16
N GLN A 1085 13.24 31.84 36.62
CA GLN A 1085 11.96 31.45 37.20
C GLN A 1085 10.96 31.09 36.09
N ALA A 1086 10.26 29.97 36.23
CA ALA A 1086 9.21 29.56 35.32
C ALA A 1086 8.01 30.50 35.41
N LYS A 1087 7.57 31.03 34.27
CA LYS A 1087 6.37 31.86 34.14
C LYS A 1087 5.69 31.57 32.81
N ASN A 1088 4.37 31.36 32.83
CA ASN A 1088 3.57 31.03 31.65
C ASN A 1088 4.16 29.90 30.80
N THR A 1089 4.56 28.79 31.44
CA THR A 1089 5.30 27.72 30.76
C THR A 1089 5.08 26.36 31.39
N PHE A 1090 5.25 25.33 30.56
CA PHE A 1090 5.37 23.95 31.00
C PHE A 1090 6.81 23.66 31.46
N ILE A 1091 6.96 22.93 32.56
CA ILE A 1091 8.24 22.44 33.07
C ILE A 1091 8.21 20.92 33.11
N SER A 1092 9.27 20.30 32.62
CA SER A 1092 9.49 18.85 32.69
C SER A 1092 10.63 18.48 33.65
N GLU A 1093 10.36 17.56 34.57
CA GLU A 1093 11.35 16.91 35.43
C GLU A 1093 11.23 15.40 35.27
N GLY A 1094 12.04 14.83 34.37
CA GLY A 1094 11.84 13.47 33.86
C GLY A 1094 10.53 13.37 33.09
N ASP A 1095 9.71 12.35 33.37
CA ASP A 1095 8.40 12.15 32.75
C ASP A 1095 7.28 12.98 33.40
N LYS A 1096 7.61 13.77 34.44
CA LYS A 1096 6.65 14.60 35.18
C LYS A 1096 6.58 16.00 34.59
N TRP A 1097 5.36 16.43 34.25
CA TRP A 1097 5.11 17.74 33.67
C TRP A 1097 4.29 18.60 34.62
N TYR A 1098 4.59 19.89 34.65
CA TYR A 1098 3.92 20.90 35.48
C TYR A 1098 3.67 22.13 34.63
N TYR A 1099 2.76 23.00 35.06
CA TYR A 1099 2.57 24.30 34.43
C TYR A 1099 2.59 25.42 35.47
N PHE A 1100 3.27 26.50 35.12
CA PHE A 1100 3.38 27.71 35.94
C PHE A 1100 2.66 28.86 35.26
N ASP A 1101 1.78 29.53 35.99
CA ASP A 1101 0.98 30.63 35.49
C ASP A 1101 1.83 31.89 35.15
N ASN A 1102 1.16 32.95 34.70
CA ASN A 1102 1.83 34.22 34.36
C ASN A 1102 2.58 34.87 35.53
N ASN A 1103 2.19 34.57 36.77
CA ASN A 1103 2.84 35.08 37.99
C ASN A 1103 4.02 34.19 38.42
N GLY A 1104 4.09 32.98 37.90
CA GLY A 1104 5.14 31.99 38.16
C GLY A 1104 4.77 30.97 39.23
N TYR A 1105 3.47 30.79 39.51
CA TYR A 1105 2.96 29.82 40.47
C TYR A 1105 2.43 28.57 39.78
N MET A 1106 2.69 27.41 40.38
CA MET A 1106 2.26 26.10 39.88
C MET A 1106 0.73 26.00 39.92
N VAL A 1107 0.13 25.54 38.82
CA VAL A 1107 -1.33 25.35 38.72
C VAL A 1107 -1.75 23.92 39.09
N THR A 1108 -3.01 23.75 39.44
CA THR A 1108 -3.66 22.45 39.70
C THR A 1108 -5.07 22.42 39.07
N GLY A 1109 -5.68 21.24 38.99
CA GLY A 1109 -7.02 21.03 38.44
C GLY A 1109 -7.12 21.18 36.92
N ALA A 1110 -8.35 21.35 36.42
CA ALA A 1110 -8.61 21.59 35.01
C ALA A 1110 -8.16 23.01 34.61
N GLN A 1111 -7.38 23.12 33.54
CA GLN A 1111 -6.80 24.37 33.06
C GLN A 1111 -6.94 24.49 31.55
N SER A 1112 -7.35 25.66 31.06
CA SER A 1112 -7.38 25.97 29.62
C SER A 1112 -6.19 26.87 29.29
N ILE A 1113 -5.15 26.29 28.67
CA ILE A 1113 -3.89 26.96 28.36
C ILE A 1113 -3.81 27.11 26.85
N ASN A 1114 -3.77 28.36 26.37
CA ASN A 1114 -3.73 28.68 24.93
C ASN A 1114 -4.85 27.98 24.11
N GLY A 1115 -6.04 27.88 24.68
CA GLY A 1115 -7.21 27.25 24.04
C GLY A 1115 -7.21 25.71 24.08
N VAL A 1116 -6.25 25.09 24.77
CA VAL A 1116 -6.17 23.64 24.94
C VAL A 1116 -6.44 23.27 26.40
N ASN A 1117 -7.27 22.24 26.61
CA ASN A 1117 -7.64 21.78 27.94
C ASN A 1117 -6.63 20.77 28.48
N TYR A 1118 -6.18 21.02 29.71
CA TYR A 1118 -5.26 20.19 30.47
C TYR A 1118 -5.84 19.90 31.84
N TYR A 1119 -5.31 18.89 32.52
CA TYR A 1119 -5.64 18.60 33.90
C TYR A 1119 -4.36 18.36 34.69
N PHE A 1120 -4.26 18.99 35.85
CA PHE A 1120 -3.13 18.85 36.76
C PHE A 1120 -3.64 18.29 38.09
N LEU A 1121 -2.98 17.26 38.61
CA LEU A 1121 -3.31 16.63 39.88
C LEU A 1121 -3.02 17.60 41.05
N SER A 1122 -3.36 17.22 42.29
CA SER A 1122 -3.26 18.14 43.44
C SER A 1122 -1.83 18.57 43.77
N ASN A 1123 -0.83 17.79 43.36
CA ASN A 1123 0.60 18.11 43.41
C ASN A 1123 1.12 18.86 42.16
N GLY A 1124 0.23 19.28 41.27
CA GLY A 1124 0.57 19.99 40.02
C GLY A 1124 1.05 19.10 38.88
N LEU A 1125 1.09 17.77 39.06
CA LEU A 1125 1.48 16.85 37.99
C LEU A 1125 0.43 16.84 36.87
N GLN A 1126 0.85 17.10 35.63
CA GLN A 1126 0.00 17.02 34.45
C GLN A 1126 -0.48 15.58 34.24
N LEU A 1127 -1.79 15.42 34.06
CA LEU A 1127 -2.39 14.16 33.68
C LEU A 1127 -2.07 13.87 32.21
N ARG A 1128 -1.37 12.75 31.95
CA ARG A 1128 -0.93 12.34 30.61
C ARG A 1128 -1.21 10.85 30.40
N ASP A 1129 -1.55 10.49 29.18
CA ASP A 1129 -1.92 9.13 28.74
C ASP A 1129 -2.92 8.45 29.69
N ALA A 1130 -3.93 9.19 30.15
CA ALA A 1130 -4.80 8.76 31.24
C ALA A 1130 -6.26 9.14 31.04
N ILE A 1131 -7.14 8.29 31.55
CA ILE A 1131 -8.59 8.51 31.56
C ILE A 1131 -9.00 9.13 32.88
N LEU A 1132 -9.67 10.27 32.83
CA LEU A 1132 -10.34 10.91 33.95
C LEU A 1132 -11.82 10.56 33.93
N LYS A 1133 -12.33 9.94 34.99
CA LYS A 1133 -13.77 9.79 35.24
C LYS A 1133 -14.26 10.98 36.08
N ASN A 1134 -15.12 11.80 35.50
CA ASN A 1134 -15.74 12.94 36.15
C ASN A 1134 -16.79 12.48 37.17
N GLU A 1135 -17.23 13.38 38.06
CA GLU A 1135 -18.24 13.08 39.09
C GLU A 1135 -19.60 12.65 38.52
N ASP A 1136 -19.95 13.12 37.32
CA ASP A 1136 -21.17 12.74 36.59
C ASP A 1136 -21.09 11.35 35.93
N GLY A 1137 -19.92 10.70 35.98
CA GLY A 1137 -19.66 9.39 35.40
C GLY A 1137 -19.18 9.41 33.94
N THR A 1138 -19.05 10.58 33.31
CA THR A 1138 -18.44 10.72 31.99
C THR A 1138 -16.93 10.50 32.06
N TYR A 1139 -16.33 10.16 30.92
CA TYR A 1139 -14.90 9.90 30.82
C TYR A 1139 -14.26 10.91 29.88
N ALA A 1140 -13.20 11.57 30.33
CA ALA A 1140 -12.32 12.37 29.48
C ALA A 1140 -10.97 11.66 29.32
N TYR A 1141 -10.32 11.82 28.18
CA TYR A 1141 -8.99 11.28 27.94
C TYR A 1141 -7.99 12.40 27.73
N TYR A 1142 -6.86 12.30 28.43
CA TYR A 1142 -5.72 13.18 28.29
C TYR A 1142 -4.59 12.41 27.62
N GLY A 1143 -4.15 12.88 26.45
CA GLY A 1143 -3.13 12.23 25.63
C GLY A 1143 -1.76 12.15 26.30
N ASN A 1144 -0.82 11.49 25.63
CA ASN A 1144 0.57 11.45 26.09
C ASN A 1144 1.22 12.85 26.15
N ASP A 1145 0.71 13.85 25.44
CA ASP A 1145 1.12 15.26 25.56
C ASP A 1145 0.35 16.04 26.64
N GLY A 1146 -0.57 15.37 27.33
CA GLY A 1146 -1.45 15.90 28.36
C GLY A 1146 -2.65 16.68 27.84
N ARG A 1147 -2.84 16.81 26.52
CA ARG A 1147 -4.01 17.50 25.97
C ARG A 1147 -5.26 16.65 26.13
N ARG A 1148 -6.38 17.26 26.51
CA ARG A 1148 -7.69 16.61 26.49
C ARG A 1148 -8.14 16.42 25.05
N TYR A 1149 -8.63 15.23 24.73
CA TYR A 1149 -9.25 14.96 23.44
C TYR A 1149 -10.67 15.52 23.42
N GLU A 1150 -10.90 16.48 22.54
CA GLU A 1150 -12.19 17.19 22.47
C GLU A 1150 -13.19 16.49 21.54
N ASN A 1151 -12.86 16.31 20.26
CA ASN A 1151 -13.80 15.82 19.25
C ASN A 1151 -13.15 14.84 18.27
N GLY A 1152 -13.92 13.90 17.77
CA GLY A 1152 -13.54 13.00 16.68
C GLY A 1152 -12.84 11.72 17.14
N TYR A 1153 -12.20 11.04 16.19
CA TYR A 1153 -11.58 9.73 16.41
C TYR A 1153 -10.12 9.85 16.80
N TYR A 1154 -9.66 8.98 17.70
CA TYR A 1154 -8.26 8.85 18.04
C TYR A 1154 -7.82 7.38 18.03
N GLN A 1155 -6.67 7.12 17.42
CA GLN A 1155 -6.08 5.79 17.32
C GLN A 1155 -5.11 5.55 18.48
N PHE A 1156 -5.48 4.66 19.40
CA PHE A 1156 -4.64 4.31 20.55
C PHE A 1156 -3.60 3.25 20.22
N MET A 1157 -3.94 2.33 19.33
CA MET A 1157 -3.08 1.27 18.83
C MET A 1157 -3.46 0.99 17.38
N SER A 1158 -2.58 0.34 16.63
CA SER A 1158 -2.88 -0.06 15.25
C SER A 1158 -4.24 -0.77 15.18
N GLY A 1159 -5.16 -0.18 14.43
CA GLY A 1159 -6.54 -0.64 14.25
C GLY A 1159 -7.54 -0.36 15.38
N VAL A 1160 -7.13 0.21 16.52
CA VAL A 1160 -7.99 0.43 17.69
C VAL A 1160 -8.29 1.92 17.89
N TRP A 1161 -9.56 2.26 17.81
CA TRP A 1161 -10.03 3.65 17.81
C TRP A 1161 -10.92 3.94 19.02
N ARG A 1162 -10.85 5.16 19.53
CA ARG A 1162 -11.85 5.75 20.43
C ARG A 1162 -12.47 6.98 19.76
N HIS A 1163 -13.61 7.42 20.25
CA HIS A 1163 -14.27 8.63 19.78
C HIS A 1163 -14.61 9.54 20.95
N PHE A 1164 -14.51 10.86 20.72
CA PHE A 1164 -14.80 11.89 21.71
C PHE A 1164 -15.79 12.91 21.16
N ASN A 1165 -16.68 13.38 22.02
CA ASN A 1165 -17.61 14.47 21.75
C ASN A 1165 -17.49 15.49 22.89
N ASN A 1166 -17.06 16.70 22.57
CA ASN A 1166 -16.89 17.80 23.53
C ASN A 1166 -16.10 17.43 24.80
N GLY A 1167 -15.06 16.60 24.65
CA GLY A 1167 -14.22 16.11 25.75
C GLY A 1167 -14.65 14.77 26.32
N GLU A 1168 -15.83 14.27 25.97
CA GLU A 1168 -16.41 13.04 26.53
C GLU A 1168 -16.19 11.84 25.61
N MET A 1169 -15.62 10.77 26.16
CA MET A 1169 -15.38 9.51 25.48
C MET A 1169 -16.70 8.79 25.20
N SER A 1170 -16.93 8.45 23.93
CA SER A 1170 -18.09 7.70 23.49
C SER A 1170 -18.04 6.25 23.98
N VAL A 1171 -19.16 5.76 24.51
CA VAL A 1171 -19.36 4.38 24.98
C VAL A 1171 -20.74 3.86 24.57
N GLY A 1172 -20.85 2.57 24.30
CA GLY A 1172 -22.08 1.95 23.80
C GLY A 1172 -22.43 2.34 22.37
N LEU A 1173 -23.72 2.27 22.03
CA LEU A 1173 -24.23 2.68 20.71
C LEU A 1173 -24.18 4.21 20.60
N THR A 1174 -23.37 4.72 19.68
CA THR A 1174 -23.15 6.16 19.48
C THR A 1174 -23.49 6.55 18.04
N VAL A 1175 -24.18 7.68 17.85
CA VAL A 1175 -24.47 8.23 16.52
C VAL A 1175 -23.40 9.26 16.16
N ILE A 1176 -22.70 9.04 15.04
CA ILE A 1176 -21.64 9.91 14.53
C ILE A 1176 -21.93 10.12 13.03
N ASP A 1177 -22.14 11.38 12.62
CA ASP A 1177 -22.47 11.76 11.24
C ASP A 1177 -23.65 10.95 10.63
N GLY A 1178 -24.69 10.72 11.46
CA GLY A 1178 -25.87 9.94 11.08
C GLY A 1178 -25.68 8.42 11.05
N GLN A 1179 -24.46 7.93 11.28
CA GLN A 1179 -24.15 6.50 11.34
C GLN A 1179 -24.07 6.03 12.79
N VAL A 1180 -24.56 4.82 13.05
CA VAL A 1180 -24.49 4.21 14.39
C VAL A 1180 -23.23 3.36 14.49
N GLN A 1181 -22.45 3.57 15.52
CA GLN A 1181 -21.27 2.78 15.84
C GLN A 1181 -21.37 2.24 17.27
N TYR A 1182 -20.44 1.37 17.65
CA TYR A 1182 -20.38 0.84 19.00
C TYR A 1182 -18.98 0.98 19.59
N PHE A 1183 -18.93 1.49 20.81
CA PHE A 1183 -17.71 1.58 21.60
C PHE A 1183 -17.89 0.74 22.87
N ASP A 1184 -16.92 -0.07 23.26
CA ASP A 1184 -17.03 -0.86 24.48
C ASP A 1184 -16.88 -0.01 25.76
N GLU A 1185 -16.90 -0.63 26.94
CA GLU A 1185 -16.73 0.06 28.23
C GLU A 1185 -15.36 0.74 28.40
N MET A 1186 -14.40 0.45 27.51
CA MET A 1186 -13.09 1.09 27.42
C MET A 1186 -13.06 2.17 26.34
N GLY A 1187 -14.19 2.46 25.70
CA GLY A 1187 -14.31 3.38 24.58
C GLY A 1187 -13.74 2.85 23.27
N TYR A 1188 -13.36 1.56 23.17
CA TYR A 1188 -12.79 1.02 21.94
C TYR A 1188 -13.89 0.70 20.93
N GLN A 1189 -13.73 1.23 19.72
CA GLN A 1189 -14.64 1.07 18.61
C GLN A 1189 -14.70 -0.41 18.18
N ALA A 1190 -15.90 -0.90 17.93
CA ALA A 1190 -16.11 -2.18 17.29
C ALA A 1190 -15.93 -2.07 15.77
N LYS A 1191 -14.91 -2.75 15.24
CA LYS A 1191 -14.67 -2.87 13.80
C LYS A 1191 -14.53 -4.34 13.40
N GLY A 1192 -15.30 -4.75 12.40
CA GLY A 1192 -15.25 -6.08 11.81
C GLY A 1192 -15.69 -7.21 12.75
N LYS A 1193 -16.63 -6.94 13.67
CA LYS A 1193 -17.06 -7.91 14.67
C LYS A 1193 -18.54 -7.82 14.99
N PHE A 1194 -19.10 -8.96 15.41
CA PHE A 1194 -20.42 -9.04 16.01
C PHE A 1194 -20.35 -8.61 17.48
N VAL A 1195 -21.33 -7.82 17.91
CA VAL A 1195 -21.46 -7.35 19.29
C VAL A 1195 -22.88 -7.66 19.76
N THR A 1196 -23.00 -8.23 20.97
CA THR A 1196 -24.28 -8.32 21.67
C THR A 1196 -24.42 -7.08 22.52
N THR A 1197 -25.37 -6.21 22.17
CA THR A 1197 -25.61 -4.95 22.87
C THR A 1197 -26.44 -5.16 24.13
N ALA A 1198 -26.59 -4.11 24.95
CA ALA A 1198 -27.29 -4.19 26.24
C ALA A 1198 -28.76 -4.65 26.15
N ASP A 1199 -29.42 -4.48 24.99
CA ASP A 1199 -30.76 -4.99 24.69
C ASP A 1199 -30.79 -6.49 24.33
N GLY A 1200 -29.64 -7.19 24.40
CA GLY A 1200 -29.48 -8.60 24.09
C GLY A 1200 -29.47 -8.94 22.60
N LYS A 1201 -29.52 -7.94 21.71
CA LYS A 1201 -29.53 -8.16 20.26
C LYS A 1201 -28.10 -8.21 19.70
N ILE A 1202 -27.91 -9.04 18.68
CA ILE A 1202 -26.65 -9.17 17.95
C ILE A 1202 -26.63 -8.18 16.80
N ARG A 1203 -25.57 -7.38 16.70
CA ARG A 1203 -25.31 -6.40 15.63
C ARG A 1203 -23.91 -6.61 15.08
N TYR A 1204 -23.65 -6.14 13.86
CA TYR A 1204 -22.32 -6.18 13.25
C TYR A 1204 -21.87 -4.79 12.84
N PHE A 1205 -20.59 -4.50 13.07
CA PHE A 1205 -19.96 -3.23 12.75
C PHE A 1205 -18.87 -3.43 11.71
N ASP A 1206 -18.88 -2.59 10.68
CA ASP A 1206 -18.00 -2.66 9.52
C ASP A 1206 -16.51 -2.75 9.90
N LYS A 1207 -15.73 -3.48 9.09
CA LYS A 1207 -14.30 -3.69 9.32
C LYS A 1207 -13.48 -2.41 9.10
N GLN A 1208 -13.91 -1.52 8.21
CA GLN A 1208 -13.18 -0.30 7.87
C GLN A 1208 -13.69 0.93 8.61
N SER A 1209 -15.00 1.16 8.64
CA SER A 1209 -15.61 2.36 9.24
C SER A 1209 -16.04 2.15 10.70
N GLY A 1210 -16.36 0.92 11.10
CA GLY A 1210 -17.02 0.64 12.38
C GLY A 1210 -18.51 1.00 12.39
N ASN A 1211 -19.09 1.34 11.24
CA ASN A 1211 -20.52 1.63 11.10
C ASN A 1211 -21.36 0.35 11.21
N MET A 1212 -22.50 0.45 11.87
CA MET A 1212 -23.45 -0.64 12.02
C MET A 1212 -24.05 -0.99 10.66
N TYR A 1213 -23.92 -2.26 10.28
CA TYR A 1213 -24.56 -2.76 9.08
C TYR A 1213 -26.08 -2.90 9.26
N ARG A 1214 -26.83 -2.56 8.20
CA ARG A 1214 -28.30 -2.63 8.13
C ARG A 1214 -28.74 -3.19 6.78
N ASN A 1215 -29.92 -3.82 6.79
CA ASN A 1215 -30.62 -4.36 5.61
C ASN A 1215 -29.73 -5.20 4.68
N ARG A 1216 -28.83 -6.02 5.24
CA ARG A 1216 -27.83 -6.77 4.46
C ARG A 1216 -27.40 -8.08 5.11
N PHE A 1217 -26.86 -8.95 4.26
CA PHE A 1217 -26.20 -10.18 4.68
C PHE A 1217 -24.77 -9.94 5.15
N ILE A 1218 -24.34 -10.69 6.16
CA ILE A 1218 -22.95 -10.71 6.63
C ILE A 1218 -22.55 -12.14 7.00
N GLU A 1219 -21.32 -12.51 6.64
CA GLU A 1219 -20.72 -13.80 6.96
C GLU A 1219 -19.91 -13.71 8.26
N ASN A 1220 -20.06 -14.70 9.13
CA ASN A 1220 -19.25 -14.84 10.34
C ASN A 1220 -17.97 -15.65 10.07
N GLU A 1221 -17.10 -15.75 11.08
CA GLU A 1221 -15.82 -16.46 10.99
C GLU A 1221 -15.95 -17.97 10.66
N GLU A 1222 -17.13 -18.56 10.87
CA GLU A 1222 -17.43 -19.97 10.56
C GLU A 1222 -17.98 -20.17 9.13
N GLY A 1223 -18.02 -19.12 8.30
CA GLY A 1223 -18.60 -19.15 6.96
C GLY A 1223 -20.14 -19.24 6.96
N LYS A 1224 -20.78 -18.81 8.05
CA LYS A 1224 -22.23 -18.80 8.22
C LYS A 1224 -22.79 -17.40 8.04
N TRP A 1225 -23.94 -17.33 7.38
CA TRP A 1225 -24.55 -16.08 6.99
C TRP A 1225 -25.60 -15.64 8.01
N LEU A 1226 -25.63 -14.35 8.32
CA LEU A 1226 -26.66 -13.68 9.10
C LEU A 1226 -27.25 -12.55 8.26
N TYR A 1227 -28.49 -12.15 8.54
CA TYR A 1227 -29.08 -10.96 7.94
C TYR A 1227 -29.39 -9.93 9.01
N LEU A 1228 -28.91 -8.70 8.81
CA LEU A 1228 -29.16 -7.59 9.72
C LEU A 1228 -30.35 -6.79 9.18
N GLY A 1229 -31.37 -6.63 10.01
CA GLY A 1229 -32.59 -5.91 9.66
C GLY A 1229 -32.39 -4.40 9.60
N GLU A 1230 -33.51 -3.68 9.52
CA GLU A 1230 -33.53 -2.22 9.44
C GLU A 1230 -32.95 -1.56 10.71
N ASP A 1231 -33.19 -2.14 11.88
CA ASP A 1231 -32.64 -1.70 13.17
C ASP A 1231 -31.16 -2.12 13.37
N GLY A 1232 -30.57 -2.78 12.37
CA GLY A 1232 -29.21 -3.34 12.38
C GLY A 1232 -29.05 -4.64 13.18
N ALA A 1233 -30.11 -5.13 13.83
CA ALA A 1233 -30.05 -6.37 14.58
C ALA A 1233 -30.19 -7.58 13.66
N ALA A 1234 -29.50 -8.68 14.01
CA ALA A 1234 -29.64 -9.95 13.32
C ALA A 1234 -31.07 -10.48 13.46
N VAL A 1235 -31.72 -10.74 12.33
CA VAL A 1235 -33.08 -11.30 12.29
C VAL A 1235 -33.06 -12.78 12.67
N THR A 1236 -34.19 -13.27 13.19
CA THR A 1236 -34.37 -14.68 13.57
C THR A 1236 -35.70 -15.22 13.03
N GLY A 1237 -35.85 -16.54 12.97
CA GLY A 1237 -37.05 -17.21 12.48
C GLY A 1237 -37.24 -17.12 10.97
N SER A 1238 -38.48 -17.31 10.50
CA SER A 1238 -38.81 -17.21 9.08
C SER A 1238 -38.88 -15.76 8.64
N GLN A 1239 -38.19 -15.42 7.55
CA GLN A 1239 -38.08 -14.06 7.02
C GLN A 1239 -38.25 -14.08 5.50
N THR A 1240 -38.86 -13.04 4.94
CA THR A 1240 -38.89 -12.84 3.49
C THR A 1240 -38.02 -11.64 3.14
N ILE A 1241 -36.91 -11.91 2.44
CA ILE A 1241 -35.90 -10.90 2.10
C ILE A 1241 -35.67 -10.98 0.60
N ASN A 1242 -35.88 -9.87 -0.12
CA ASN A 1242 -35.76 -9.79 -1.58
C ASN A 1242 -36.56 -10.89 -2.32
N GLY A 1243 -37.75 -11.22 -1.81
CA GLY A 1243 -38.62 -12.27 -2.36
C GLY A 1243 -38.21 -13.71 -2.02
N GLN A 1244 -37.05 -13.92 -1.41
CA GLN A 1244 -36.62 -15.23 -0.92
C GLN A 1244 -37.21 -15.49 0.46
N HIS A 1245 -37.69 -16.70 0.68
CA HIS A 1245 -38.22 -17.16 1.95
C HIS A 1245 -37.13 -17.90 2.71
N LEU A 1246 -36.55 -17.24 3.69
CA LEU A 1246 -35.38 -17.69 4.42
C LEU A 1246 -35.76 -18.07 5.86
N TYR A 1247 -34.84 -18.76 6.53
CA TYR A 1247 -34.97 -19.08 7.94
C TYR A 1247 -33.66 -18.86 8.67
N PHE A 1248 -33.71 -18.17 9.80
CA PHE A 1248 -32.58 -17.87 10.66
C PHE A 1248 -32.80 -18.51 12.03
N ARG A 1249 -31.76 -19.14 12.59
CA ARG A 1249 -31.79 -19.73 13.94
C ARG A 1249 -31.85 -18.63 15.01
N ALA A 1250 -32.04 -19.02 16.28
CA ALA A 1250 -32.13 -18.08 17.39
C ALA A 1250 -30.86 -17.23 17.60
N ASN A 1251 -29.69 -17.71 17.15
CA ASN A 1251 -28.44 -16.96 17.12
C ASN A 1251 -28.24 -16.11 15.84
N GLY A 1252 -29.28 -15.99 15.00
CA GLY A 1252 -29.27 -15.20 13.77
C GLY A 1252 -28.68 -15.90 12.54
N VAL A 1253 -28.20 -17.16 12.65
CA VAL A 1253 -27.58 -17.88 11.52
C VAL A 1253 -28.61 -18.42 10.53
N GLN A 1254 -28.44 -18.10 9.25
CA GLN A 1254 -29.23 -18.58 8.12
C GLN A 1254 -29.11 -20.10 7.95
N VAL A 1255 -30.23 -20.75 7.69
CA VAL A 1255 -30.30 -22.16 7.32
C VAL A 1255 -30.08 -22.30 5.81
N LYS A 1256 -29.10 -23.10 5.40
CA LYS A 1256 -28.79 -23.40 3.99
C LYS A 1256 -28.50 -24.89 3.83
N GLY A 1257 -29.18 -25.55 2.90
CA GLY A 1257 -28.98 -26.98 2.61
C GLY A 1257 -29.49 -27.92 3.69
N GLU A 1258 -30.45 -27.48 4.50
CA GLU A 1258 -30.97 -28.24 5.64
C GLU A 1258 -32.50 -28.21 5.67
N PHE A 1259 -33.07 -29.21 6.36
CA PHE A 1259 -34.49 -29.31 6.61
C PHE A 1259 -34.86 -28.55 7.90
N VAL A 1260 -35.97 -27.83 7.88
CA VAL A 1260 -36.58 -27.25 9.07
C VAL A 1260 -37.95 -27.88 9.25
N THR A 1261 -38.22 -28.35 10.46
CA THR A 1261 -39.54 -28.86 10.84
C THR A 1261 -40.23 -27.83 11.71
N ASP A 1262 -41.41 -27.40 11.30
CA ASP A 1262 -42.20 -26.48 12.10
C ASP A 1262 -42.91 -27.19 13.27
N ARG A 1263 -43.67 -26.44 14.05
CA ARG A 1263 -44.39 -26.96 15.23
C ARG A 1263 -45.52 -27.95 14.88
N TYR A 1264 -45.92 -28.04 13.61
CA TYR A 1264 -46.98 -28.94 13.13
C TYR A 1264 -46.41 -30.20 12.47
N GLY A 1265 -45.09 -30.40 12.53
CA GLY A 1265 -44.42 -31.54 11.89
C GLY A 1265 -44.28 -31.39 10.38
N ARG A 1266 -44.54 -30.21 9.81
CA ARG A 1266 -44.37 -29.97 8.37
C ARG A 1266 -42.91 -29.67 8.08
N ILE A 1267 -42.40 -30.31 7.05
CA ILE A 1267 -40.99 -30.26 6.69
C ILE A 1267 -40.82 -29.30 5.50
N SER A 1268 -39.92 -28.33 5.66
CA SER A 1268 -39.42 -27.47 4.59
C SER A 1268 -37.92 -27.69 4.40
N TYR A 1269 -37.43 -27.40 3.20
CA TYR A 1269 -36.00 -27.46 2.88
C TYR A 1269 -35.55 -26.14 2.30
N TYR A 1270 -34.38 -25.68 2.72
CA TYR A 1270 -33.79 -24.42 2.26
C TYR A 1270 -32.61 -24.72 1.36
N ASP A 1271 -32.56 -24.10 0.19
CA ASP A 1271 -31.53 -24.32 -0.83
C ASP A 1271 -30.10 -24.19 -0.27
N SER A 1272 -29.18 -25.03 -0.73
CA SER A 1272 -27.81 -25.05 -0.22
C SER A 1272 -27.00 -23.81 -0.61
N ASN A 1273 -27.33 -23.18 -1.75
CA ASN A 1273 -26.63 -22.02 -2.26
C ASN A 1273 -27.31 -20.71 -1.84
N SER A 1274 -28.62 -20.56 -2.03
CA SER A 1274 -29.33 -19.31 -1.69
C SER A 1274 -29.89 -19.30 -0.27
N GLY A 1275 -30.18 -20.47 0.30
CA GLY A 1275 -30.97 -20.58 1.53
C GLY A 1275 -32.45 -20.29 1.34
N ASP A 1276 -32.95 -20.21 0.10
CA ASP A 1276 -34.36 -20.00 -0.21
C ASP A 1276 -35.19 -21.27 -0.01
N GLN A 1277 -36.40 -21.13 0.52
CA GLN A 1277 -37.31 -22.24 0.76
C GLN A 1277 -37.72 -22.87 -0.57
N ILE A 1278 -37.43 -24.16 -0.73
CA ILE A 1278 -37.76 -24.88 -1.95
C ILE A 1278 -39.28 -25.03 -2.10
N ARG A 1279 -39.80 -24.67 -3.27
CA ARG A 1279 -41.22 -24.77 -3.66
C ARG A 1279 -41.38 -25.38 -5.04
N ASN A 1280 -42.45 -26.15 -5.25
CA ASN A 1280 -42.80 -26.86 -6.49
C ASN A 1280 -41.67 -27.66 -7.14
N ARG A 1281 -40.73 -28.19 -6.35
CA ARG A 1281 -39.48 -28.78 -6.86
C ARG A 1281 -39.08 -30.01 -6.08
N PHE A 1282 -38.32 -30.86 -6.76
CA PHE A 1282 -37.67 -32.01 -6.17
C PHE A 1282 -36.35 -31.62 -5.49
N VAL A 1283 -36.08 -32.24 -4.35
CA VAL A 1283 -34.79 -32.17 -3.64
C VAL A 1283 -34.30 -33.57 -3.37
N ARG A 1284 -33.00 -33.80 -3.51
CA ARG A 1284 -32.34 -35.03 -3.13
C ARG A 1284 -31.46 -34.77 -1.90
N ASN A 1285 -31.69 -35.49 -0.82
CA ASN A 1285 -30.84 -35.38 0.37
C ASN A 1285 -29.52 -36.15 0.19
N ALA A 1286 -28.62 -36.06 1.18
CA ALA A 1286 -27.32 -36.74 1.17
C ALA A 1286 -27.45 -38.28 1.10
N GLN A 1287 -28.52 -38.86 1.66
CA GLN A 1287 -28.81 -40.30 1.60
C GLN A 1287 -29.37 -40.74 0.24
N GLY A 1288 -29.49 -39.82 -0.72
CA GLY A 1288 -29.97 -40.08 -2.07
C GLY A 1288 -31.49 -40.22 -2.19
N GLN A 1289 -32.23 -39.88 -1.13
CA GLN A 1289 -33.68 -39.91 -1.07
C GLN A 1289 -34.27 -38.64 -1.67
N TRP A 1290 -35.36 -38.79 -2.40
CA TRP A 1290 -36.02 -37.69 -3.10
C TRP A 1290 -37.24 -37.19 -2.31
N PHE A 1291 -37.43 -35.89 -2.28
CA PHE A 1291 -38.57 -35.19 -1.71
C PHE A 1291 -39.14 -34.27 -2.76
N TYR A 1292 -40.45 -34.00 -2.71
CA TYR A 1292 -41.07 -32.96 -3.52
C TYR A 1292 -41.74 -31.95 -2.60
N PHE A 1293 -41.44 -30.67 -2.78
CA PHE A 1293 -42.04 -29.59 -2.00
C PHE A 1293 -43.15 -28.94 -2.81
N ASP A 1294 -44.30 -28.72 -2.17
CA ASP A 1294 -45.46 -28.09 -2.79
C ASP A 1294 -45.27 -26.56 -2.97
N ASN A 1295 -46.33 -25.88 -3.42
CA ASN A 1295 -46.31 -24.44 -3.65
C ASN A 1295 -46.12 -23.62 -2.36
N ASN A 1296 -46.43 -24.20 -1.19
CA ASN A 1296 -46.26 -23.57 0.10
C ASN A 1296 -44.89 -23.91 0.74
N GLY A 1297 -44.08 -24.73 0.06
CA GLY A 1297 -42.74 -25.11 0.49
C GLY A 1297 -42.72 -26.25 1.51
N TYR A 1298 -43.76 -27.09 1.55
CA TYR A 1298 -43.82 -28.26 2.42
C TYR A 1298 -43.66 -29.56 1.63
N ALA A 1299 -42.95 -30.53 2.22
CA ALA A 1299 -42.77 -31.85 1.61
C ALA A 1299 -44.12 -32.56 1.45
N VAL A 1300 -44.44 -33.02 0.23
CA VAL A 1300 -45.66 -33.76 -0.06
C VAL A 1300 -45.57 -35.20 0.45
N THR A 1301 -46.72 -35.76 0.79
CA THR A 1301 -46.87 -37.17 1.19
C THR A 1301 -48.00 -37.84 0.40
N GLY A 1302 -47.99 -39.17 0.34
CA GLY A 1302 -48.98 -40.01 -0.36
C GLY A 1302 -48.81 -40.07 -1.87
N ALA A 1303 -49.83 -40.58 -2.56
CA ALA A 1303 -49.87 -40.63 -4.03
C ALA A 1303 -50.05 -39.22 -4.61
N ARG A 1304 -49.19 -38.84 -5.57
CA ARG A 1304 -49.19 -37.51 -6.22
C ARG A 1304 -48.93 -37.64 -7.70
N THR A 1305 -49.60 -36.81 -8.50
CA THR A 1305 -49.27 -36.64 -9.91
C THR A 1305 -48.49 -35.34 -10.07
N ILE A 1306 -47.24 -35.43 -10.52
CA ILE A 1306 -46.32 -34.30 -10.67
C ILE A 1306 -45.71 -34.39 -12.06
N ASN A 1307 -45.87 -33.35 -12.88
CA ASN A 1307 -45.40 -33.30 -14.27
C ASN A 1307 -45.84 -34.52 -15.12
N GLY A 1308 -47.07 -34.98 -14.91
CA GLY A 1308 -47.64 -36.16 -15.58
C GLY A 1308 -47.16 -37.51 -15.05
N GLN A 1309 -46.15 -37.54 -14.17
CA GLN A 1309 -45.70 -38.76 -13.51
C GLN A 1309 -46.57 -39.05 -12.29
N HIS A 1310 -46.93 -40.31 -12.12
CA HIS A 1310 -47.69 -40.78 -10.97
C HIS A 1310 -46.72 -41.33 -9.94
N LEU A 1311 -46.51 -40.59 -8.87
CA LEU A 1311 -45.49 -40.83 -7.86
C LEU A 1311 -46.14 -41.17 -6.51
N TYR A 1312 -45.33 -41.68 -5.58
CA TYR A 1312 -45.77 -41.93 -4.20
C TYR A 1312 -44.69 -41.47 -3.23
N PHE A 1313 -45.10 -40.77 -2.17
CA PHE A 1313 -44.22 -40.28 -1.11
C PHE A 1313 -44.65 -40.87 0.22
N ARG A 1314 -43.69 -41.33 1.02
CA ARG A 1314 -43.92 -41.84 2.38
C ARG A 1314 -44.39 -40.71 3.32
N ALA A 1315 -44.83 -41.06 4.52
CA ALA A 1315 -45.29 -40.09 5.53
C ALA A 1315 -44.19 -39.09 5.96
N ASN A 1316 -42.92 -39.44 5.82
CA ASN A 1316 -41.78 -38.55 6.05
C ASN A 1316 -41.38 -37.72 4.81
N GLY A 1317 -42.13 -37.79 3.70
CA GLY A 1317 -41.87 -37.04 2.47
C GLY A 1317 -40.96 -37.73 1.45
N VAL A 1318 -40.44 -38.93 1.73
CA VAL A 1318 -39.51 -39.62 0.80
C VAL A 1318 -40.27 -40.28 -0.36
N GLN A 1319 -39.88 -39.97 -1.59
CA GLN A 1319 -40.37 -40.61 -2.82
C GLN A 1319 -40.00 -42.09 -2.85
N VAL A 1320 -40.97 -42.92 -3.24
CA VAL A 1320 -40.79 -44.34 -3.49
C VAL A 1320 -40.25 -44.54 -4.91
N LYS A 1321 -39.15 -45.28 -5.06
CA LYS A 1321 -38.52 -45.61 -6.35
C LYS A 1321 -38.00 -47.05 -6.31
N GLY A 1322 -38.34 -47.85 -7.32
CA GLY A 1322 -37.88 -49.25 -7.41
C GLY A 1322 -38.56 -50.21 -6.41
N GLU A 1323 -39.74 -49.84 -5.91
CA GLU A 1323 -40.43 -50.56 -4.86
C GLU A 1323 -41.92 -50.76 -5.21
N PHE A 1324 -42.50 -51.80 -4.63
CA PHE A 1324 -43.93 -52.05 -4.70
C PHE A 1324 -44.66 -51.27 -3.61
N VAL A 1325 -45.79 -50.66 -3.96
CA VAL A 1325 -46.73 -50.08 -2.99
C VAL A 1325 -48.03 -50.85 -3.12
N THR A 1326 -48.52 -51.34 -1.99
CA THR A 1326 -49.84 -51.94 -1.90
C THR A 1326 -50.79 -50.91 -1.34
N ASP A 1327 -51.85 -50.60 -2.09
CA ASP A 1327 -52.88 -49.71 -1.58
C ASP A 1327 -53.79 -50.43 -0.55
N ARG A 1328 -54.71 -49.67 0.04
CA ARG A 1328 -55.67 -50.19 1.02
C ARG A 1328 -56.61 -51.30 0.49
N HIS A 1329 -56.71 -51.48 -0.83
CA HIS A 1329 -57.55 -52.50 -1.48
C HIS A 1329 -56.76 -53.76 -1.85
N GLY A 1330 -55.49 -53.85 -1.45
CA GLY A 1330 -54.61 -54.96 -1.79
C GLY A 1330 -54.10 -54.92 -3.23
N ARG A 1331 -54.30 -53.80 -3.95
CA ARG A 1331 -53.81 -53.65 -5.32
C ARG A 1331 -52.36 -53.22 -5.28
N ILE A 1332 -51.55 -53.92 -6.07
CA ILE A 1332 -50.11 -53.73 -6.11
C ILE A 1332 -49.77 -52.82 -7.29
N SER A 1333 -49.05 -51.74 -7.00
CA SER A 1333 -48.38 -50.89 -7.99
C SER A 1333 -46.88 -50.97 -7.79
N TYR A 1334 -46.13 -50.74 -8.86
CA TYR A 1334 -44.68 -50.65 -8.80
C TYR A 1334 -44.24 -49.30 -9.37
N TYR A 1335 -43.30 -48.66 -8.70
CA TYR A 1335 -42.75 -47.37 -9.11
C TYR A 1335 -41.35 -47.59 -9.67
N ASP A 1336 -41.08 -47.04 -10.85
CA ASP A 1336 -39.83 -47.23 -11.58
C ASP A 1336 -38.60 -46.90 -10.73
N GLY A 1337 -37.53 -47.68 -10.87
CA GLY A 1337 -36.29 -47.48 -10.10
C GLY A 1337 -35.60 -46.16 -10.38
N ASN A 1338 -35.70 -45.67 -11.62
CA ASN A 1338 -34.99 -44.48 -12.08
C ASN A 1338 -35.85 -43.23 -11.99
N SER A 1339 -37.09 -43.26 -12.49
CA SER A 1339 -37.99 -42.09 -12.43
C SER A 1339 -38.81 -42.03 -11.14
N GLY A 1340 -39.17 -43.18 -10.58
CA GLY A 1340 -40.19 -43.28 -9.54
C GLY A 1340 -41.62 -43.17 -10.08
N ASP A 1341 -41.81 -43.23 -11.39
CA ASP A 1341 -43.13 -43.18 -12.04
C ASP A 1341 -43.84 -44.54 -11.94
N GLN A 1342 -45.15 -44.52 -11.73
CA GLN A 1342 -45.97 -45.71 -11.62
C GLN A 1342 -45.93 -46.47 -12.95
N ILE A 1343 -45.52 -47.72 -12.90
CA ILE A 1343 -45.41 -48.56 -14.07
C ILE A 1343 -46.80 -48.92 -14.62
N ARG A 1344 -46.98 -48.73 -15.94
CA ARG A 1344 -48.22 -49.01 -16.70
C ARG A 1344 -47.94 -49.72 -18.02
N ASN A 1345 -48.85 -50.59 -18.44
CA ASN A 1345 -48.86 -51.38 -19.68
C ASN A 1345 -47.54 -52.09 -20.00
N ARG A 1346 -46.84 -52.60 -18.99
CA ARG A 1346 -45.52 -53.22 -19.20
C ARG A 1346 -45.18 -54.26 -18.16
N PHE A 1347 -44.18 -55.06 -18.51
CA PHE A 1347 -43.60 -56.06 -17.64
C PHE A 1347 -42.56 -55.44 -16.69
N VAL A 1348 -42.52 -55.95 -15.46
CA VAL A 1348 -41.47 -55.67 -14.47
C VAL A 1348 -40.96 -57.00 -13.93
N ARG A 1349 -39.64 -57.10 -13.80
CA ARG A 1349 -38.98 -58.23 -13.14
C ARG A 1349 -38.52 -57.79 -11.76
N ASN A 1350 -38.99 -58.45 -10.70
CA ASN A 1350 -38.51 -58.18 -9.35
C ASN A 1350 -37.11 -58.80 -9.11
N ALA A 1351 -36.53 -58.53 -7.94
CA ALA A 1351 -35.21 -59.04 -7.57
C ALA A 1351 -35.15 -60.59 -7.52
N GLN A 1352 -36.27 -61.26 -7.23
CA GLN A 1352 -36.39 -62.72 -7.21
C GLN A 1352 -36.52 -63.33 -8.62
N GLY A 1353 -36.47 -62.51 -9.66
CA GLY A 1353 -36.55 -62.93 -11.06
C GLY A 1353 -37.97 -63.22 -11.54
N GLN A 1354 -38.99 -62.93 -10.72
CA GLN A 1354 -40.40 -63.10 -11.04
C GLN A 1354 -40.91 -61.92 -11.86
N TRP A 1355 -41.79 -62.23 -12.81
CA TRP A 1355 -42.33 -61.25 -13.74
C TRP A 1355 -43.73 -60.83 -13.33
N PHE A 1356 -44.03 -59.55 -13.46
CA PHE A 1356 -45.34 -58.94 -13.23
C PHE A 1356 -45.70 -58.15 -14.48
N TYR A 1357 -46.99 -58.04 -14.79
CA TYR A 1357 -47.46 -57.11 -15.81
C TYR A 1357 -48.43 -56.12 -15.19
N PHE A 1358 -48.18 -54.83 -15.41
CA PHE A 1358 -49.04 -53.76 -14.90
C PHE A 1358 -49.98 -53.28 -16.00
N ASP A 1359 -51.26 -53.15 -15.69
CA ASP A 1359 -52.28 -52.68 -16.61
C ASP A 1359 -52.20 -51.16 -16.87
N ASN A 1360 -53.18 -50.63 -17.61
CA ASN A 1360 -53.23 -49.21 -17.95
C ASN A 1360 -53.45 -48.30 -16.73
N ASN A 1361 -53.99 -48.84 -15.64
CA ASN A 1361 -54.21 -48.12 -14.39
C ASN A 1361 -53.00 -48.23 -13.44
N GLY A 1362 -51.99 -49.02 -13.81
CA GLY A 1362 -50.76 -49.20 -13.05
C GLY A 1362 -50.87 -50.24 -11.94
N TYR A 1363 -51.79 -51.20 -12.08
CA TYR A 1363 -51.97 -52.31 -11.15
C TYR A 1363 -51.51 -53.63 -11.76
N ALA A 1364 -50.89 -54.48 -10.95
CA ALA A 1364 -50.46 -55.81 -11.39
C ALA A 1364 -51.67 -56.66 -11.81
N VAL A 1365 -51.63 -57.24 -13.01
CA VAL A 1365 -52.68 -58.13 -13.52
C VAL A 1365 -52.60 -59.50 -12.86
N THR A 1366 -53.76 -60.16 -12.75
CA THR A 1366 -53.88 -61.55 -12.29
C THR A 1366 -54.71 -62.37 -13.29
N GLY A 1367 -54.57 -63.70 -13.21
CA GLY A 1367 -55.28 -64.68 -14.04
C GLY A 1367 -54.72 -64.85 -15.45
N ALA A 1368 -55.49 -65.51 -16.32
CA ALA A 1368 -55.16 -65.68 -17.73
C ALA A 1368 -55.30 -64.35 -18.49
N ARG A 1369 -54.28 -63.95 -19.25
CA ARG A 1369 -54.22 -62.68 -19.99
C ARG A 1369 -53.56 -62.88 -21.34
N THR A 1370 -54.10 -62.24 -22.37
CA THR A 1370 -53.41 -62.12 -23.66
C THR A 1370 -52.72 -60.76 -23.73
N ILE A 1371 -51.40 -60.76 -23.82
CA ILE A 1371 -50.57 -59.56 -23.86
C ILE A 1371 -49.60 -59.70 -25.04
N ASN A 1372 -49.61 -58.73 -25.96
CA ASN A 1372 -48.78 -58.73 -27.16
C ASN A 1372 -48.88 -60.03 -28.00
N GLY A 1373 -50.09 -60.59 -28.09
CA GLY A 1373 -50.36 -61.85 -28.80
C GLY A 1373 -49.95 -63.12 -28.04
N GLN A 1374 -49.23 -63.00 -26.93
CA GLN A 1374 -48.87 -64.12 -26.06
C GLN A 1374 -50.01 -64.40 -25.07
N HIS A 1375 -50.31 -65.68 -24.87
CA HIS A 1375 -51.29 -66.14 -23.90
C HIS A 1375 -50.57 -66.50 -22.61
N LEU A 1376 -50.71 -65.68 -21.59
CA LEU A 1376 -49.96 -65.72 -20.34
C LEU A 1376 -50.89 -66.00 -19.15
N TYR A 1377 -50.32 -66.38 -18.02
CA TYR A 1377 -51.05 -66.55 -16.76
C TYR A 1377 -50.30 -65.91 -15.60
N PHE A 1378 -51.01 -65.16 -14.74
CA PHE A 1378 -50.47 -64.52 -13.56
C PHE A 1378 -51.18 -65.02 -12.30
N ARG A 1379 -50.41 -65.34 -11.26
CA ARG A 1379 -50.94 -65.77 -9.95
C ARG A 1379 -51.68 -64.62 -9.26
N ALA A 1380 -52.38 -64.92 -8.15
CA ALA A 1380 -53.14 -63.92 -7.39
C ALA A 1380 -52.25 -62.79 -6.81
N ASN A 1381 -50.96 -63.04 -6.60
CA ASN A 1381 -49.99 -62.02 -6.20
C ASN A 1381 -49.40 -61.23 -7.39
N GLY A 1382 -49.84 -61.48 -8.63
CA GLY A 1382 -49.37 -60.81 -9.84
C GLY A 1382 -48.18 -61.45 -10.54
N VAL A 1383 -47.65 -62.58 -10.07
CA VAL A 1383 -46.48 -63.25 -10.67
C VAL A 1383 -46.87 -64.08 -11.90
N GLN A 1384 -46.22 -63.81 -13.04
CA GLN A 1384 -46.32 -64.59 -14.28
C GLN A 1384 -45.84 -66.03 -14.08
N VAL A 1385 -46.60 -66.98 -14.60
CA VAL A 1385 -46.24 -68.39 -14.65
C VAL A 1385 -45.37 -68.67 -15.88
N LYS A 1386 -44.22 -69.33 -15.69
CA LYS A 1386 -43.27 -69.70 -16.76
C LYS A 1386 -42.69 -71.07 -16.45
N GLY A 1387 -42.68 -71.98 -17.42
CA GLY A 1387 -42.11 -73.34 -17.28
C GLY A 1387 -42.94 -74.28 -16.39
N GLU A 1388 -44.22 -73.97 -16.22
CA GLU A 1388 -45.10 -74.69 -15.30
C GLU A 1388 -46.42 -75.03 -15.97
N PHE A 1389 -47.06 -76.08 -15.47
CA PHE A 1389 -48.42 -76.46 -15.85
C PHE A 1389 -49.42 -75.68 -15.00
N VAL A 1390 -50.44 -75.13 -15.65
CA VAL A 1390 -51.62 -74.55 -14.98
C VAL A 1390 -52.81 -75.42 -15.32
N THR A 1391 -53.52 -75.86 -14.28
CA THR A 1391 -54.81 -76.52 -14.43
C THR A 1391 -55.89 -75.49 -14.19
N ASP A 1392 -56.77 -75.29 -15.17
CA ASP A 1392 -57.90 -74.40 -15.00
C ASP A 1392 -59.02 -75.06 -14.17
N ARG A 1393 -60.09 -74.30 -13.91
CA ARG A 1393 -61.24 -74.77 -13.14
C ARG A 1393 -62.00 -75.96 -13.77
N TYR A 1394 -61.76 -76.30 -15.03
CA TYR A 1394 -62.40 -77.41 -15.74
C TYR A 1394 -61.50 -78.65 -15.80
N GLY A 1395 -60.36 -78.64 -15.09
CA GLY A 1395 -59.38 -79.72 -15.14
C GLY A 1395 -58.56 -79.75 -16.42
N ARG A 1396 -58.64 -78.71 -17.26
CA ARG A 1396 -57.86 -78.64 -18.50
C ARG A 1396 -56.46 -78.13 -18.16
N ILE A 1397 -55.46 -78.83 -18.68
CA ILE A 1397 -54.06 -78.56 -18.40
C ILE A 1397 -53.48 -77.76 -19.55
N SER A 1398 -52.85 -76.63 -19.23
CA SER A 1398 -52.00 -75.86 -20.13
C SER A 1398 -50.58 -75.81 -19.59
N TYR A 1399 -49.61 -75.70 -20.49
CA TYR A 1399 -48.22 -75.48 -20.12
C TYR A 1399 -47.74 -74.16 -20.70
N TYR A 1400 -47.05 -73.37 -19.88
CA TYR A 1400 -46.50 -72.08 -20.27
C TYR A 1400 -44.99 -72.22 -20.45
N ASP A 1401 -44.48 -71.77 -21.58
CA ASP A 1401 -43.07 -71.88 -21.95
C ASP A 1401 -42.13 -71.34 -20.86
N SER A 1402 -41.01 -72.01 -20.62
CA SER A 1402 -40.06 -71.60 -19.57
C SER A 1402 -39.39 -70.27 -19.84
N ASN A 1403 -39.23 -69.91 -21.12
CA ASN A 1403 -38.50 -68.71 -21.55
C ASN A 1403 -39.45 -67.54 -21.80
N SER A 1404 -40.54 -67.72 -22.55
CA SER A 1404 -41.49 -66.65 -22.84
C SER A 1404 -42.62 -66.56 -21.81
N GLY A 1405 -43.00 -67.69 -21.21
CA GLY A 1405 -44.24 -67.81 -20.45
C GLY A 1405 -45.49 -67.89 -21.33
N ASP A 1406 -45.33 -68.06 -22.64
CA ASP A 1406 -46.43 -68.19 -23.59
C ASP A 1406 -47.04 -69.60 -23.54
N GLN A 1407 -48.35 -69.70 -23.66
CA GLN A 1407 -49.07 -70.95 -23.64
C GLN A 1407 -48.67 -71.80 -24.85
N ILE A 1408 -48.15 -73.01 -24.61
CA ILE A 1408 -47.76 -73.92 -25.68
C ILE A 1408 -48.99 -74.41 -26.44
N ARG A 1409 -48.92 -74.34 -27.78
CA ARG A 1409 -49.97 -74.75 -28.74
C ARG A 1409 -49.39 -75.56 -29.89
N ASN A 1410 -50.13 -76.55 -30.38
CA ASN A 1410 -49.77 -77.47 -31.47
C ASN A 1410 -48.39 -78.13 -31.35
N ARG A 1411 -47.90 -78.38 -30.14
CA ARG A 1411 -46.53 -78.85 -29.90
C ARG A 1411 -46.45 -79.87 -28.79
N PHE A 1412 -45.41 -80.70 -28.88
CA PHE A 1412 -45.02 -81.61 -27.83
C PHE A 1412 -44.22 -80.88 -26.74
N VAL A 1413 -44.47 -81.24 -25.49
CA VAL A 1413 -43.70 -80.81 -24.32
C VAL A 1413 -43.32 -82.05 -23.52
N ARG A 1414 -42.06 -82.11 -23.08
CA ARG A 1414 -41.58 -83.12 -22.16
C ARG A 1414 -41.51 -82.52 -20.76
N ASN A 1415 -42.21 -83.10 -19.80
CA ASN A 1415 -42.10 -82.68 -18.39
C ASN A 1415 -40.78 -83.19 -17.76
N ALA A 1416 -40.53 -82.79 -16.51
CA ALA A 1416 -39.32 -83.18 -15.78
C ALA A 1416 -39.21 -84.70 -15.55
N GLN A 1417 -40.33 -85.42 -15.47
CA GLN A 1417 -40.40 -86.89 -15.34
C GLN A 1417 -40.15 -87.61 -16.67
N GLY A 1418 -39.85 -86.88 -17.74
CA GLY A 1418 -39.58 -87.41 -19.05
C GLY A 1418 -40.82 -87.81 -19.86
N GLN A 1419 -42.02 -87.51 -19.34
CA GLN A 1419 -43.30 -87.80 -19.95
C GLN A 1419 -43.65 -86.74 -20.99
N TRP A 1420 -44.25 -87.19 -22.09
CA TRP A 1420 -44.59 -86.31 -23.21
C TRP A 1420 -46.07 -85.92 -23.18
N PHE A 1421 -46.35 -84.67 -23.49
CA PHE A 1421 -47.68 -84.10 -23.64
C PHE A 1421 -47.76 -83.48 -25.03
N TYR A 1422 -48.93 -83.48 -25.65
CA TYR A 1422 -49.18 -82.69 -26.85
C TYR A 1422 -50.28 -81.67 -26.56
N PHE A 1423 -50.01 -80.40 -26.86
CA PHE A 1423 -50.99 -79.34 -26.68
C PHE A 1423 -51.67 -79.03 -28.02
N ASP A 1424 -53.00 -78.93 -28.01
CA ASP A 1424 -53.78 -78.60 -29.20
C ASP A 1424 -53.67 -77.11 -29.60
N ASN A 1425 -54.44 -76.71 -30.61
CA ASN A 1425 -54.44 -75.33 -31.10
C ASN A 1425 -54.99 -74.32 -30.07
N ASN A 1426 -55.75 -74.79 -29.08
CA ASN A 1426 -56.29 -73.98 -27.99
C ASN A 1426 -55.34 -73.92 -26.78
N GLY A 1427 -54.25 -74.68 -26.81
CA GLY A 1427 -53.22 -74.72 -25.77
C GLY A 1427 -53.56 -75.65 -24.60
N TYR A 1428 -54.42 -76.65 -24.83
CA TYR A 1428 -54.75 -77.66 -23.84
C TYR A 1428 -54.13 -79.00 -24.19
N ALA A 1429 -53.67 -79.73 -23.18
CA ALA A 1429 -53.13 -81.07 -23.36
C ALA A 1429 -54.21 -82.01 -23.95
N VAL A 1430 -53.89 -82.67 -25.06
CA VAL A 1430 -54.79 -83.64 -25.69
C VAL A 1430 -54.87 -84.92 -24.88
N THR A 1431 -56.03 -85.58 -24.95
CA THR A 1431 -56.28 -86.89 -24.32
C THR A 1431 -56.89 -87.86 -25.33
N GLY A 1432 -56.75 -89.15 -25.06
CA GLY A 1432 -57.22 -90.25 -25.90
C GLY A 1432 -56.38 -90.47 -27.17
N ALA A 1433 -56.96 -91.21 -28.13
CA ALA A 1433 -56.33 -91.48 -29.42
C ALA A 1433 -56.28 -90.21 -30.29
N ARG A 1434 -55.11 -89.93 -30.87
CA ARG A 1434 -54.85 -88.75 -31.71
C ARG A 1434 -53.93 -89.10 -32.87
N THR A 1435 -54.19 -88.51 -34.03
CA THR A 1435 -53.25 -88.52 -35.15
C THR A 1435 -52.53 -87.19 -35.18
N ILE A 1436 -51.21 -87.19 -35.00
CA ILE A 1436 -50.38 -85.98 -34.96
C ILE A 1436 -49.21 -86.21 -35.91
N ASN A 1437 -49.03 -85.32 -36.90
CA ASN A 1437 -47.98 -85.44 -37.93
C ASN A 1437 -47.95 -86.81 -38.64
N GLY A 1438 -49.12 -87.39 -38.91
CA GLY A 1438 -49.25 -88.72 -39.51
C GLY A 1438 -49.10 -89.89 -38.55
N GLN A 1439 -48.56 -89.68 -37.34
CA GLN A 1439 -48.39 -90.73 -36.34
C GLN A 1439 -49.69 -90.93 -35.55
N HIS A 1440 -50.11 -92.18 -35.38
CA HIS A 1440 -51.24 -92.54 -34.54
C HIS A 1440 -50.77 -92.75 -33.10
N LEU A 1441 -51.07 -91.80 -32.22
CA LEU A 1441 -50.61 -91.74 -30.83
C LEU A 1441 -51.79 -91.89 -29.85
N TYR A 1442 -51.50 -92.13 -28.57
CA TYR A 1442 -52.50 -92.16 -27.50
C TYR A 1442 -52.01 -91.38 -26.28
N PHE A 1443 -52.90 -90.60 -25.66
CA PHE A 1443 -52.61 -89.83 -24.46
C PHE A 1443 -53.59 -90.21 -23.35
N ARG A 1444 -53.10 -90.36 -22.12
CA ARG A 1444 -53.91 -90.66 -20.93
C ARG A 1444 -54.82 -89.48 -20.58
N ALA A 1445 -55.76 -89.69 -19.66
CA ALA A 1445 -56.67 -88.64 -19.18
C ALA A 1445 -55.93 -87.44 -18.54
N ASN A 1446 -54.71 -87.65 -18.01
CA ASN A 1446 -53.85 -86.59 -17.51
C ASN A 1446 -53.02 -85.91 -18.61
N GLY A 1447 -53.17 -86.27 -19.87
CA GLY A 1447 -52.46 -85.68 -21.02
C GLY A 1447 -51.13 -86.34 -21.38
N VAL A 1448 -50.68 -87.38 -20.65
CA VAL A 1448 -49.39 -88.05 -20.92
C VAL A 1448 -49.49 -89.01 -22.10
N GLN A 1449 -48.60 -88.88 -23.08
CA GLN A 1449 -48.42 -89.81 -24.20
C GLN A 1449 -48.03 -91.20 -23.69
N VAL A 1450 -48.71 -92.22 -24.21
CA VAL A 1450 -48.38 -93.61 -23.96
C VAL A 1450 -47.27 -94.05 -24.91
N LYS A 1451 -46.20 -94.67 -24.37
CA LYS A 1451 -45.06 -95.22 -25.12
C LYS A 1451 -44.62 -96.53 -24.47
N GLY A 1452 -44.45 -97.59 -25.26
CA GLY A 1452 -43.98 -98.90 -24.78
C GLY A 1452 -45.04 -99.71 -24.02
N GLU A 1453 -46.32 -99.41 -24.22
CA GLU A 1453 -47.43 -100.01 -23.49
C GLU A 1453 -48.58 -100.37 -24.43
N PHE A 1454 -49.39 -101.33 -24.00
CA PHE A 1454 -50.66 -101.66 -24.64
C PHE A 1454 -51.77 -100.71 -24.15
N VAL A 1455 -52.54 -100.18 -25.07
CA VAL A 1455 -53.76 -99.44 -24.76
C VAL A 1455 -54.95 -100.23 -25.30
N THR A 1456 -55.93 -100.44 -24.43
CA THR A 1456 -57.24 -100.96 -24.85
C THR A 1456 -58.13 -99.76 -25.15
N ASP A 1457 -58.61 -99.65 -26.38
CA ASP A 1457 -59.58 -98.61 -26.72
C ASP A 1457 -60.98 -98.95 -26.19
N ARG A 1458 -61.92 -98.02 -26.36
CA ARG A 1458 -63.30 -98.17 -25.88
C ARG A 1458 -64.09 -99.32 -26.51
N TYR A 1459 -63.59 -99.96 -27.58
CA TYR A 1459 -64.22 -101.11 -28.24
C TYR A 1459 -63.57 -102.44 -27.84
N GLY A 1460 -62.68 -102.42 -26.84
CA GLY A 1460 -61.92 -103.60 -26.42
C GLY A 1460 -60.76 -103.94 -27.35
N ARG A 1461 -60.43 -103.08 -28.33
CA ARG A 1461 -59.31 -103.33 -29.24
C ARG A 1461 -58.02 -102.94 -28.55
N ILE A 1462 -57.13 -103.91 -28.43
CA ILE A 1462 -55.81 -103.72 -27.84
C ILE A 1462 -54.85 -103.26 -28.93
N SER A 1463 -54.10 -102.19 -28.69
CA SER A 1463 -53.08 -101.68 -29.59
C SER A 1463 -51.80 -101.42 -28.81
N TYR A 1464 -50.67 -101.90 -29.32
CA TYR A 1464 -49.35 -101.59 -28.77
C TYR A 1464 -48.83 -100.28 -29.37
N TYR A 1465 -48.26 -99.43 -28.52
CA TYR A 1465 -47.62 -98.18 -28.93
C TYR A 1465 -46.12 -98.28 -28.69
N ASP A 1466 -45.33 -97.99 -29.72
CA ASP A 1466 -43.87 -98.17 -29.71
C ASP A 1466 -43.19 -97.45 -28.55
N ALA A 1467 -42.14 -98.05 -27.99
CA ALA A 1467 -41.42 -97.50 -26.84
C ALA A 1467 -40.69 -96.19 -27.18
N ASN A 1468 -40.21 -96.04 -28.41
CA ASN A 1468 -39.40 -94.91 -28.83
C ASN A 1468 -40.21 -93.78 -29.46
N SER A 1469 -41.15 -94.07 -30.36
CA SER A 1469 -41.98 -93.06 -31.02
C SER A 1469 -43.31 -92.83 -30.29
N GLY A 1470 -43.83 -93.86 -29.61
CA GLY A 1470 -45.20 -93.85 -29.11
C GLY A 1470 -46.23 -94.01 -30.22
N GLU A 1471 -45.82 -94.41 -31.42
CA GLU A 1471 -46.71 -94.68 -32.55
C GLU A 1471 -47.34 -96.06 -32.43
N ARG A 1472 -48.62 -96.14 -32.78
CA ARG A 1472 -49.35 -97.41 -32.80
C ARG A 1472 -48.72 -98.37 -33.81
N VAL A 1473 -48.24 -99.52 -33.33
CA VAL A 1473 -47.64 -100.55 -34.19
C VAL A 1473 -48.73 -101.32 -34.94
N ARG A 1474 -48.58 -101.48 -36.26
CA ARG A 1474 -49.41 -102.39 -37.08
C ARG A 1474 -48.87 -103.81 -36.93
N ILE A 1475 -49.68 -104.70 -36.37
CA ILE A 1475 -49.42 -106.15 -36.37
C ILE A 1475 -50.18 -106.71 -37.59
N ASN A 1476 -49.47 -107.32 -38.54
CA ASN A 1476 -50.09 -108.01 -39.68
C ASN A 1476 -50.66 -109.36 -39.27
#